data_AF-A0A2I0VLC8-F1
#
_entry.id   AF-A0A2I0VLC8-F1
#
_cell.length_a   1.000
_cell.length_b   1.000
_cell.length_c   1.000
_cell.angle_alpha   90.00
_cell.angle_beta   90.00
_cell.angle_gamma   90.00
#
_symmetry.space_group_name_H-M   'P 1'
#
loop_
_entity.id
_entity.type
_entity.pdbx_description
1 polymer ?
#
loop_
_entity_poly.entity_id
_entity_poly.type
_entity_poly.pdbx_seq_one_letter_code
_entity_poly.pdbx_strand_id
1 'polypeptide(L)'
;MGTKSQPSITKCKEGENWTKVTFKPDLLKFNMDHLEEDVVALMKKRVVDLAGTLGKTVKVELNGKRLPVKTFADYVNLYLQSASKSRPEPLPRIAEKVNDRWEICVSLTDGQFQQVSFVNSINTIKGGTHVEYVTSQIASHVMSIVNKKNKNANLRPHNVKNHLWVFVNCLIDNPAFDSQTKETLTTRQGSFGSKCDLSQEFLKKVAKSGIVESLLSWADFKQNKELKKTDGTKRQKISGIVKLDDANDAGGKNSEKCTLILTEGDSAKALAMAGISVVGRNNYGVFPLRGKLLNVREASHKQIMENAEIQNIKQILGLQQGKQYESVKGLRYGHLMIMTDQDHDGSHIKGLLINFIHSFWPSLLKIPSFLVEFITPIVKATYRTGKVLSFYTMPEYESWKESLRGNASGWSIKYYKGLGTSTSKEGKEYFQDLQKHKKDFVWFDEQDGEAIELAFSKKKIEARKNWLRQFEPGTYLDQNEKLISYSDFVNKELILFSMADLQRSIPSMLDGLKPGQRKILFCSFKRNFVKEAKISQFSGYVSEHSAYHHGEQSLASTIIGMAQDFVGSNNINLLQPNGQFGTRHQGGKDHASARYIYTKLSPMTRFLFPKEDDLILDYMSEDGQSIEPAWYVPIIPMVLVNGSEGIGTGWSSYIPNYNPRDIVKNVRRLLNDEPMLPMDPWYRGFKGLIEKTAVKEAGATYTVTGIIEESDSNTLTITELPVRRWTQDYKEFLESLVTGTDKVKDPFIKDYREYNDDTTVHFEVTLSEQNLIMAKQEGLEKKFKLSTTISTSNMHLFDHKGVIKKYDTPEQILEEFFHLRITYYEKRKKALLDNLELDLLKLDNKVRFILGVVKGQIIVNNRKRAELFLELQEKGFTPFPKKTKGVDVAIAGATPETEESEETTEVAKGGVKPSDYDYLLSMAIGTLTWEKVQELCAEKEKFENDVKELRGSTPSSLWIKDLDALDKELDNLERQDAEAEVMRKKIKAKAGNGGAAAAKQAPKKPRKNNTKPSAATEPIAIDSETVQEVTKNKPKGRQNKSKSQPVSVESDEDEDLIALKERLEAYNLDSSPERLAMETETMPEAAAAKEGPKKRAAAARKAMTVVSDEDTDDEDFENSKVPKGKKGAGGGRKPANATKAKATIAAKKREGQIKPILAQKLISELLPPATNAVDSPEKKVRKIRPSPFNKKSGSFLDKSGINGSSSENSSLGASDEAQREDSAAKARPKRENRTRAVYVESSESASEDDEEDEVLSEYSNFEEEDDD
;
A
#
# COMPACT_ATOMS: atom_id res chain seq x y z
N MET A 1 32.62 25.59 -67.60
CA MET A 1 31.50 26.53 -67.34
C MET A 1 30.77 26.76 -68.65
N GLY A 2 29.49 27.18 -68.63
CA GLY A 2 28.74 27.46 -69.87
C GLY A 2 29.21 28.76 -70.53
N THR A 3 29.24 28.78 -71.86
CA THR A 3 29.48 30.01 -72.65
C THR A 3 28.32 30.98 -72.45
N LYS A 4 28.61 32.18 -71.93
CA LYS A 4 27.63 33.23 -71.68
C LYS A 4 27.57 34.18 -72.88
N SER A 5 26.47 34.18 -73.61
CA SER A 5 26.17 35.22 -74.60
C SER A 5 25.88 36.57 -73.91
N GLN A 6 26.04 37.67 -74.64
CA GLN A 6 25.52 38.96 -74.16
C GLN A 6 23.97 38.96 -74.18
N PRO A 7 23.31 39.68 -73.26
CA PRO A 7 21.86 39.76 -73.23
C PRO A 7 21.35 40.51 -74.47
N SER A 8 20.39 39.91 -75.19
CA SER A 8 19.62 40.64 -76.20
C SER A 8 18.57 41.49 -75.49
N ILE A 9 18.69 42.82 -75.61
CA ILE A 9 17.80 43.78 -74.97
C ILE A 9 16.98 44.48 -76.06
N THR A 10 15.66 44.35 -75.98
CA THR A 10 14.69 44.98 -76.89
C THR A 10 13.77 45.92 -76.14
N LYS A 11 13.07 46.83 -76.85
CA LYS A 11 12.04 47.67 -76.24
C LYS A 11 10.83 46.79 -75.86
N CYS A 12 10.52 46.74 -74.57
CA CYS A 12 9.32 46.09 -74.02
C CYS A 12 8.25 47.16 -73.71
N LYS A 13 6.97 46.77 -73.69
CA LYS A 13 5.88 47.65 -73.22
C LYS A 13 5.61 47.41 -71.74
N GLU A 14 5.12 48.42 -71.01
CA GLU A 14 4.86 48.30 -69.56
C GLU A 14 3.84 47.20 -69.19
N GLY A 15 2.94 46.84 -70.10
CA GLY A 15 2.00 45.73 -69.93
C GLY A 15 2.59 44.32 -70.19
N GLU A 16 3.84 44.21 -70.64
CA GLU A 16 4.47 42.95 -71.07
C GLU A 16 5.56 42.45 -70.08
N ASN A 17 5.50 42.92 -68.83
CA ASN A 17 6.46 42.57 -67.76
C ASN A 17 6.33 41.10 -67.28
N TRP A 18 7.20 40.21 -67.80
CA TRP A 18 7.32 38.81 -67.34
C TRP A 18 8.78 38.34 -67.25
N THR A 19 9.01 37.24 -66.53
CA THR A 19 10.32 36.54 -66.48
C THR A 19 10.13 35.08 -66.89
N LYS A 20 10.76 34.66 -67.99
CA LYS A 20 10.75 33.27 -68.47
C LYS A 20 12.15 32.70 -68.34
N VAL A 21 12.33 31.78 -67.40
CA VAL A 21 13.53 30.93 -67.35
C VAL A 21 13.32 29.74 -68.28
N THR A 22 14.30 29.43 -69.11
CA THR A 22 14.32 28.21 -69.93
C THR A 22 15.74 27.66 -69.89
N PHE A 23 15.88 26.41 -69.46
CA PHE A 23 17.16 25.74 -69.27
C PHE A 23 17.07 24.29 -69.73
N LYS A 24 18.20 23.75 -70.20
CA LYS A 24 18.36 22.32 -70.48
C LYS A 24 19.28 21.74 -69.39
N PRO A 25 18.84 20.74 -68.59
CA PRO A 25 19.72 20.08 -67.64
C PRO A 25 20.94 19.45 -68.32
N ASP A 26 22.08 19.49 -67.65
CA ASP A 26 23.32 18.84 -68.06
C ASP A 26 23.27 17.35 -67.66
N LEU A 27 22.43 16.58 -68.35
CA LEU A 27 22.00 15.23 -67.96
C LEU A 27 23.16 14.25 -67.74
N LEU A 28 24.27 14.43 -68.47
CA LEU A 28 25.50 13.63 -68.30
C LEU A 28 26.06 13.70 -66.88
N LYS A 29 25.93 14.84 -66.18
CA LYS A 29 26.36 14.99 -64.77
C LYS A 29 25.45 14.28 -63.77
N PHE A 30 24.26 13.89 -64.20
CA PHE A 30 23.31 13.10 -63.42
C PHE A 30 23.35 11.62 -63.83
N ASN A 31 24.26 11.22 -64.73
CA ASN A 31 24.33 9.91 -65.37
C ASN A 31 23.03 9.52 -66.11
N MET A 32 22.37 10.49 -66.75
CA MET A 32 21.12 10.31 -67.50
C MET A 32 21.29 10.67 -68.97
N ASP A 33 20.62 9.94 -69.87
CA ASP A 33 20.55 10.28 -71.31
C ASP A 33 19.30 11.13 -71.64
N HIS A 34 18.23 10.95 -70.87
CA HIS A 34 16.96 11.66 -70.98
C HIS A 34 16.33 11.84 -69.58
N LEU A 35 15.25 12.62 -69.47
CA LEU A 35 14.49 12.70 -68.21
C LEU A 35 13.55 11.51 -68.10
N GLU A 36 13.86 10.59 -67.19
CA GLU A 36 13.05 9.40 -66.88
C GLU A 36 11.65 9.76 -66.37
N GLU A 37 10.67 8.88 -66.58
CA GLU A 37 9.26 9.14 -66.22
C GLU A 37 9.08 9.47 -64.73
N ASP A 38 9.82 8.83 -63.84
CA ASP A 38 9.75 9.08 -62.39
C ASP A 38 10.28 10.47 -62.01
N VAL A 39 11.33 10.95 -62.67
CA VAL A 39 11.85 12.31 -62.49
C VAL A 39 10.86 13.34 -63.03
N VAL A 40 10.27 13.07 -64.20
CA VAL A 40 9.20 13.91 -64.76
C VAL A 40 7.97 13.92 -63.85
N ALA A 41 7.57 12.79 -63.28
CA ALA A 41 6.47 12.69 -62.33
C ALA A 41 6.73 13.49 -61.05
N LEU A 42 7.97 13.43 -60.51
CA LEU A 42 8.37 14.24 -59.36
C LEU A 42 8.35 15.74 -59.69
N MET A 43 8.82 16.16 -60.87
CA MET A 43 8.74 17.56 -61.31
C MET A 43 7.29 18.01 -61.46
N LYS A 44 6.42 17.22 -62.09
CA LYS A 44 4.96 17.48 -62.16
C LYS A 44 4.35 17.62 -60.76
N LYS A 45 4.71 16.74 -59.83
CA LYS A 45 4.29 16.78 -58.42
C LYS A 45 4.68 18.12 -57.77
N ARG A 46 5.89 18.64 -58.00
CA ARG A 46 6.31 19.95 -57.47
C ARG A 46 5.54 21.14 -58.07
N VAL A 47 5.03 21.05 -59.29
CA VAL A 47 4.13 22.10 -59.84
C VAL A 47 2.75 22.04 -59.17
N VAL A 48 2.26 20.84 -58.83
CA VAL A 48 1.02 20.67 -58.03
C VAL A 48 1.20 21.16 -56.59
N ASP A 49 2.38 20.96 -55.99
CA ASP A 49 2.72 21.51 -54.67
C ASP A 49 2.57 23.03 -54.65
N LEU A 50 3.16 23.73 -55.62
CA LEU A 50 3.08 25.19 -55.73
C LEU A 50 1.64 25.69 -55.97
N ALA A 51 0.84 24.96 -56.76
CA ALA A 51 -0.59 25.26 -56.92
C ALA A 51 -1.36 25.11 -55.60
N GLY A 52 -0.95 24.17 -54.73
CA GLY A 52 -1.51 23.98 -53.40
C GLY A 52 -1.13 25.08 -52.40
N THR A 53 0.13 25.51 -52.37
CA THR A 53 0.62 26.49 -51.37
C THR A 53 0.34 27.95 -51.74
N LEU A 54 0.24 28.28 -53.03
CA LEU A 54 -0.11 29.63 -53.51
C LEU A 54 -1.64 29.85 -53.59
N GLY A 55 -2.42 28.77 -53.67
CA GLY A 55 -3.89 28.79 -53.60
C GLY A 55 -4.54 29.76 -54.59
N LYS A 56 -5.35 30.70 -54.07
CA LYS A 56 -6.10 31.66 -54.89
C LYS A 56 -5.24 32.77 -55.52
N THR A 57 -4.00 32.97 -55.05
CA THR A 57 -3.18 34.14 -55.44
C THR A 57 -2.52 34.02 -56.82
N VAL A 58 -2.18 32.80 -57.25
CA VAL A 58 -1.45 32.56 -58.50
C VAL A 58 -2.15 31.47 -59.32
N LYS A 59 -2.38 31.75 -60.61
CA LYS A 59 -2.87 30.75 -61.57
C LYS A 59 -1.67 29.91 -62.05
N VAL A 60 -1.56 28.67 -61.56
CA VAL A 60 -0.49 27.74 -61.97
C VAL A 60 -0.95 26.87 -63.13
N GLU A 61 -0.13 26.81 -64.19
CA GLU A 61 -0.35 25.99 -65.37
C GLU A 61 0.85 25.08 -65.63
N LEU A 62 0.57 23.88 -66.16
CA LEU A 62 1.54 22.87 -66.53
C LEU A 62 1.31 22.49 -67.99
N ASN A 63 2.29 22.77 -68.86
CA ASN A 63 2.22 22.57 -70.30
C ASN A 63 0.95 23.18 -70.95
N GLY A 64 0.56 24.39 -70.51
CA GLY A 64 -0.64 25.09 -71.01
C GLY A 64 -1.98 24.58 -70.45
N LYS A 65 -1.97 23.60 -69.53
CA LYS A 65 -3.17 23.21 -68.78
C LYS A 65 -3.12 23.74 -67.35
N ARG A 66 -4.11 24.55 -66.99
CA ARG A 66 -4.34 25.03 -65.63
C ARG A 66 -4.64 23.87 -64.67
N LEU A 67 -4.00 23.89 -63.49
CA LEU A 67 -4.26 22.90 -62.44
C LEU A 67 -5.58 23.22 -61.70
N PRO A 68 -6.38 22.21 -61.29
CA PRO A 68 -7.71 22.43 -60.70
C PRO A 68 -7.70 22.80 -59.20
N VAL A 69 -6.52 22.82 -58.57
CA VAL A 69 -6.32 23.15 -57.15
C VAL A 69 -6.54 24.65 -56.93
N LYS A 70 -7.35 25.04 -55.92
CA LYS A 70 -7.66 26.44 -55.60
C LYS A 70 -7.27 26.85 -54.17
N THR A 71 -7.12 25.88 -53.27
CA THR A 71 -6.77 26.07 -51.85
C THR A 71 -5.85 24.94 -51.36
N PHE A 72 -5.17 25.15 -50.23
CA PHE A 72 -4.39 24.08 -49.59
C PHE A 72 -5.28 22.89 -49.19
N ALA A 73 -6.52 23.13 -48.76
CA ALA A 73 -7.49 22.08 -48.45
C ALA A 73 -7.88 21.22 -49.68
N ASP A 74 -7.86 21.77 -50.89
CA ASP A 74 -8.05 21.01 -52.15
C ASP A 74 -6.82 20.16 -52.48
N TYR A 75 -5.63 20.71 -52.28
CA TYR A 75 -4.36 19.98 -52.45
C TYR A 75 -4.27 18.78 -51.49
N VAL A 76 -4.64 18.96 -50.22
CA VAL A 76 -4.72 17.87 -49.22
C VAL A 76 -5.76 16.81 -49.64
N ASN A 77 -6.87 17.22 -50.26
CA ASN A 77 -7.90 16.28 -50.71
C ASN A 77 -7.37 15.29 -51.77
N LEU A 78 -6.40 15.68 -52.62
CA LEU A 78 -5.77 14.77 -53.58
C LEU A 78 -5.06 13.58 -52.89
N TYR A 79 -4.38 13.86 -51.77
CA TYR A 79 -3.74 12.82 -50.95
C TYR A 79 -4.77 11.89 -50.32
N LEU A 80 -5.81 12.45 -49.70
CA LEU A 80 -6.82 11.67 -49.00
C LEU A 80 -7.66 10.82 -49.97
N GLN A 81 -8.00 11.33 -51.15
CA GLN A 81 -8.63 10.55 -52.23
C GLN A 81 -7.73 9.40 -52.68
N SER A 82 -6.43 9.65 -52.90
CA SER A 82 -5.49 8.59 -53.33
C SER A 82 -5.29 7.50 -52.26
N ALA A 83 -5.30 7.85 -50.97
CA ALA A 83 -5.17 6.89 -49.88
C ALA A 83 -6.48 6.15 -49.55
N SER A 84 -7.63 6.81 -49.74
CA SER A 84 -8.95 6.20 -49.53
C SER A 84 -9.30 5.15 -50.61
N LYS A 85 -8.69 5.21 -51.80
CA LYS A 85 -8.79 4.12 -52.82
C LYS A 85 -8.36 2.73 -52.30
N SER A 86 -7.64 2.66 -51.17
CA SER A 86 -7.21 1.41 -50.51
C SER A 86 -7.90 1.14 -49.17
N ARG A 87 -9.00 1.84 -48.84
CA ARG A 87 -9.72 1.72 -47.56
C ARG A 87 -11.23 1.55 -47.79
N PRO A 88 -11.95 0.86 -46.89
CA PRO A 88 -13.42 0.79 -46.96
C PRO A 88 -14.10 2.09 -46.53
N GLU A 89 -13.45 2.88 -45.67
CA GLU A 89 -13.96 4.16 -45.17
C GLU A 89 -13.11 5.35 -45.65
N PRO A 90 -13.72 6.51 -45.93
CA PRO A 90 -13.01 7.71 -46.35
C PRO A 90 -12.21 8.33 -45.19
N LEU A 91 -10.97 8.72 -45.45
CA LEU A 91 -10.12 9.38 -44.45
C LEU A 91 -10.69 10.76 -44.06
N PRO A 92 -10.79 11.11 -42.76
CA PRO A 92 -11.35 12.38 -42.32
C PRO A 92 -10.44 13.55 -42.73
N ARG A 93 -11.01 14.59 -43.35
CA ARG A 93 -10.29 15.84 -43.70
C ARG A 93 -10.67 16.95 -42.73
N ILE A 94 -9.84 17.18 -41.72
CA ILE A 94 -10.08 18.22 -40.70
C ILE A 94 -9.14 19.38 -41.01
N ALA A 95 -9.69 20.53 -41.39
CA ALA A 95 -8.92 21.67 -41.89
C ALA A 95 -9.20 22.93 -41.06
N GLU A 96 -8.15 23.73 -40.84
CA GLU A 96 -8.20 25.01 -40.15
C GLU A 96 -7.19 25.98 -40.77
N LYS A 97 -7.65 27.17 -41.19
CA LYS A 97 -6.76 28.31 -41.44
C LYS A 97 -6.69 29.11 -40.16
N VAL A 98 -5.58 28.98 -39.43
CA VAL A 98 -5.39 29.59 -38.11
C VAL A 98 -5.21 31.11 -38.23
N ASN A 99 -4.51 31.55 -39.27
CA ASN A 99 -4.35 32.96 -39.68
C ASN A 99 -3.77 33.02 -41.11
N ASP A 100 -3.47 34.22 -41.64
CA ASP A 100 -2.89 34.40 -42.98
C ASP A 100 -1.48 33.79 -43.17
N ARG A 101 -0.81 33.38 -42.09
CA ARG A 101 0.49 32.71 -42.13
C ARG A 101 0.44 31.20 -41.84
N TRP A 102 -0.72 30.61 -41.53
CA TRP A 102 -0.82 29.18 -41.16
C TRP A 102 -2.14 28.52 -41.64
N GLU A 103 -2.01 27.53 -42.51
CA GLU A 103 -3.08 26.57 -42.87
C GLU A 103 -2.68 25.16 -42.44
N ILE A 104 -3.54 24.52 -41.65
CA ILE A 104 -3.35 23.17 -41.09
C ILE A 104 -4.44 22.25 -41.62
N CYS A 105 -4.07 21.03 -42.04
CA CYS A 105 -5.03 19.94 -42.19
C CYS A 105 -4.52 18.70 -41.45
N VAL A 106 -5.44 17.97 -40.81
CA VAL A 106 -5.17 16.72 -40.09
C VAL A 106 -6.08 15.61 -40.63
N SER A 107 -5.50 14.43 -40.76
CA SER A 107 -6.16 13.16 -40.99
C SER A 107 -5.49 12.05 -40.17
N LEU A 108 -5.91 10.80 -40.33
CA LEU A 108 -5.42 9.66 -39.54
C LEU A 108 -4.52 8.70 -40.32
N THR A 109 -3.71 7.95 -39.59
CA THR A 109 -2.86 6.87 -40.10
C THR A 109 -2.90 5.63 -39.20
N ASP A 110 -2.57 4.47 -39.76
CA ASP A 110 -2.61 3.18 -39.05
C ASP A 110 -1.32 2.94 -38.24
N GLY A 111 -0.97 3.88 -37.36
CA GLY A 111 0.16 3.74 -36.43
C GLY A 111 1.56 4.08 -37.00
N GLN A 112 1.63 4.71 -38.18
CA GLN A 112 2.84 5.40 -38.66
C GLN A 112 2.57 6.89 -38.88
N PHE A 113 3.34 7.77 -38.23
CA PHE A 113 3.24 9.22 -38.45
C PHE A 113 3.55 9.58 -39.91
N GLN A 114 2.69 10.43 -40.51
CA GLN A 114 2.92 10.98 -41.85
C GLN A 114 2.78 12.50 -41.82
N GLN A 115 3.59 13.19 -42.64
CA GLN A 115 3.58 14.64 -42.70
C GLN A 115 3.83 15.15 -44.12
N VAL A 116 3.18 16.25 -44.50
CA VAL A 116 3.46 16.98 -45.74
C VAL A 116 3.43 18.48 -45.41
N SER A 117 4.59 19.07 -45.18
CA SER A 117 4.72 20.46 -44.75
C SER A 117 5.47 21.35 -45.74
N PHE A 118 5.13 22.65 -45.67
CA PHE A 118 5.68 23.72 -46.49
C PHE A 118 5.98 24.94 -45.62
N VAL A 119 7.16 25.53 -45.84
CA VAL A 119 7.60 26.79 -45.22
C VAL A 119 7.92 27.76 -46.35
N ASN A 120 7.19 28.86 -46.48
CA ASN A 120 7.35 29.82 -47.58
C ASN A 120 7.32 29.13 -48.96
N SER A 121 6.38 28.19 -49.16
CA SER A 121 6.28 27.25 -50.31
C SER A 121 7.45 26.27 -50.51
N ILE A 122 8.46 26.25 -49.64
CA ILE A 122 9.54 25.24 -49.65
C ILE A 122 9.04 23.96 -48.95
N ASN A 123 9.04 22.83 -49.65
CA ASN A 123 8.56 21.56 -49.09
C ASN A 123 9.57 20.96 -48.10
N THR A 124 9.21 20.96 -46.82
CA THR A 124 10.02 20.42 -45.72
C THR A 124 9.75 18.91 -45.58
N ILE A 125 10.39 18.12 -46.46
CA ILE A 125 10.18 16.65 -46.59
C ILE A 125 10.41 15.91 -45.26
N LYS A 126 11.36 16.37 -44.43
CA LYS A 126 11.67 15.79 -43.12
C LYS A 126 10.88 16.43 -41.97
N GLY A 127 10.10 17.49 -42.26
CA GLY A 127 9.34 18.25 -41.27
C GLY A 127 10.23 19.28 -40.56
N GLY A 128 10.12 19.36 -39.23
CA GLY A 128 10.91 20.31 -38.44
C GLY A 128 10.13 20.86 -37.25
N THR A 129 10.62 21.98 -36.71
CA THR A 129 10.06 22.65 -35.52
C THR A 129 8.62 23.13 -35.69
N HIS A 130 8.21 23.51 -36.90
CA HIS A 130 6.83 23.88 -37.25
C HIS A 130 5.87 22.69 -37.17
N VAL A 131 6.28 21.53 -37.71
CA VAL A 131 5.48 20.30 -37.60
C VAL A 131 5.35 19.85 -36.15
N GLU A 132 6.42 19.96 -35.36
CA GLU A 132 6.37 19.61 -33.92
C GLU A 132 5.46 20.54 -33.11
N TYR A 133 5.45 21.85 -33.40
CA TYR A 133 4.55 22.83 -32.78
C TYR A 133 3.07 22.47 -32.98
N VAL A 134 2.71 21.98 -34.17
CA VAL A 134 1.35 21.52 -34.48
C VAL A 134 1.06 20.15 -33.84
N THR A 135 1.97 19.17 -33.95
CA THR A 135 1.71 17.82 -33.41
C THR A 135 1.68 17.76 -31.89
N SER A 136 2.46 18.60 -31.20
CA SER A 136 2.51 18.63 -29.73
C SER A 136 1.21 19.16 -29.11
N GLN A 137 0.60 20.21 -29.69
CA GLN A 137 -0.72 20.71 -29.29
C GLN A 137 -1.81 19.62 -29.40
N ILE A 138 -1.91 18.99 -30.57
CA ILE A 138 -2.88 17.92 -30.84
C ILE A 138 -2.65 16.73 -29.89
N ALA A 139 -1.40 16.27 -29.74
CA ALA A 139 -1.05 15.17 -28.86
C ALA A 139 -1.45 15.45 -27.41
N SER A 140 -1.23 16.67 -26.92
CA SER A 140 -1.55 17.07 -25.55
C SER A 140 -3.06 17.06 -25.30
N HIS A 141 -3.86 17.59 -26.23
CA HIS A 141 -5.32 17.58 -26.13
C HIS A 141 -5.90 16.16 -26.19
N VAL A 142 -5.47 15.34 -27.16
CA VAL A 142 -5.94 13.96 -27.31
C VAL A 142 -5.51 13.09 -26.12
N MET A 143 -4.29 13.24 -25.60
CA MET A 143 -3.85 12.54 -24.38
C MET A 143 -4.71 12.92 -23.15
N SER A 144 -5.08 14.19 -23.00
CA SER A 144 -5.97 14.62 -21.91
C SER A 144 -7.33 13.90 -21.96
N ILE A 145 -7.90 13.74 -23.15
CA ILE A 145 -9.16 13.01 -23.36
C ILE A 145 -8.99 11.49 -23.14
N VAL A 146 -7.94 10.87 -23.69
CA VAL A 146 -7.72 9.42 -23.53
C VAL A 146 -7.42 9.07 -22.08
N ASN A 147 -6.57 9.83 -21.37
CA ASN A 147 -6.25 9.58 -19.97
C ASN A 147 -7.45 9.81 -19.02
N LYS A 148 -8.42 10.67 -19.41
CA LYS A 148 -9.71 10.77 -18.71
C LYS A 148 -10.59 9.52 -18.91
N LYS A 149 -10.60 8.92 -20.12
CA LYS A 149 -11.34 7.68 -20.41
C LYS A 149 -10.67 6.42 -19.81
N ASN A 150 -9.35 6.28 -19.94
CA ASN A 150 -8.57 5.16 -19.42
C ASN A 150 -7.27 5.68 -18.77
N LYS A 151 -7.30 5.83 -17.43
CA LYS A 151 -6.15 6.30 -16.63
C LYS A 151 -4.91 5.38 -16.74
N ASN A 152 -5.10 4.11 -17.13
CA ASN A 152 -4.04 3.11 -17.22
C ASN A 152 -3.40 3.03 -18.63
N ALA A 153 -3.89 3.78 -19.62
CA ALA A 153 -3.42 3.69 -21.01
C ALA A 153 -1.93 4.07 -21.20
N ASN A 154 -1.37 4.89 -20.29
CA ASN A 154 0.05 5.24 -20.21
C ASN A 154 0.67 5.68 -21.57
N LEU A 155 -0.08 6.51 -22.30
CA LEU A 155 0.33 7.03 -23.61
C LEU A 155 1.41 8.10 -23.48
N ARG A 156 2.38 8.09 -24.40
CA ARG A 156 3.34 9.18 -24.61
C ARG A 156 2.92 10.01 -25.85
N PRO A 157 3.33 11.29 -25.98
CA PRO A 157 2.96 12.11 -27.14
C PRO A 157 3.31 11.48 -28.50
N HIS A 158 4.41 10.72 -28.57
CA HIS A 158 4.80 9.94 -29.74
C HIS A 158 3.76 8.89 -30.15
N ASN A 159 3.03 8.27 -29.21
CA ASN A 159 1.99 7.30 -29.52
C ASN A 159 0.79 7.95 -30.23
N VAL A 160 0.40 9.17 -29.83
CA VAL A 160 -0.62 9.94 -30.56
C VAL A 160 -0.08 10.39 -31.92
N LYS A 161 1.14 10.95 -31.94
CA LYS A 161 1.78 11.41 -33.18
C LYS A 161 1.83 10.32 -34.26
N ASN A 162 2.08 9.06 -33.88
CA ASN A 162 2.12 7.94 -34.81
C ASN A 162 0.76 7.61 -35.47
N HIS A 163 -0.37 8.12 -34.99
CA HIS A 163 -1.69 7.93 -35.62
C HIS A 163 -2.18 9.15 -36.41
N LEU A 164 -1.33 10.17 -36.60
CA LEU A 164 -1.65 11.40 -37.31
C LEU A 164 -1.03 11.45 -38.70
N TRP A 165 -1.81 11.97 -39.66
CA TRP A 165 -1.32 12.56 -40.90
C TRP A 165 -1.49 14.07 -40.81
N VAL A 166 -0.39 14.83 -40.80
CA VAL A 166 -0.43 16.30 -40.64
C VAL A 166 0.09 17.02 -41.88
N PHE A 167 -0.71 17.95 -42.38
CA PHE A 167 -0.38 18.84 -43.49
C PHE A 167 -0.26 20.26 -42.96
N VAL A 168 0.81 20.96 -43.32
CA VAL A 168 1.12 22.31 -42.81
C VAL A 168 1.55 23.19 -43.98
N ASN A 169 0.87 24.29 -44.24
CA ASN A 169 1.36 25.38 -45.08
C ASN A 169 1.59 26.58 -44.16
N CYS A 170 2.83 27.07 -44.06
CA CYS A 170 3.15 28.18 -43.16
C CYS A 170 4.13 29.20 -43.74
N LEU A 171 4.01 30.43 -43.25
CA LEU A 171 4.87 31.57 -43.57
C LEU A 171 5.69 31.96 -42.34
N ILE A 172 7.01 31.78 -42.45
CA ILE A 172 7.99 31.93 -41.37
C ILE A 172 8.96 33.05 -41.75
N ASP A 173 9.19 33.98 -40.84
CA ASP A 173 10.22 35.02 -41.03
C ASP A 173 11.63 34.43 -40.88
N ASN A 174 12.53 34.79 -41.81
CA ASN A 174 13.94 34.39 -41.84
C ASN A 174 14.19 32.90 -41.50
N PRO A 175 13.58 31.93 -42.23
CA PRO A 175 13.61 30.53 -41.87
C PRO A 175 15.00 29.91 -42.00
N ALA A 176 15.48 29.32 -40.91
CA ALA A 176 16.69 28.52 -40.82
C ALA A 176 16.35 27.03 -40.99
N PHE A 177 17.22 26.30 -41.68
CA PHE A 177 17.05 24.89 -42.02
C PHE A 177 18.28 24.06 -41.60
N ASP A 178 18.17 22.73 -41.69
CA ASP A 178 19.28 21.81 -41.46
C ASP A 178 20.43 21.96 -42.47
N SER A 179 20.11 22.38 -43.70
CA SER A 179 20.99 22.31 -44.85
C SER A 179 20.47 23.16 -46.02
N GLN A 180 21.29 23.31 -47.06
CA GLN A 180 20.90 24.05 -48.28
C GLN A 180 19.81 23.35 -49.11
N THR A 181 19.49 22.07 -48.88
CA THR A 181 18.31 21.43 -49.50
C THR A 181 17.00 21.80 -48.81
N LYS A 182 17.07 22.38 -47.60
CA LYS A 182 15.94 22.96 -46.84
C LYS A 182 14.83 21.94 -46.51
N GLU A 183 15.23 20.69 -46.30
CA GLU A 183 14.30 19.58 -46.03
C GLU A 183 13.76 19.57 -44.59
N THR A 184 14.51 20.13 -43.63
CA THR A 184 14.10 20.22 -42.22
C THR A 184 14.16 21.66 -41.71
N LEU A 185 13.08 22.20 -41.14
CA LEU A 185 13.09 23.52 -40.48
C LEU A 185 13.72 23.43 -39.07
N THR A 186 14.62 24.36 -38.76
CA THR A 186 15.35 24.43 -37.47
C THR A 186 15.09 25.72 -36.67
N THR A 187 14.43 26.74 -37.25
CA THR A 187 13.99 27.96 -36.53
C THR A 187 13.22 27.61 -35.25
N ARG A 188 13.52 28.28 -34.13
CA ARG A 188 12.80 28.09 -32.85
C ARG A 188 11.40 28.71 -32.92
N GLN A 189 10.42 28.13 -32.20
CA GLN A 189 9.01 28.56 -32.25
C GLN A 189 8.81 30.06 -31.96
N GLY A 190 9.50 30.60 -30.93
CA GLY A 190 9.47 32.04 -30.61
C GLY A 190 10.09 32.97 -31.66
N SER A 191 10.68 32.42 -32.73
CA SER A 191 11.29 33.16 -33.84
C SER A 191 10.54 32.94 -35.18
N PHE A 192 9.33 32.36 -35.16
CA PHE A 192 8.52 32.18 -36.37
C PHE A 192 7.90 33.46 -36.93
N GLY A 193 7.87 34.56 -36.16
CA GLY A 193 7.20 35.80 -36.53
C GLY A 193 5.67 35.69 -36.59
N SER A 194 5.11 34.59 -36.10
CA SER A 194 3.67 34.32 -36.01
C SER A 194 3.41 33.15 -35.06
N LYS A 195 2.20 33.06 -34.52
CA LYS A 195 1.72 31.91 -33.74
C LYS A 195 0.80 31.02 -34.57
N CYS A 196 0.65 29.76 -34.14
CA CYS A 196 -0.23 28.76 -34.71
C CYS A 196 -0.97 28.02 -33.58
N ASP A 197 -1.73 28.79 -32.79
CA ASP A 197 -2.48 28.27 -31.66
C ASP A 197 -3.82 27.70 -32.18
N LEU A 198 -3.99 26.37 -32.11
CA LEU A 198 -5.12 25.66 -32.74
C LEU A 198 -6.42 25.87 -31.96
N SER A 199 -7.55 26.02 -32.66
CA SER A 199 -8.83 26.28 -31.96
C SER A 199 -9.33 25.06 -31.18
N GLN A 200 -10.06 25.33 -30.10
CA GLN A 200 -10.75 24.26 -29.34
C GLN A 200 -11.80 23.54 -30.20
N GLU A 201 -12.34 24.15 -31.25
CA GLU A 201 -13.27 23.48 -32.16
C GLU A 201 -12.53 22.50 -33.08
N PHE A 202 -11.37 22.88 -33.64
CA PHE A 202 -10.51 22.00 -34.42
C PHE A 202 -10.01 20.81 -33.57
N LEU A 203 -9.51 21.07 -32.36
CA LEU A 203 -9.06 20.02 -31.45
C LEU A 203 -10.20 19.05 -31.06
N LYS A 204 -11.43 19.54 -30.83
CA LYS A 204 -12.62 18.71 -30.64
C LYS A 204 -12.97 17.89 -31.89
N LYS A 205 -12.84 18.44 -33.10
CA LYS A 205 -13.06 17.71 -34.36
C LYS A 205 -12.02 16.58 -34.53
N VAL A 206 -10.75 16.84 -34.24
CA VAL A 206 -9.69 15.79 -34.26
C VAL A 206 -9.97 14.71 -33.22
N ALA A 207 -10.34 15.07 -31.99
CA ALA A 207 -10.68 14.08 -30.96
C ALA A 207 -11.88 13.18 -31.34
N LYS A 208 -12.86 13.73 -32.08
CA LYS A 208 -14.02 12.99 -32.60
C LYS A 208 -13.75 12.14 -33.85
N SER A 209 -12.54 12.17 -34.43
CA SER A 209 -12.27 11.53 -35.74
C SER A 209 -11.97 10.03 -35.67
N GLY A 210 -12.32 9.33 -34.59
CA GLY A 210 -11.94 7.93 -34.31
C GLY A 210 -10.54 7.73 -33.71
N ILE A 211 -9.72 8.79 -33.57
CA ILE A 211 -8.36 8.67 -33.01
C ILE A 211 -8.37 8.22 -31.54
N VAL A 212 -9.35 8.66 -30.75
CA VAL A 212 -9.48 8.30 -29.33
C VAL A 212 -9.80 6.81 -29.17
N GLU A 213 -10.72 6.25 -29.96
CA GLU A 213 -11.00 4.81 -29.97
C GLU A 213 -9.81 4.00 -30.48
N SER A 214 -9.13 4.46 -31.54
CA SER A 214 -7.93 3.81 -32.09
C SER A 214 -6.81 3.70 -31.05
N LEU A 215 -6.58 4.77 -30.27
CA LEU A 215 -5.57 4.82 -29.21
C LEU A 215 -5.93 3.98 -27.98
N LEU A 216 -7.23 3.91 -27.62
CA LEU A 216 -7.71 3.01 -26.57
C LEU A 216 -7.52 1.54 -27.01
N SER A 217 -7.99 1.17 -28.20
CA SER A 217 -7.80 -0.16 -28.79
C SER A 217 -6.32 -0.56 -28.86
N TRP A 218 -5.44 0.37 -29.26
CA TRP A 218 -3.98 0.16 -29.26
C TRP A 218 -3.41 -0.07 -27.85
N ALA A 219 -3.85 0.72 -26.86
CA ALA A 219 -3.40 0.57 -25.48
C ALA A 219 -3.85 -0.77 -24.88
N ASP A 220 -5.11 -1.14 -25.07
CA ASP A 220 -5.69 -2.39 -24.59
C ASP A 220 -5.07 -3.60 -25.31
N PHE A 221 -4.79 -3.51 -26.62
CA PHE A 221 -4.04 -4.52 -27.37
C PHE A 221 -2.61 -4.69 -26.84
N LYS A 222 -1.91 -3.57 -26.58
CA LYS A 222 -0.55 -3.60 -26.02
C LYS A 222 -0.55 -4.24 -24.62
N GLN A 223 -1.46 -3.83 -23.74
CA GLN A 223 -1.60 -4.39 -22.40
C GLN A 223 -1.89 -5.90 -22.44
N ASN A 224 -2.85 -6.33 -23.28
CA ASN A 224 -3.15 -7.75 -23.48
C ASN A 224 -1.94 -8.52 -24.05
N LYS A 225 -1.17 -7.94 -24.99
CA LYS A 225 0.06 -8.54 -25.52
C LYS A 225 1.17 -8.66 -24.46
N GLU A 226 1.19 -7.78 -23.46
CA GLU A 226 2.14 -7.86 -22.34
C GLU A 226 1.68 -8.86 -21.28
N LEU A 227 0.38 -8.93 -20.94
CA LEU A 227 -0.18 -9.99 -20.08
C LEU A 227 -0.01 -11.39 -20.68
N LYS A 228 -0.07 -11.52 -22.00
CA LYS A 228 0.20 -12.79 -22.72
C LYS A 228 1.63 -13.31 -22.55
N LYS A 229 2.57 -12.50 -22.03
CA LYS A 229 3.91 -12.97 -21.65
C LYS A 229 3.91 -13.77 -20.34
N THR A 230 2.90 -13.61 -19.48
CA THR A 230 2.76 -14.34 -18.22
C THR A 230 1.82 -15.55 -18.32
N ASP A 231 1.36 -15.87 -19.53
CA ASP A 231 0.45 -16.99 -19.80
C ASP A 231 1.06 -18.35 -19.53
N GLY A 232 0.30 -19.21 -18.87
CA GLY A 232 0.63 -20.62 -18.74
C GLY A 232 0.43 -21.38 -20.04
N THR A 233 1.05 -22.55 -20.13
CA THR A 233 0.84 -23.49 -21.24
C THR A 233 0.69 -24.91 -20.70
N LYS A 234 -0.21 -25.70 -21.29
CA LYS A 234 -0.39 -27.11 -20.89
C LYS A 234 0.86 -27.90 -21.25
N ARG A 235 1.66 -28.22 -20.22
CA ARG A 235 2.86 -29.07 -20.27
C ARG A 235 2.79 -30.06 -19.11
N GLN A 236 3.41 -31.23 -19.23
CA GLN A 236 3.38 -32.24 -18.15
C GLN A 236 4.16 -31.84 -16.90
N LYS A 237 5.22 -31.03 -17.02
CA LYS A 237 6.00 -30.53 -15.90
C LYS A 237 6.23 -29.04 -16.00
N ILE A 238 6.32 -28.38 -14.85
CA ILE A 238 6.73 -26.99 -14.69
C ILE A 238 7.99 -26.94 -13.84
N SER A 239 8.91 -26.03 -14.19
CA SER A 239 10.12 -25.73 -13.42
C SER A 239 10.11 -24.26 -12.97
N GLY A 240 10.91 -23.93 -11.96
CA GLY A 240 11.02 -22.57 -11.40
C GLY A 240 10.07 -22.26 -10.23
N ILE A 241 8.95 -22.98 -10.08
CA ILE A 241 7.99 -22.76 -8.98
C ILE A 241 8.30 -23.73 -7.82
N VAL A 242 9.32 -23.42 -7.02
CA VAL A 242 9.84 -24.31 -5.95
C VAL A 242 8.79 -24.70 -4.89
N LYS A 243 7.79 -23.85 -4.64
CA LYS A 243 6.72 -24.11 -3.66
C LYS A 243 5.60 -25.04 -4.15
N LEU A 244 5.57 -25.40 -5.43
CA LEU A 244 4.56 -26.29 -6.02
C LEU A 244 4.89 -27.77 -5.75
N ASP A 245 3.99 -28.46 -5.07
CA ASP A 245 3.95 -29.93 -5.09
C ASP A 245 3.03 -30.37 -6.24
N ASP A 246 3.62 -30.50 -7.43
CA ASP A 246 2.92 -30.81 -8.68
C ASP A 246 2.32 -32.23 -8.66
N ALA A 247 1.18 -32.44 -9.32
CA ALA A 247 0.53 -33.76 -9.43
C ALA A 247 1.11 -34.55 -10.61
N ASN A 248 1.31 -35.86 -10.47
CA ASN A 248 2.08 -36.63 -11.48
C ASN A 248 1.44 -36.61 -12.88
N ASP A 249 0.10 -36.52 -12.97
CA ASP A 249 -0.64 -36.47 -14.24
C ASP A 249 -0.98 -35.05 -14.72
N ALA A 250 -0.62 -33.99 -13.98
CA ALA A 250 -0.99 -32.62 -14.28
C ALA A 250 -0.44 -32.14 -15.64
N GLY A 251 -1.33 -31.65 -16.51
CA GLY A 251 -1.02 -31.31 -17.90
C GLY A 251 -0.80 -32.50 -18.84
N GLY A 252 -0.92 -33.74 -18.36
CA GLY A 252 -0.93 -34.96 -19.16
C GLY A 252 -2.28 -35.26 -19.82
N LYS A 253 -2.53 -36.55 -20.07
CA LYS A 253 -3.82 -37.04 -20.59
C LYS A 253 -4.93 -36.94 -19.54
N ASN A 254 -4.65 -37.35 -18.31
CA ASN A 254 -5.59 -37.34 -17.18
C ASN A 254 -5.71 -35.96 -16.50
N SER A 255 -5.24 -34.88 -17.12
CA SER A 255 -5.27 -33.52 -16.55
C SER A 255 -6.66 -33.08 -16.11
N GLU A 256 -7.70 -33.52 -16.82
CA GLU A 256 -9.11 -33.25 -16.52
C GLU A 256 -9.62 -33.90 -15.22
N LYS A 257 -8.87 -34.87 -14.66
CA LYS A 257 -9.12 -35.50 -13.36
C LYS A 257 -8.22 -34.94 -12.25
N CYS A 258 -7.30 -34.03 -12.58
CA CYS A 258 -6.34 -33.49 -11.64
C CYS A 258 -6.91 -32.28 -10.90
N THR A 259 -6.74 -32.23 -9.58
CA THR A 259 -7.13 -31.14 -8.69
C THR A 259 -5.89 -30.40 -8.18
N LEU A 260 -5.84 -29.08 -8.37
CA LEU A 260 -4.89 -28.21 -7.70
C LEU A 260 -5.51 -27.71 -6.40
N ILE A 261 -4.87 -27.96 -5.27
CA ILE A 261 -5.26 -27.41 -3.97
C ILE A 261 -4.46 -26.11 -3.75
N LEU A 262 -5.16 -24.98 -3.68
CA LEU A 262 -4.60 -23.70 -3.20
C LEU A 262 -4.80 -23.62 -1.70
N THR A 263 -3.69 -23.48 -0.97
CA THR A 263 -3.66 -23.51 0.50
C THR A 263 -3.26 -22.17 1.08
N GLU A 264 -3.84 -21.82 2.24
CA GLU A 264 -3.47 -20.61 2.98
C GLU A 264 -2.16 -20.80 3.74
N GLY A 265 -1.08 -20.22 3.19
CA GLY A 265 0.27 -20.36 3.73
C GLY A 265 0.82 -21.79 3.69
N ASP A 266 2.01 -21.96 4.27
CA ASP A 266 2.69 -23.26 4.33
C ASP A 266 2.09 -24.19 5.41
N SER A 267 1.32 -23.65 6.37
CA SER A 267 0.63 -24.42 7.42
C SER A 267 -0.50 -25.28 6.86
N ALA A 268 -1.42 -24.68 6.09
CA ALA A 268 -2.49 -25.42 5.42
C ALA A 268 -1.93 -26.42 4.39
N LYS A 269 -0.81 -26.09 3.73
CA LYS A 269 -0.08 -27.02 2.86
C LYS A 269 0.34 -28.30 3.58
N ALA A 270 0.82 -28.23 4.83
CA ALA A 270 1.20 -29.43 5.57
C ALA A 270 0.01 -30.40 5.76
N LEU A 271 -1.18 -29.88 6.06
CA LEU A 271 -2.40 -30.67 6.17
C LEU A 271 -2.81 -31.27 4.81
N ALA A 272 -2.76 -30.48 3.73
CA ALA A 272 -3.06 -30.95 2.37
C ALA A 272 -2.10 -32.07 1.93
N MET A 273 -0.80 -31.95 2.22
CA MET A 273 0.19 -32.98 1.91
C MET A 273 -0.03 -34.27 2.73
N ALA A 274 -0.50 -34.17 3.98
CA ALA A 274 -0.93 -35.33 4.75
C ALA A 274 -2.17 -36.01 4.11
N GLY A 275 -3.15 -35.22 3.65
CA GLY A 275 -4.33 -35.71 2.92
C GLY A 275 -4.00 -36.40 1.59
N ILE A 276 -3.06 -35.85 0.81
CA ILE A 276 -2.59 -36.44 -0.46
C ILE A 276 -1.92 -37.81 -0.28
N SER A 277 -1.38 -38.12 0.91
CA SER A 277 -0.91 -39.47 1.22
C SER A 277 -2.03 -40.53 1.28
N VAL A 278 -3.30 -40.11 1.32
CA VAL A 278 -4.48 -40.96 1.20
C VAL A 278 -5.01 -40.99 -0.24
N VAL A 279 -5.31 -39.83 -0.81
CA VAL A 279 -6.01 -39.73 -2.12
C VAL A 279 -5.10 -39.91 -3.34
N GLY A 280 -3.79 -39.96 -3.14
CA GLY A 280 -2.79 -40.29 -4.17
C GLY A 280 -2.28 -39.08 -4.96
N ARG A 281 -0.95 -38.99 -5.06
CA ARG A 281 -0.22 -37.88 -5.70
C ARG A 281 -0.32 -37.82 -7.24
N ASN A 282 -1.05 -38.74 -7.87
CA ASN A 282 -1.26 -38.71 -9.31
C ASN A 282 -2.22 -37.59 -9.73
N ASN A 283 -3.34 -37.46 -9.02
CA ASN A 283 -4.41 -36.53 -9.36
C ASN A 283 -4.40 -35.26 -8.49
N TYR A 284 -3.65 -35.20 -7.38
CA TYR A 284 -3.67 -34.06 -6.46
C TYR A 284 -2.29 -33.41 -6.34
N GLY A 285 -2.27 -32.08 -6.39
CA GLY A 285 -1.08 -31.26 -6.13
C GLY A 285 -1.43 -30.02 -5.31
N VAL A 286 -0.43 -29.38 -4.70
CA VAL A 286 -0.62 -28.28 -3.74
C VAL A 286 0.25 -27.07 -4.08
N PHE A 287 -0.33 -25.87 -3.99
CA PHE A 287 0.41 -24.62 -4.00
C PHE A 287 -0.02 -23.72 -2.82
N PRO A 288 0.91 -23.26 -1.97
CA PRO A 288 0.62 -22.37 -0.85
C PRO A 288 0.66 -20.90 -1.29
N LEU A 289 -0.42 -20.18 -1.03
CA LEU A 289 -0.49 -18.73 -1.24
C LEU A 289 0.27 -18.00 -0.13
N ARG A 290 1.00 -16.94 -0.47
CA ARG A 290 1.71 -16.10 0.52
C ARG A 290 0.80 -15.23 1.42
N GLY A 291 -0.52 -15.25 1.20
CA GLY A 291 -1.50 -14.42 1.91
C GLY A 291 -2.59 -13.92 0.96
N LYS A 292 -3.27 -12.83 1.35
CA LYS A 292 -4.37 -12.22 0.57
C LYS A 292 -3.95 -11.88 -0.87
N LEU A 293 -4.70 -12.40 -1.84
CA LEU A 293 -4.44 -12.21 -3.27
C LEU A 293 -4.75 -10.75 -3.70
N LEU A 294 -4.03 -10.25 -4.70
CA LEU A 294 -4.26 -8.91 -5.25
C LEU A 294 -5.61 -8.85 -6.00
N ASN A 295 -6.50 -7.91 -5.64
CA ASN A 295 -7.73 -7.65 -6.40
C ASN A 295 -7.41 -7.09 -7.80
N VAL A 296 -7.47 -7.98 -8.80
CA VAL A 296 -7.02 -7.70 -10.17
C VAL A 296 -7.90 -6.75 -10.97
N ARG A 297 -9.18 -6.57 -10.58
CA ARG A 297 -10.09 -5.60 -11.23
C ARG A 297 -9.62 -4.15 -11.06
N GLU A 298 -8.91 -3.91 -9.97
CA GLU A 298 -8.58 -2.59 -9.45
C GLU A 298 -7.07 -2.29 -9.44
N ALA A 299 -6.26 -3.30 -9.78
CA ALA A 299 -4.82 -3.21 -9.86
C ALA A 299 -4.39 -2.65 -11.23
N SER A 300 -3.30 -1.88 -11.25
CA SER A 300 -2.68 -1.50 -12.52
C SER A 300 -2.08 -2.72 -13.22
N HIS A 301 -2.06 -2.68 -14.55
CA HIS A 301 -1.42 -3.70 -15.40
C HIS A 301 0.01 -4.03 -14.94
N LYS A 302 0.78 -3.03 -14.50
CA LYS A 302 2.12 -3.20 -13.92
C LYS A 302 2.08 -4.06 -12.65
N GLN A 303 1.22 -3.75 -11.69
CA GLN A 303 1.10 -4.52 -10.43
C GLN A 303 0.66 -5.98 -10.69
N ILE A 304 -0.24 -6.21 -11.65
CA ILE A 304 -0.68 -7.56 -12.04
C ILE A 304 0.49 -8.34 -12.68
N MET A 305 1.29 -7.68 -13.52
CA MET A 305 2.46 -8.27 -14.16
C MET A 305 3.60 -8.53 -13.17
N GLU A 306 3.79 -7.70 -12.15
CA GLU A 306 4.84 -7.85 -11.13
C GLU A 306 4.44 -8.81 -9.98
N ASN A 307 3.15 -9.15 -9.84
CA ASN A 307 2.69 -10.06 -8.81
C ASN A 307 3.05 -11.53 -9.16
N ALA A 308 4.08 -12.04 -8.49
CA ALA A 308 4.57 -13.41 -8.68
C ALA A 308 3.54 -14.50 -8.35
N GLU A 309 2.61 -14.28 -7.42
CA GLU A 309 1.60 -15.29 -7.05
C GLU A 309 0.55 -15.46 -8.18
N ILE A 310 0.12 -14.35 -8.79
CA ILE A 310 -0.74 -14.37 -9.99
C ILE A 310 -0.01 -15.06 -11.16
N GLN A 311 1.27 -14.75 -11.38
CA GLN A 311 2.07 -15.46 -12.40
C GLN A 311 2.13 -16.96 -12.12
N ASN A 312 2.42 -17.36 -10.87
CA ASN A 312 2.50 -18.75 -10.47
C ASN A 312 1.18 -19.48 -10.76
N ILE A 313 0.04 -18.96 -10.29
CA ILE A 313 -1.29 -19.58 -10.54
C ILE A 313 -1.56 -19.69 -12.06
N LYS A 314 -1.25 -18.66 -12.86
CA LYS A 314 -1.38 -18.71 -14.33
C LYS A 314 -0.54 -19.85 -14.94
N GLN A 315 0.71 -19.99 -14.53
CA GLN A 315 1.60 -21.06 -15.01
C GLN A 315 1.11 -22.45 -14.58
N ILE A 316 0.84 -22.65 -13.28
CA ILE A 316 0.46 -23.94 -12.69
C ILE A 316 -0.79 -24.52 -13.36
N LEU A 317 -1.80 -23.69 -13.62
CA LEU A 317 -3.06 -24.10 -14.25
C LEU A 317 -3.01 -24.12 -15.79
N GLY A 318 -2.07 -23.42 -16.43
CA GLY A 318 -2.02 -23.28 -17.89
C GLY A 318 -3.01 -22.22 -18.44
N LEU A 319 -3.20 -21.13 -17.71
CA LEU A 319 -4.18 -20.07 -18.04
C LEU A 319 -3.63 -19.07 -19.06
N GLN A 320 -4.45 -18.73 -20.06
CA GLN A 320 -4.08 -17.94 -21.24
C GLN A 320 -4.95 -16.69 -21.39
N GLN A 321 -4.36 -15.49 -21.53
CA GLN A 321 -5.08 -14.22 -21.45
C GLN A 321 -6.06 -14.03 -22.62
N GLY A 322 -7.30 -13.67 -22.32
CA GLY A 322 -8.33 -13.41 -23.35
C GLY A 322 -8.75 -14.65 -24.13
N LYS A 323 -8.56 -15.84 -23.55
CA LYS A 323 -9.11 -17.11 -24.05
C LYS A 323 -10.38 -17.45 -23.28
N GLN A 324 -11.47 -17.67 -24.01
CA GLN A 324 -12.65 -18.33 -23.44
C GLN A 324 -12.38 -19.83 -23.34
N TYR A 325 -12.78 -20.43 -22.22
CA TYR A 325 -12.63 -21.84 -21.94
C TYR A 325 -14.02 -22.47 -21.84
N GLU A 326 -14.36 -23.32 -22.81
CA GLU A 326 -15.58 -24.14 -22.84
C GLU A 326 -15.39 -25.47 -22.06
N SER A 327 -14.14 -25.90 -21.87
CA SER A 327 -13.82 -27.11 -21.11
C SER A 327 -12.39 -27.04 -20.54
N VAL A 328 -12.17 -27.81 -19.47
CA VAL A 328 -10.89 -27.88 -18.75
C VAL A 328 -9.79 -28.65 -19.51
N LYS A 329 -10.10 -29.26 -20.66
CA LYS A 329 -9.14 -30.06 -21.46
C LYS A 329 -7.90 -29.26 -21.88
N GLY A 330 -8.03 -27.94 -22.00
CA GLY A 330 -6.93 -27.01 -22.30
C GLY A 330 -6.06 -26.59 -21.11
N LEU A 331 -6.39 -27.01 -19.88
CA LEU A 331 -5.66 -26.67 -18.64
C LEU A 331 -4.72 -27.81 -18.21
N ARG A 332 -3.88 -27.55 -17.20
CA ARG A 332 -3.09 -28.58 -16.50
C ARG A 332 -3.89 -29.35 -15.45
N TYR A 333 -4.88 -28.70 -14.85
CA TYR A 333 -5.76 -29.25 -13.83
C TYR A 333 -7.21 -29.07 -14.25
N GLY A 334 -8.04 -30.07 -13.96
CA GLY A 334 -9.49 -30.07 -14.19
C GLY A 334 -10.26 -29.36 -13.09
N HIS A 335 -9.72 -29.35 -11.88
CA HIS A 335 -10.35 -28.77 -10.70
C HIS A 335 -9.38 -27.87 -9.93
N LEU A 336 -9.92 -26.84 -9.30
CA LEU A 336 -9.23 -25.88 -8.45
C LEU A 336 -9.93 -25.87 -7.09
N MET A 337 -9.29 -26.48 -6.10
CA MET A 337 -9.78 -26.61 -4.72
C MET A 337 -9.16 -25.51 -3.87
N ILE A 338 -10.01 -24.69 -3.24
CA ILE A 338 -9.60 -23.67 -2.26
C ILE A 338 -9.64 -24.31 -0.87
N MET A 339 -8.55 -24.18 -0.13
CA MET A 339 -8.37 -24.75 1.20
C MET A 339 -7.71 -23.68 2.11
N THR A 340 -8.55 -22.75 2.57
CA THR A 340 -8.21 -21.67 3.50
C THR A 340 -8.51 -22.07 4.94
N ASP A 341 -8.02 -21.28 5.90
CA ASP A 341 -8.54 -21.40 7.25
C ASP A 341 -10.04 -21.01 7.25
N GLN A 342 -10.86 -21.64 8.10
CA GLN A 342 -12.32 -21.46 8.07
C GLN A 342 -12.74 -20.28 8.97
N ASP A 343 -12.13 -19.13 8.69
CA ASP A 343 -12.39 -17.84 9.32
C ASP A 343 -12.76 -16.77 8.27
N HIS A 344 -13.01 -15.55 8.73
CA HIS A 344 -13.35 -14.43 7.85
C HIS A 344 -12.25 -14.05 6.84
N ASP A 345 -10.98 -14.16 7.20
CA ASP A 345 -9.86 -13.79 6.33
C ASP A 345 -9.63 -14.85 5.23
N GLY A 346 -9.84 -16.13 5.56
CA GLY A 346 -9.97 -17.22 4.60
C GLY A 346 -11.14 -17.03 3.64
N SER A 347 -12.33 -16.66 4.13
CA SER A 347 -13.48 -16.28 3.28
C SER A 347 -13.15 -15.17 2.29
N HIS A 348 -12.37 -14.17 2.69
CA HIS A 348 -11.88 -13.13 1.78
C HIS A 348 -10.92 -13.68 0.71
N ILE A 349 -10.04 -14.63 1.07
CA ILE A 349 -9.15 -15.29 0.10
C ILE A 349 -9.96 -16.12 -0.93
N LYS A 350 -10.99 -16.86 -0.50
CA LYS A 350 -11.94 -17.53 -1.41
C LYS A 350 -12.53 -16.51 -2.40
N GLY A 351 -13.07 -15.40 -1.90
CA GLY A 351 -13.67 -14.34 -2.71
C GLY A 351 -12.68 -13.67 -3.68
N LEU A 352 -11.44 -13.42 -3.25
CA LEU A 352 -10.39 -12.84 -4.10
C LEU A 352 -9.96 -13.80 -5.23
N LEU A 353 -9.93 -15.11 -4.97
CA LEU A 353 -9.67 -16.14 -5.98
C LEU A 353 -10.83 -16.24 -6.99
N ILE A 354 -12.07 -16.28 -6.52
CA ILE A 354 -13.28 -16.24 -7.35
C ILE A 354 -13.24 -14.99 -8.25
N ASN A 355 -12.98 -13.82 -7.68
CA ASN A 355 -12.85 -12.56 -8.41
C ASN A 355 -11.69 -12.56 -9.43
N PHE A 356 -10.53 -13.15 -9.10
CA PHE A 356 -9.40 -13.28 -10.02
C PHE A 356 -9.75 -14.11 -11.27
N ILE A 357 -10.43 -15.25 -11.09
CA ILE A 357 -10.89 -16.06 -12.23
C ILE A 357 -12.03 -15.35 -12.96
N HIS A 358 -13.01 -14.78 -12.25
CA HIS A 358 -14.13 -14.05 -12.85
C HIS A 358 -13.66 -12.87 -13.72
N SER A 359 -12.64 -12.13 -13.29
CA SER A 359 -12.13 -10.94 -13.98
C SER A 359 -11.33 -11.21 -15.27
N PHE A 360 -10.89 -12.45 -15.51
CA PHE A 360 -10.06 -12.79 -16.68
C PHE A 360 -10.56 -13.97 -17.50
N TRP A 361 -11.22 -14.93 -16.86
CA TRP A 361 -11.74 -16.17 -17.44
C TRP A 361 -13.14 -16.51 -16.85
N PRO A 362 -14.14 -15.61 -16.98
CA PRO A 362 -15.47 -15.82 -16.40
C PRO A 362 -16.11 -17.15 -16.84
N SER A 363 -15.82 -17.64 -18.05
CA SER A 363 -16.33 -18.92 -18.54
C SER A 363 -15.83 -20.14 -17.76
N LEU A 364 -14.70 -20.06 -17.04
CA LEU A 364 -14.23 -21.16 -16.18
C LEU A 364 -15.13 -21.36 -14.96
N LEU A 365 -15.68 -20.29 -14.39
CA LEU A 365 -16.62 -20.39 -13.27
C LEU A 365 -17.97 -21.01 -13.68
N LYS A 366 -18.29 -20.97 -14.98
CA LYS A 366 -19.47 -21.61 -15.57
C LYS A 366 -19.26 -23.10 -15.91
N ILE A 367 -18.07 -23.66 -15.68
CA ILE A 367 -17.82 -25.10 -15.84
C ILE A 367 -18.13 -25.80 -14.50
N PRO A 368 -19.09 -26.75 -14.45
CA PRO A 368 -19.44 -27.47 -13.22
C PRO A 368 -18.23 -28.13 -12.56
N SER A 369 -18.15 -28.00 -11.23
CA SER A 369 -17.05 -28.53 -10.40
C SER A 369 -15.63 -28.07 -10.81
N PHE A 370 -15.46 -27.02 -11.63
CA PHE A 370 -14.12 -26.46 -11.86
C PHE A 370 -13.57 -25.81 -10.58
N LEU A 371 -14.38 -25.00 -9.91
CA LEU A 371 -14.03 -24.41 -8.62
C LEU A 371 -14.67 -25.19 -7.47
N VAL A 372 -13.87 -25.47 -6.46
CA VAL A 372 -14.17 -26.40 -5.37
C VAL A 372 -13.69 -25.79 -4.06
N GLU A 373 -14.39 -26.03 -2.96
CA GLU A 373 -13.98 -25.68 -1.60
C GLU A 373 -13.68 -26.93 -0.78
N PHE A 374 -12.73 -26.83 0.15
CA PHE A 374 -12.47 -27.81 1.19
C PHE A 374 -12.73 -27.18 2.57
N ILE A 375 -13.81 -27.61 3.22
CA ILE A 375 -14.20 -27.13 4.56
C ILE A 375 -13.67 -28.04 5.67
N THR A 376 -13.47 -27.48 6.86
CA THR A 376 -13.17 -28.24 8.09
C THR A 376 -14.08 -27.82 9.25
N PRO A 377 -14.30 -28.68 10.26
CA PRO A 377 -15.04 -28.30 11.46
C PRO A 377 -14.40 -27.09 12.16
N ILE A 378 -15.21 -26.11 12.56
CA ILE A 378 -14.78 -24.94 13.34
C ILE A 378 -14.69 -25.29 14.83
N VAL A 379 -15.59 -26.15 15.32
CA VAL A 379 -15.63 -26.57 16.73
C VAL A 379 -15.73 -28.09 16.83
N LYS A 380 -14.97 -28.70 17.74
CA LYS A 380 -15.18 -30.09 18.16
C LYS A 380 -15.47 -30.15 19.66
N ALA A 381 -16.55 -30.82 20.01
CA ALA A 381 -16.93 -31.09 21.40
C ALA A 381 -16.65 -32.56 21.72
N THR A 382 -15.82 -32.84 22.71
CA THR A 382 -15.44 -34.18 23.14
C THR A 382 -16.05 -34.48 24.50
N TYR A 383 -16.97 -35.43 24.59
CA TYR A 383 -17.55 -35.87 25.85
C TYR A 383 -16.54 -36.73 26.65
N ARG A 384 -16.69 -36.79 27.98
CA ARG A 384 -15.83 -37.61 28.86
C ARG A 384 -15.73 -39.10 28.47
N THR A 385 -16.68 -39.64 27.71
CA THR A 385 -16.63 -41.03 27.19
C THR A 385 -15.88 -41.19 25.85
N GLY A 386 -15.25 -40.12 25.34
CA GLY A 386 -14.56 -40.12 24.04
C GLY A 386 -15.46 -39.88 22.82
N LYS A 387 -16.77 -39.66 23.01
CA LYS A 387 -17.67 -39.26 21.90
C LYS A 387 -17.32 -37.86 21.43
N VAL A 388 -16.86 -37.74 20.19
CA VAL A 388 -16.59 -36.45 19.53
C VAL A 388 -17.78 -36.04 18.66
N LEU A 389 -18.22 -34.79 18.82
CA LEU A 389 -19.09 -34.08 17.89
C LEU A 389 -18.25 -33.02 17.14
N SER A 390 -18.66 -32.65 15.93
CA SER A 390 -17.94 -31.68 15.08
C SER A 390 -18.95 -30.80 14.36
N PHE A 391 -18.80 -29.48 14.53
CA PHE A 391 -19.69 -28.44 14.03
C PHE A 391 -18.95 -27.62 12.97
N TYR A 392 -19.65 -27.24 11.91
CA TYR A 392 -19.09 -26.52 10.76
C TYR A 392 -19.49 -25.04 10.72
N THR A 393 -20.45 -24.64 11.56
CA THR A 393 -20.76 -23.23 11.85
C THR A 393 -20.82 -22.97 13.36
N MET A 394 -20.71 -21.70 13.77
CA MET A 394 -20.92 -21.31 15.18
C MET A 394 -22.38 -21.45 15.62
N PRO A 395 -23.41 -21.06 14.84
CA PRO A 395 -24.82 -21.27 15.22
C PRO A 395 -25.21 -22.74 15.45
N GLU A 396 -24.64 -23.70 14.69
CA GLU A 396 -24.81 -25.13 14.97
C GLU A 396 -24.30 -25.52 16.37
N TYR A 397 -23.12 -25.02 16.74
CA TYR A 397 -22.50 -25.28 18.03
C TYR A 397 -23.23 -24.57 19.18
N GLU A 398 -23.70 -23.34 18.98
CA GLU A 398 -24.41 -22.54 19.98
C GLU A 398 -25.80 -23.11 20.27
N SER A 399 -26.58 -23.43 19.23
CA SER A 399 -27.87 -24.13 19.37
C SER A 399 -27.72 -25.47 20.08
N TRP A 400 -26.67 -26.24 19.76
CA TRP A 400 -26.33 -27.46 20.49
C TRP A 400 -25.97 -27.20 21.97
N LYS A 401 -25.15 -26.17 22.25
CA LYS A 401 -24.72 -25.78 23.60
C LYS A 401 -25.90 -25.34 24.47
N GLU A 402 -26.86 -24.60 23.92
CA GLU A 402 -28.10 -24.23 24.58
C GLU A 402 -28.98 -25.46 24.89
N SER A 403 -29.07 -26.40 23.96
CA SER A 403 -29.85 -27.64 24.13
C SER A 403 -29.42 -28.47 25.34
N LEU A 404 -28.17 -28.35 25.80
CA LEU A 404 -27.62 -29.03 26.98
C LEU A 404 -28.15 -28.48 28.31
N ARG A 405 -28.80 -27.31 28.34
CA ARG A 405 -29.43 -26.69 29.54
C ARG A 405 -28.57 -26.72 30.81
N GLY A 406 -27.27 -26.51 30.68
CA GLY A 406 -26.31 -26.48 31.79
C GLY A 406 -25.41 -27.71 31.94
N ASN A 407 -25.70 -28.84 31.28
CA ASN A 407 -24.87 -30.05 31.31
C ASN A 407 -23.56 -29.96 30.47
N ALA A 408 -23.05 -28.74 30.27
CA ALA A 408 -21.84 -28.47 29.47
C ALA A 408 -20.55 -28.98 30.12
N SER A 409 -20.49 -29.12 31.45
CA SER A 409 -19.31 -29.57 32.22
C SER A 409 -18.85 -31.00 31.89
N GLY A 410 -19.67 -31.79 31.18
CA GLY A 410 -19.31 -33.09 30.64
C GLY A 410 -18.51 -33.05 29.33
N TRP A 411 -18.34 -31.88 28.71
CA TRP A 411 -17.75 -31.71 27.38
C TRP A 411 -16.49 -30.85 27.41
N SER A 412 -15.41 -31.34 26.81
CA SER A 412 -14.24 -30.53 26.46
C SER A 412 -14.44 -29.94 25.05
N ILE A 413 -14.40 -28.62 24.93
CA ILE A 413 -14.60 -27.91 23.67
C ILE A 413 -13.25 -27.46 23.12
N LYS A 414 -12.95 -27.80 21.87
CA LYS A 414 -11.77 -27.32 21.15
C LYS A 414 -12.21 -26.59 19.87
N TYR A 415 -11.82 -25.33 19.77
CA TYR A 415 -11.98 -24.51 18.56
C TYR A 415 -10.81 -24.75 17.61
N TYR A 416 -11.10 -24.85 16.31
CA TYR A 416 -10.15 -25.15 15.24
C TYR A 416 -10.00 -23.90 14.37
N LYS A 417 -9.21 -22.95 14.87
CA LYS A 417 -9.08 -21.60 14.32
C LYS A 417 -8.38 -21.55 12.97
N GLY A 418 -7.53 -22.54 12.67
CA GLY A 418 -6.93 -22.72 11.36
C GLY A 418 -6.64 -24.19 11.04
N LEU A 419 -6.36 -24.48 9.77
CA LEU A 419 -6.06 -25.81 9.26
C LEU A 419 -4.81 -26.41 9.94
N GLY A 420 -3.84 -25.56 10.30
CA GLY A 420 -2.67 -25.94 11.10
C GLY A 420 -2.98 -26.42 12.53
N THR A 421 -4.20 -26.21 13.04
CA THR A 421 -4.66 -26.73 14.35
C THR A 421 -5.17 -28.19 14.26
N SER A 422 -5.37 -28.71 13.05
CA SER A 422 -5.71 -30.11 12.79
C SER A 422 -4.45 -30.98 12.72
N THR A 423 -4.48 -32.13 13.38
CA THR A 423 -3.38 -33.10 13.33
C THR A 423 -3.27 -33.78 11.97
N SER A 424 -2.08 -34.31 11.63
CA SER A 424 -1.88 -35.14 10.43
C SER A 424 -2.68 -36.45 10.42
N LYS A 425 -3.36 -36.82 11.52
CA LYS A 425 -4.35 -37.90 11.59
C LYS A 425 -5.71 -37.40 11.11
N GLU A 426 -6.19 -36.28 11.66
CA GLU A 426 -7.44 -35.63 11.23
C GLU A 426 -7.37 -35.22 9.75
N GLY A 427 -6.23 -34.71 9.27
CA GLY A 427 -6.03 -34.41 7.84
C GLY A 427 -6.14 -35.64 6.92
N LYS A 428 -5.81 -36.84 7.41
CA LYS A 428 -6.06 -38.08 6.66
C LYS A 428 -7.53 -38.50 6.73
N GLU A 429 -8.17 -38.35 7.88
CA GLU A 429 -9.60 -38.66 8.06
C GLU A 429 -10.48 -37.75 7.19
N TYR A 430 -10.19 -36.45 7.11
CA TYR A 430 -10.92 -35.52 6.23
C TYR A 430 -10.79 -35.87 4.73
N PHE A 431 -9.62 -36.37 4.31
CA PHE A 431 -9.36 -36.80 2.94
C PHE A 431 -9.84 -38.24 2.64
N GLN A 432 -10.05 -39.08 3.66
CA GLN A 432 -10.80 -40.33 3.53
C GLN A 432 -12.28 -40.05 3.26
N ASP A 433 -12.90 -39.14 4.03
CA ASP A 433 -14.27 -38.66 3.82
C ASP A 433 -14.30 -37.34 3.01
N LEU A 434 -13.57 -37.32 1.89
CA LEU A 434 -13.45 -36.11 1.06
C LEU A 434 -14.82 -35.62 0.54
N GLN A 435 -15.79 -36.52 0.36
CA GLN A 435 -17.14 -36.19 -0.15
C GLN A 435 -18.03 -35.42 0.85
N LYS A 436 -17.61 -35.33 2.11
CA LYS A 436 -18.23 -34.49 3.14
C LYS A 436 -17.59 -33.10 3.23
N HIS A 437 -16.27 -33.06 3.10
CA HIS A 437 -15.46 -31.84 3.23
C HIS A 437 -15.36 -31.04 1.91
N LYS A 438 -15.62 -31.68 0.76
CA LYS A 438 -15.66 -31.05 -0.56
C LYS A 438 -17.01 -30.41 -0.85
N LYS A 439 -17.01 -29.13 -1.22
CA LYS A 439 -18.17 -28.40 -1.80
C LYS A 439 -17.85 -27.95 -3.21
N ASP A 440 -18.83 -27.95 -4.11
CA ASP A 440 -18.64 -27.47 -5.49
C ASP A 440 -19.34 -26.13 -5.71
N PHE A 441 -18.62 -25.17 -6.28
CA PHE A 441 -19.23 -23.92 -6.72
C PHE A 441 -19.98 -24.14 -8.05
N VAL A 442 -21.17 -23.58 -8.15
CA VAL A 442 -22.05 -23.69 -9.32
C VAL A 442 -22.47 -22.29 -9.77
N TRP A 443 -22.41 -22.07 -11.09
CA TRP A 443 -22.96 -20.88 -11.72
C TRP A 443 -24.40 -21.18 -12.15
N PHE A 444 -25.37 -20.46 -11.60
CA PHE A 444 -26.79 -20.65 -11.92
C PHE A 444 -27.27 -19.67 -12.99
N ASP A 445 -26.99 -18.38 -12.82
CA ASP A 445 -27.35 -17.32 -13.77
C ASP A 445 -26.34 -16.15 -13.72
N GLU A 446 -26.60 -15.04 -14.42
CA GLU A 446 -25.66 -13.90 -14.40
C GLU A 446 -25.67 -13.09 -13.09
N GLN A 447 -26.60 -13.32 -12.16
CA GLN A 447 -26.61 -12.66 -10.83
C GLN A 447 -25.40 -13.09 -10.00
N ASP A 448 -24.93 -14.33 -10.15
CA ASP A 448 -23.65 -14.81 -9.60
C ASP A 448 -22.48 -13.89 -10.01
N GLY A 449 -22.44 -13.50 -11.28
CA GLY A 449 -21.47 -12.54 -11.80
C GLY A 449 -21.64 -11.14 -11.22
N GLU A 450 -22.87 -10.66 -11.15
CA GLU A 450 -23.21 -9.34 -10.60
C GLU A 450 -22.86 -9.19 -9.12
N ALA A 451 -23.02 -10.26 -8.34
CA ALA A 451 -22.66 -10.34 -6.92
C ALA A 451 -21.13 -10.31 -6.72
N ILE A 452 -20.37 -11.05 -7.53
CA ILE A 452 -18.89 -10.95 -7.51
C ILE A 452 -18.45 -9.53 -7.91
N GLU A 453 -19.12 -8.88 -8.87
CA GLU A 453 -18.83 -7.47 -9.20
C GLU A 453 -19.15 -6.51 -8.05
N LEU A 454 -20.27 -6.71 -7.34
CA LEU A 454 -20.69 -5.91 -6.18
C LEU A 454 -19.61 -5.95 -5.08
N ALA A 455 -19.14 -7.15 -4.74
CA ALA A 455 -18.14 -7.37 -3.71
C ALA A 455 -16.75 -6.82 -4.04
N PHE A 456 -16.33 -6.77 -5.31
CA PHE A 456 -14.93 -6.46 -5.68
C PHE A 456 -14.69 -5.21 -6.55
N SER A 457 -15.70 -4.67 -7.25
CA SER A 457 -15.57 -3.48 -8.11
C SER A 457 -15.67 -2.18 -7.32
N LYS A 458 -14.71 -1.24 -7.47
CA LYS A 458 -14.81 0.11 -6.89
C LYS A 458 -15.88 0.97 -7.56
N LYS A 459 -16.45 0.55 -8.71
CA LYS A 459 -17.59 1.24 -9.33
C LYS A 459 -18.91 1.00 -8.57
N LYS A 460 -19.02 -0.11 -7.82
CA LYS A 460 -20.22 -0.50 -7.06
C LYS A 460 -20.12 -0.16 -5.56
N ILE A 461 -19.34 0.86 -5.14
CA ILE A 461 -19.14 1.20 -3.71
C ILE A 461 -20.46 1.52 -2.98
N GLU A 462 -21.28 2.43 -3.49
CA GLU A 462 -22.55 2.78 -2.81
C GLU A 462 -23.55 1.61 -2.79
N ALA A 463 -23.57 0.79 -3.83
CA ALA A 463 -24.34 -0.46 -3.85
C ALA A 463 -23.83 -1.44 -2.77
N ARG A 464 -22.51 -1.55 -2.58
CA ARG A 464 -21.90 -2.39 -1.53
C ARG A 464 -22.20 -1.86 -0.12
N LYS A 465 -22.25 -0.54 0.07
CA LYS A 465 -22.69 0.05 1.34
C LYS A 465 -24.15 -0.29 1.64
N ASN A 466 -25.03 -0.24 0.65
CA ASN A 466 -26.44 -0.58 0.82
C ASN A 466 -26.63 -2.08 1.10
N TRP A 467 -25.89 -2.95 0.41
CA TRP A 467 -25.79 -4.38 0.69
C TRP A 467 -25.36 -4.67 2.14
N LEU A 468 -24.34 -3.96 2.66
CA LEU A 468 -23.89 -4.12 4.06
C LEU A 468 -24.84 -3.50 5.09
N ARG A 469 -25.66 -2.51 4.71
CA ARG A 469 -26.79 -2.01 5.53
C ARG A 469 -27.98 -2.97 5.57
N GLN A 470 -28.05 -3.92 4.63
CA GLN A 470 -29.09 -4.95 4.54
C GLN A 470 -28.64 -6.29 5.17
N PHE A 471 -27.49 -6.31 5.85
CA PHE A 471 -27.04 -7.50 6.58
C PHE A 471 -27.92 -7.76 7.82
N GLU A 472 -28.59 -8.90 7.85
CA GLU A 472 -29.33 -9.38 9.03
C GLU A 472 -28.44 -10.29 9.88
N PRO A 473 -28.18 -9.96 11.16
CA PRO A 473 -27.44 -10.83 12.08
C PRO A 473 -28.06 -12.22 12.19
N GLY A 474 -27.23 -13.26 12.10
CA GLY A 474 -27.70 -14.65 11.98
C GLY A 474 -27.76 -15.17 10.54
N THR A 475 -27.48 -14.34 9.53
CA THR A 475 -27.21 -14.82 8.15
C THR A 475 -25.93 -15.65 8.12
N TYR A 476 -26.01 -16.92 7.69
CA TYR A 476 -24.85 -17.79 7.41
C TYR A 476 -25.11 -18.73 6.23
N LEU A 477 -24.05 -19.33 5.69
CA LEU A 477 -24.12 -20.33 4.62
C LEU A 477 -24.29 -21.74 5.22
N ASP A 478 -25.29 -22.50 4.78
CA ASP A 478 -25.52 -23.86 5.28
C ASP A 478 -24.41 -24.82 4.80
N GLN A 479 -23.59 -25.26 5.74
CA GLN A 479 -22.48 -26.17 5.50
C GLN A 479 -22.91 -27.63 5.30
N ASN A 480 -24.21 -27.93 5.27
CA ASN A 480 -24.75 -29.25 4.93
C ASN A 480 -24.98 -29.41 3.42
N GLU A 481 -25.28 -28.33 2.69
CA GLU A 481 -25.45 -28.35 1.23
C GLU A 481 -24.14 -28.73 0.51
N LYS A 482 -24.21 -29.35 -0.67
CA LYS A 482 -23.02 -29.79 -1.44
C LYS A 482 -22.62 -28.86 -2.58
N LEU A 483 -23.55 -28.02 -3.01
CA LEU A 483 -23.39 -27.08 -4.11
C LEU A 483 -23.57 -25.67 -3.53
N ILE A 484 -22.70 -24.74 -3.91
CA ILE A 484 -22.72 -23.36 -3.41
C ILE A 484 -22.84 -22.44 -4.64
N SER A 485 -23.86 -21.57 -4.67
CA SER A 485 -23.92 -20.51 -5.67
C SER A 485 -22.91 -19.40 -5.34
N TYR A 486 -22.37 -18.71 -6.34
CA TYR A 486 -21.44 -17.61 -6.08
C TYR A 486 -22.12 -16.43 -5.39
N SER A 487 -23.40 -16.21 -5.68
CA SER A 487 -24.27 -15.23 -5.04
C SER A 487 -24.57 -15.56 -3.57
N ASP A 488 -24.85 -16.82 -3.22
CA ASP A 488 -24.97 -17.26 -1.81
C ASP A 488 -23.65 -17.09 -1.06
N PHE A 489 -22.52 -17.52 -1.63
CA PHE A 489 -21.21 -17.31 -1.01
C PHE A 489 -20.93 -15.82 -0.75
N VAL A 490 -21.24 -14.93 -1.71
CA VAL A 490 -21.12 -13.49 -1.49
C VAL A 490 -22.04 -13.04 -0.35
N ASN A 491 -23.33 -13.35 -0.43
CA ASN A 491 -24.37 -12.81 0.46
C ASN A 491 -24.44 -13.46 1.85
N LYS A 492 -23.85 -14.64 2.06
CA LYS A 492 -23.94 -15.42 3.31
C LYS A 492 -22.59 -15.73 3.97
N GLU A 493 -21.47 -15.59 3.26
CA GLU A 493 -20.12 -15.80 3.82
C GLU A 493 -19.22 -14.57 3.67
N LEU A 494 -19.05 -14.04 2.46
CA LEU A 494 -18.18 -12.87 2.22
C LEU A 494 -18.72 -11.58 2.86
N ILE A 495 -20.03 -11.51 3.10
CA ILE A 495 -20.64 -10.43 3.89
C ILE A 495 -20.15 -10.43 5.35
N LEU A 496 -19.92 -11.61 5.94
CA LEU A 496 -19.43 -11.75 7.32
C LEU A 496 -17.99 -11.25 7.43
N PHE A 497 -17.14 -11.57 6.46
CA PHE A 497 -15.82 -10.93 6.34
C PHE A 497 -15.94 -9.41 6.24
N SER A 498 -16.84 -8.92 5.37
CA SER A 498 -16.99 -7.48 5.12
C SER A 498 -17.42 -6.72 6.39
N MET A 499 -18.29 -7.31 7.21
CA MET A 499 -18.71 -6.76 8.50
C MET A 499 -17.59 -6.82 9.55
N ALA A 500 -16.87 -7.96 9.66
CA ALA A 500 -15.74 -8.10 10.57
C ALA A 500 -14.57 -7.16 10.21
N ASP A 501 -14.30 -6.97 8.92
CA ASP A 501 -13.32 -6.01 8.38
C ASP A 501 -13.68 -4.56 8.76
N LEU A 502 -14.96 -4.19 8.66
CA LEU A 502 -15.43 -2.88 9.13
C LEU A 502 -15.27 -2.72 10.65
N GLN A 503 -15.71 -3.69 11.46
CA GLN A 503 -15.56 -3.69 12.92
C GLN A 503 -14.09 -3.61 13.39
N ARG A 504 -13.17 -4.27 12.67
CA ARG A 504 -11.72 -4.21 12.96
C ARG A 504 -11.08 -2.91 12.49
N SER A 505 -11.63 -2.25 11.48
CA SER A 505 -11.03 -1.08 10.81
C SER A 505 -11.55 0.28 11.28
N ILE A 506 -12.83 0.39 11.62
CA ILE A 506 -13.52 1.61 12.03
C ILE A 506 -13.82 1.54 13.54
N PRO A 507 -13.50 2.57 14.34
CA PRO A 507 -13.76 2.55 15.78
C PRO A 507 -15.24 2.81 16.12
N SER A 508 -15.59 2.55 17.38
CA SER A 508 -16.84 3.05 17.97
C SER A 508 -16.76 4.54 18.26
N MET A 509 -17.90 5.24 18.18
CA MET A 509 -18.05 6.61 18.69
C MET A 509 -17.88 6.66 20.22
N LEU A 510 -18.29 5.62 20.94
CA LEU A 510 -18.29 5.55 22.40
C LEU A 510 -16.88 5.68 23.01
N ASP A 511 -15.95 4.80 22.63
CA ASP A 511 -14.59 4.78 23.19
C ASP A 511 -13.49 5.17 22.20
N GLY A 512 -13.80 5.38 20.93
CA GLY A 512 -12.79 5.62 19.88
C GLY A 512 -11.88 4.42 19.61
N LEU A 513 -12.15 3.25 20.21
CA LEU A 513 -11.30 2.07 20.10
C LEU A 513 -11.81 1.10 19.04
N LYS A 514 -10.86 0.40 18.43
CA LYS A 514 -11.07 -0.79 17.61
C LYS A 514 -10.92 -2.04 18.50
N PRO A 515 -11.52 -3.20 18.18
CA PRO A 515 -11.52 -4.38 19.03
C PRO A 515 -10.13 -4.81 19.53
N GLY A 516 -9.08 -4.74 18.70
CA GLY A 516 -7.71 -5.03 19.13
C GLY A 516 -7.19 -4.10 20.23
N GLN A 517 -7.48 -2.80 20.15
CA GLN A 517 -7.12 -1.83 21.20
C GLN A 517 -7.96 -2.06 22.47
N ARG A 518 -9.22 -2.46 22.32
CA ARG A 518 -10.12 -2.79 23.43
C ARG A 518 -9.67 -4.04 24.19
N LYS A 519 -9.25 -5.09 23.48
CA LYS A 519 -8.60 -6.30 24.04
C LYS A 519 -7.31 -5.99 24.79
N ILE A 520 -6.45 -5.11 24.25
CA ILE A 520 -5.23 -4.62 24.92
C ILE A 520 -5.56 -3.86 26.23
N LEU A 521 -6.56 -2.96 26.20
CA LEU A 521 -6.98 -2.18 27.36
C LEU A 521 -7.60 -3.08 28.46
N PHE A 522 -8.46 -4.02 28.07
CA PHE A 522 -9.03 -5.04 28.96
C PHE A 522 -7.95 -5.84 29.69
N CYS A 523 -6.97 -6.39 28.97
CA CYS A 523 -5.88 -7.12 29.59
C CYS A 523 -4.94 -6.23 30.44
N SER A 524 -4.82 -4.93 30.12
CA SER A 524 -4.12 -3.96 30.97
C SER A 524 -4.82 -3.75 32.31
N PHE A 525 -6.16 -3.67 32.30
CA PHE A 525 -6.98 -3.52 33.50
C PHE A 525 -7.05 -4.83 34.31
N LYS A 526 -7.32 -5.97 33.66
CA LYS A 526 -7.41 -7.32 34.24
C LYS A 526 -6.16 -7.71 35.02
N ARG A 527 -4.97 -7.34 34.51
CA ARG A 527 -3.66 -7.59 35.17
C ARG A 527 -3.24 -6.51 36.18
N ASN A 528 -3.95 -5.38 36.26
CA ASN A 528 -3.52 -4.16 36.94
C ASN A 528 -2.10 -3.73 36.51
N PHE A 529 -1.94 -3.36 35.24
CA PHE A 529 -0.65 -3.23 34.54
C PHE A 529 0.18 -1.98 34.91
N VAL A 530 0.50 -1.84 36.20
CA VAL A 530 1.31 -0.74 36.77
C VAL A 530 2.82 -1.04 36.71
N LYS A 531 3.22 -2.30 36.88
CA LYS A 531 4.62 -2.73 36.68
C LYS A 531 4.87 -2.98 35.20
N GLU A 532 5.95 -2.42 34.68
CA GLU A 532 6.30 -2.56 33.26
C GLU A 532 6.65 -4.00 32.85
N ALA A 533 6.35 -4.32 31.60
CA ALA A 533 6.67 -5.59 30.96
C ALA A 533 7.10 -5.37 29.51
N LYS A 534 7.86 -6.32 28.95
CA LYS A 534 8.22 -6.27 27.52
C LYS A 534 6.98 -6.40 26.66
N ILE A 535 6.91 -5.67 25.54
CA ILE A 535 5.75 -5.76 24.63
C ILE A 535 5.54 -7.20 24.16
N SER A 536 6.59 -7.97 23.87
CA SER A 536 6.46 -9.38 23.47
C SER A 536 5.94 -10.31 24.57
N GLN A 537 6.04 -9.93 25.85
CA GLN A 537 5.43 -10.67 26.96
C GLN A 537 3.97 -10.24 27.17
N PHE A 538 3.69 -8.94 26.94
CA PHE A 538 2.34 -8.42 27.06
C PHE A 538 1.45 -8.80 25.86
N SER A 539 1.99 -8.90 24.63
CA SER A 539 1.25 -9.40 23.47
C SER A 539 0.77 -10.84 23.66
N GLY A 540 1.63 -11.73 24.17
CA GLY A 540 1.25 -13.10 24.51
C GLY A 540 0.16 -13.15 25.60
N TYR A 541 0.32 -12.36 26.68
CA TYR A 541 -0.68 -12.24 27.75
C TYR A 541 -2.04 -11.73 27.24
N VAL A 542 -2.04 -10.72 26.36
CA VAL A 542 -3.26 -10.24 25.69
C VAL A 542 -3.85 -11.36 24.82
N SER A 543 -3.01 -12.06 24.04
CA SER A 543 -3.46 -13.14 23.15
C SER A 543 -4.19 -14.25 23.90
N GLU A 544 -3.64 -14.69 25.03
CA GLU A 544 -4.17 -15.74 25.89
C GLU A 544 -5.47 -15.34 26.60
N HIS A 545 -5.49 -14.16 27.23
CA HIS A 545 -6.57 -13.76 28.16
C HIS A 545 -7.71 -12.92 27.57
N SER A 546 -7.63 -12.58 26.27
CA SER A 546 -8.72 -11.95 25.51
C SER A 546 -9.15 -12.73 24.27
N ALA A 547 -8.78 -14.02 24.17
CA ALA A 547 -9.07 -14.89 23.02
C ALA A 547 -8.73 -14.25 21.65
N TYR A 548 -7.56 -13.63 21.50
CA TYR A 548 -7.20 -12.96 20.24
C TYR A 548 -6.73 -13.98 19.19
N HIS A 549 -7.47 -14.11 18.09
CA HIS A 549 -7.21 -15.15 17.08
C HIS A 549 -6.15 -14.79 16.03
N HIS A 550 -5.71 -13.53 15.94
CA HIS A 550 -4.73 -13.09 14.92
C HIS A 550 -3.29 -13.11 15.47
N GLY A 551 -2.31 -13.06 14.56
CA GLY A 551 -0.90 -13.13 14.94
C GLY A 551 -0.45 -12.01 15.89
N GLU A 552 0.30 -12.37 16.94
CA GLU A 552 0.76 -11.45 17.99
C GLU A 552 1.52 -10.23 17.50
N GLN A 553 2.14 -10.28 16.32
CA GLN A 553 2.79 -9.12 15.69
C GLN A 553 1.81 -7.96 15.50
N SER A 554 0.54 -8.25 15.21
CA SER A 554 -0.53 -7.25 15.11
C SER A 554 -0.83 -6.60 16.47
N LEU A 555 -0.91 -7.40 17.54
CA LEU A 555 -1.03 -6.87 18.91
C LEU A 555 0.19 -6.01 19.28
N ALA A 556 1.40 -6.49 19.02
CA ALA A 556 2.63 -5.76 19.33
C ALA A 556 2.69 -4.39 18.62
N SER A 557 2.38 -4.33 17.32
CA SER A 557 2.28 -3.06 16.60
C SER A 557 1.14 -2.16 17.12
N THR A 558 0.02 -2.74 17.55
CA THR A 558 -1.10 -1.97 18.14
C THR A 558 -0.74 -1.41 19.52
N ILE A 559 -0.06 -2.19 20.37
CA ILE A 559 0.48 -1.76 21.69
C ILE A 559 1.46 -0.60 21.49
N ILE A 560 2.36 -0.69 20.52
CA ILE A 560 3.30 0.39 20.17
C ILE A 560 2.54 1.65 19.74
N GLY A 561 1.58 1.52 18.82
CA GLY A 561 0.75 2.65 18.37
C GLY A 561 -0.09 3.31 19.47
N MET A 562 -0.52 2.57 20.49
CA MET A 562 -1.22 3.10 21.67
C MET A 562 -0.29 3.79 22.69
N ALA A 563 1.03 3.62 22.56
CA ALA A 563 2.03 4.17 23.45
C ALA A 563 2.81 5.36 22.86
N GLN A 564 2.84 5.51 21.54
CA GLN A 564 3.54 6.61 20.84
C GLN A 564 3.01 7.99 21.24
N ASP A 565 3.94 8.94 21.36
CA ASP A 565 3.77 10.28 21.95
C ASP A 565 4.30 11.43 21.06
N PHE A 566 5.00 11.13 19.96
CA PHE A 566 5.51 12.14 19.03
C PHE A 566 4.39 12.86 18.26
N VAL A 567 4.68 14.09 17.83
CA VAL A 567 3.76 15.00 17.11
C VAL A 567 3.10 14.31 15.91
N GLY A 568 1.78 14.19 15.94
CA GLY A 568 0.98 13.53 14.90
C GLY A 568 0.63 12.05 15.18
N SER A 569 0.99 11.53 16.36
CA SER A 569 0.47 10.26 16.89
C SER A 569 -0.71 10.50 17.86
N ASN A 570 -0.61 10.15 19.14
CA ASN A 570 -1.68 10.34 20.13
C ASN A 570 -1.56 11.71 20.83
N ASN A 571 -2.69 12.36 21.17
CA ASN A 571 -2.66 13.49 22.11
C ASN A 571 -2.53 12.98 23.55
N ILE A 572 -3.23 11.89 23.87
CA ILE A 572 -3.10 11.16 25.14
C ILE A 572 -2.79 9.68 24.83
N ASN A 573 -1.53 9.29 25.04
CA ASN A 573 -1.08 7.91 24.95
C ASN A 573 -1.63 7.08 26.13
N LEU A 574 -2.34 5.99 25.83
CA LEU A 574 -3.00 5.16 26.86
C LEU A 574 -2.01 4.20 27.56
N LEU A 575 -0.87 3.96 26.93
CA LEU A 575 0.26 3.17 27.43
C LEU A 575 1.53 4.04 27.43
N GLN A 576 2.53 3.72 28.24
CA GLN A 576 3.78 4.49 28.31
C GLN A 576 4.87 3.92 27.38
N PRO A 577 5.60 4.76 26.61
CA PRO A 577 6.63 4.33 25.68
C PRO A 577 7.99 4.13 26.37
N ASN A 578 8.14 3.06 27.16
CA ASN A 578 9.38 2.79 27.90
C ASN A 578 10.45 2.15 26.99
N GLY A 579 11.08 2.98 26.16
CA GLY A 579 12.17 2.62 25.25
C GLY A 579 12.04 3.28 23.87
N GLN A 580 12.66 2.72 22.83
CA GLN A 580 12.53 3.24 21.45
C GLN A 580 11.21 2.79 20.81
N PHE A 581 10.15 3.58 21.00
CA PHE A 581 8.81 3.34 20.43
C PHE A 581 8.62 3.87 19.00
N GLY A 582 9.70 4.34 18.38
CA GLY A 582 9.71 4.98 17.07
C GLY A 582 9.52 6.49 17.21
N THR A 583 10.08 7.23 16.27
CA THR A 583 10.26 8.68 16.39
C THR A 583 9.50 9.43 15.30
N ARG A 584 9.54 10.76 15.37
CA ARG A 584 9.02 11.61 14.29
C ARG A 584 9.76 11.41 12.96
N HIS A 585 10.96 10.83 12.98
CA HIS A 585 11.81 10.66 11.80
C HIS A 585 11.17 9.79 10.70
N GLN A 586 10.47 8.70 11.09
CA GLN A 586 9.77 7.80 10.14
C GLN A 586 8.27 7.60 10.48
N GLY A 587 7.71 8.45 11.34
CA GLY A 587 6.33 8.32 11.83
C GLY A 587 6.13 7.06 12.64
N GLY A 588 7.06 6.76 13.56
CA GLY A 588 6.98 5.63 14.47
C GLY A 588 7.40 4.27 13.89
N LYS A 589 7.72 4.17 12.59
CA LYS A 589 8.12 2.90 11.94
C LYS A 589 9.52 2.42 12.33
N ASP A 590 10.32 3.32 12.85
CA ASP A 590 11.67 3.14 13.39
C ASP A 590 11.67 2.63 14.85
N HIS A 591 10.53 2.13 15.33
CA HIS A 591 10.42 1.49 16.63
C HIS A 591 11.33 0.26 16.75
N ALA A 592 11.87 0.02 17.94
CA ALA A 592 12.62 -1.18 18.22
C ALA A 592 11.69 -2.42 18.23
N SER A 593 12.26 -3.61 18.05
CA SER A 593 11.50 -4.87 18.13
C SER A 593 10.91 -5.06 19.53
N ALA A 594 9.65 -5.51 19.60
CA ALA A 594 8.85 -5.72 20.82
C ALA A 594 9.51 -6.59 21.93
N ARG A 595 10.60 -7.30 21.61
CA ARG A 595 11.44 -8.08 22.55
C ARG A 595 12.42 -7.23 23.39
N TYR A 596 12.63 -5.96 23.00
CA TYR A 596 13.57 -5.02 23.64
C TYR A 596 12.87 -3.90 24.40
N ILE A 597 11.69 -3.47 23.96
CA ILE A 597 10.97 -2.32 24.52
C ILE A 597 9.88 -2.75 25.51
N TYR A 598 9.66 -1.89 26.50
CA TYR A 598 8.79 -2.14 27.66
C TYR A 598 7.62 -1.16 27.64
N THR A 599 6.52 -1.53 28.27
CA THR A 599 5.39 -0.62 28.47
C THR A 599 4.66 -0.94 29.77
N LYS A 600 3.80 -0.02 30.18
CA LYS A 600 2.84 -0.12 31.29
C LYS A 600 1.64 0.79 31.00
N LEU A 601 0.57 0.63 31.76
CA LEU A 601 -0.59 1.50 31.69
C LEU A 601 -0.21 2.96 32.03
N SER A 602 -0.67 3.93 31.22
CA SER A 602 -0.51 5.35 31.54
C SER A 602 -1.41 5.73 32.73
N PRO A 603 -0.95 6.51 33.73
CA PRO A 603 -1.79 6.92 34.87
C PRO A 603 -3.09 7.61 34.43
N MET A 604 -2.98 8.50 33.45
CA MET A 604 -4.08 9.18 32.76
C MET A 604 -5.21 8.23 32.31
N THR A 605 -4.88 6.99 31.93
CA THR A 605 -5.85 6.03 31.40
C THR A 605 -6.88 5.58 32.45
N ARG A 606 -6.55 5.57 33.75
CA ARG A 606 -7.54 5.27 34.81
C ARG A 606 -8.32 6.49 35.30
N PHE A 607 -7.91 7.70 34.95
CA PHE A 607 -8.80 8.85 34.98
C PHE A 607 -9.79 8.77 33.80
N LEU A 608 -9.30 8.63 32.56
CA LEU A 608 -10.15 8.53 31.37
C LEU A 608 -11.17 7.38 31.41
N PHE A 609 -10.80 6.23 32.00
CA PHE A 609 -11.65 5.05 32.18
C PHE A 609 -11.72 4.65 33.67
N PRO A 610 -12.61 5.30 34.46
CA PRO A 610 -12.73 5.09 35.90
C PRO A 610 -13.06 3.64 36.26
N LYS A 611 -12.51 3.15 37.38
CA LYS A 611 -12.67 1.74 37.81
C LYS A 611 -14.11 1.42 38.20
N GLU A 612 -14.87 2.43 38.59
CA GLU A 612 -16.28 2.36 38.99
C GLU A 612 -17.18 1.99 37.81
N ASP A 613 -16.75 2.25 36.57
CA ASP A 613 -17.46 1.84 35.36
C ASP A 613 -17.24 0.34 35.04
N ASP A 614 -16.16 -0.30 35.49
CA ASP A 614 -15.85 -1.73 35.24
C ASP A 614 -16.93 -2.70 35.79
N LEU A 615 -17.91 -2.21 36.56
CA LEU A 615 -19.06 -2.97 37.08
C LEU A 615 -20.35 -2.85 36.24
N ILE A 616 -20.42 -1.90 35.30
CA ILE A 616 -21.62 -1.60 34.49
C ILE A 616 -21.40 -1.76 32.97
N LEU A 617 -20.23 -2.21 32.54
CA LEU A 617 -19.93 -2.55 31.15
C LEU A 617 -20.47 -3.96 30.81
N ASP A 618 -20.83 -4.15 29.54
CA ASP A 618 -21.33 -5.42 29.03
C ASP A 618 -20.15 -6.27 28.52
N TYR A 619 -19.72 -7.24 29.34
CA TYR A 619 -18.55 -8.09 29.09
C TYR A 619 -18.90 -9.27 28.17
N MET A 620 -18.29 -9.30 26.98
CA MET A 620 -18.50 -10.37 26.00
C MET A 620 -17.85 -11.69 26.49
N SER A 621 -18.28 -12.81 25.92
CA SER A 621 -17.66 -14.12 26.17
C SER A 621 -17.30 -14.84 24.87
N GLU A 622 -16.05 -15.29 24.79
CA GLU A 622 -15.43 -15.90 23.61
C GLU A 622 -14.55 -17.07 24.08
N ASP A 623 -14.54 -18.19 23.35
CA ASP A 623 -13.98 -19.50 23.76
C ASP A 623 -14.46 -20.05 25.13
N GLY A 624 -15.46 -19.42 25.76
CA GLY A 624 -15.91 -19.73 27.13
C GLY A 624 -15.20 -18.93 28.23
N GLN A 625 -14.32 -17.99 27.87
CA GLN A 625 -13.73 -17.00 28.78
C GLN A 625 -14.57 -15.71 28.79
N SER A 626 -14.45 -14.90 29.85
CA SER A 626 -14.85 -13.48 29.81
C SER A 626 -13.72 -12.66 29.19
N ILE A 627 -14.05 -11.96 28.10
CA ILE A 627 -13.14 -11.14 27.28
C ILE A 627 -13.46 -9.64 27.46
N GLU A 628 -13.05 -8.78 26.54
CA GLU A 628 -13.30 -7.34 26.62
C GLU A 628 -14.80 -6.98 26.59
N PRO A 629 -15.21 -5.84 27.16
CA PRO A 629 -16.57 -5.36 27.01
C PRO A 629 -16.88 -4.94 25.57
N ALA A 630 -18.15 -4.95 25.18
CA ALA A 630 -18.58 -4.54 23.84
C ALA A 630 -18.03 -3.15 23.47
N TRP A 631 -18.10 -2.21 24.43
CA TRP A 631 -17.43 -0.91 24.42
C TRP A 631 -16.99 -0.53 25.83
N TYR A 632 -15.94 0.29 25.94
CA TYR A 632 -15.75 1.13 27.12
C TYR A 632 -16.60 2.39 27.01
N VAL A 633 -16.78 3.09 28.13
CA VAL A 633 -17.45 4.39 28.19
C VAL A 633 -16.54 5.35 28.97
N PRO A 634 -15.63 6.09 28.31
CA PRO A 634 -14.71 7.03 28.97
C PRO A 634 -15.43 8.27 29.52
N ILE A 635 -14.70 9.14 30.25
CA ILE A 635 -15.22 10.46 30.68
C ILE A 635 -15.48 11.39 29.48
N ILE A 636 -14.61 11.35 28.46
CA ILE A 636 -14.66 12.20 27.25
C ILE A 636 -14.46 11.34 25.99
N PRO A 637 -15.01 11.73 24.82
CA PRO A 637 -14.95 10.90 23.61
C PRO A 637 -13.51 10.81 23.06
N MET A 638 -12.84 9.70 23.37
CA MET A 638 -11.44 9.47 23.01
C MET A 638 -11.18 9.46 21.48
N VAL A 639 -12.23 9.25 20.69
CA VAL A 639 -12.20 9.35 19.22
C VAL A 639 -11.90 10.77 18.72
N LEU A 640 -12.26 11.81 19.49
CA LEU A 640 -11.88 13.20 19.21
C LEU A 640 -10.50 13.50 19.79
N VAL A 641 -10.17 12.98 20.97
CA VAL A 641 -8.88 13.21 21.64
C VAL A 641 -7.70 12.74 20.78
N ASN A 642 -7.68 11.46 20.37
CA ASN A 642 -6.57 10.87 19.62
C ASN A 642 -6.83 10.80 18.10
N GLY A 643 -7.99 11.28 17.63
CA GLY A 643 -8.45 11.04 16.28
C GLY A 643 -8.66 9.54 16.00
N SER A 644 -8.92 9.21 14.73
CA SER A 644 -8.79 7.84 14.23
C SER A 644 -8.77 7.83 12.70
N GLU A 645 -8.12 6.81 12.13
CA GLU A 645 -8.09 6.55 10.70
C GLU A 645 -8.37 5.07 10.44
N GLY A 646 -9.20 4.77 9.45
CA GLY A 646 -9.58 3.41 9.08
C GLY A 646 -10.11 3.30 7.67
N ILE A 647 -9.82 2.20 6.99
CA ILE A 647 -10.39 1.85 5.70
C ILE A 647 -10.86 0.40 5.82
N GLY A 648 -12.18 0.19 5.72
CA GLY A 648 -12.80 -1.13 5.67
C GLY A 648 -13.64 -1.28 4.41
N THR A 649 -14.37 -2.39 4.31
CA THR A 649 -15.08 -2.78 3.09
C THR A 649 -16.25 -1.83 2.75
N GLY A 650 -15.96 -0.85 1.88
CA GLY A 650 -16.94 0.13 1.37
C GLY A 650 -16.89 1.50 2.06
N TRP A 651 -16.19 1.62 3.19
CA TRP A 651 -16.06 2.88 3.95
C TRP A 651 -14.60 3.21 4.26
N SER A 652 -14.31 4.51 4.29
CA SER A 652 -13.15 5.04 4.99
C SER A 652 -13.62 6.02 6.06
N SER A 653 -12.85 6.12 7.13
CA SER A 653 -13.08 7.07 8.21
C SER A 653 -11.78 7.79 8.53
N TYR A 654 -11.88 9.10 8.71
CA TYR A 654 -10.79 9.94 9.18
C TYR A 654 -11.34 11.02 10.11
N ILE A 655 -10.92 10.97 11.37
CA ILE A 655 -11.19 11.95 12.42
C ILE A 655 -9.81 12.49 12.83
N PRO A 656 -9.55 13.80 12.70
CA PRO A 656 -8.31 14.39 13.20
C PRO A 656 -8.34 14.47 14.73
N ASN A 657 -7.18 14.76 15.33
CA ASN A 657 -7.07 14.92 16.78
C ASN A 657 -7.61 16.32 17.18
N TYR A 658 -8.17 16.44 18.37
CA TYR A 658 -8.67 17.68 18.97
C TYR A 658 -8.11 17.88 20.39
N ASN A 659 -8.18 19.11 20.90
CA ASN A 659 -7.66 19.46 22.22
C ASN A 659 -8.53 18.87 23.36
N PRO A 660 -7.98 18.03 24.26
CA PRO A 660 -8.70 17.52 25.43
C PRO A 660 -9.37 18.61 26.26
N ARG A 661 -8.70 19.76 26.45
CA ARG A 661 -9.22 20.88 27.25
C ARG A 661 -10.49 21.49 26.64
N ASP A 662 -10.59 21.55 25.32
CA ASP A 662 -11.74 22.16 24.64
C ASP A 662 -12.93 21.19 24.56
N ILE A 663 -12.65 19.89 24.43
CA ILE A 663 -13.65 18.83 24.64
C ILE A 663 -14.21 18.91 26.07
N VAL A 664 -13.34 18.99 27.09
CA VAL A 664 -13.74 19.13 28.51
C VAL A 664 -14.56 20.40 28.76
N LYS A 665 -14.19 21.55 28.18
CA LYS A 665 -15.00 22.78 28.24
C LYS A 665 -16.39 22.58 27.63
N ASN A 666 -16.50 21.93 26.47
CA ASN A 666 -17.79 21.68 25.84
C ASN A 666 -18.64 20.65 26.61
N VAL A 667 -18.04 19.65 27.27
CA VAL A 667 -18.79 18.79 28.21
C VAL A 667 -19.32 19.61 29.40
N ARG A 668 -18.50 20.48 30.01
CA ARG A 668 -18.97 21.37 31.10
C ARG A 668 -20.09 22.31 30.62
N ARG A 669 -20.05 22.79 29.37
CA ARG A 669 -21.14 23.57 28.76
C ARG A 669 -22.44 22.78 28.66
N LEU A 670 -22.40 21.57 28.10
CA LEU A 670 -23.58 20.69 28.03
C LEU A 670 -24.12 20.29 29.42
N LEU A 671 -23.27 20.19 30.45
CA LEU A 671 -23.69 19.97 31.84
C LEU A 671 -24.35 21.19 32.51
N ASN A 672 -24.21 22.38 31.91
CA ASN A 672 -24.81 23.65 32.33
C ASN A 672 -25.99 24.09 31.42
N ASP A 673 -26.43 23.24 30.49
CA ASP A 673 -27.37 23.58 29.41
C ASP A 673 -26.90 24.76 28.51
N GLU A 674 -25.58 25.01 28.45
CA GLU A 674 -24.96 26.00 27.55
C GLU A 674 -24.68 25.41 26.14
N PRO A 675 -24.77 26.23 25.07
CA PRO A 675 -24.35 25.80 23.74
C PRO A 675 -22.84 25.51 23.68
N MET A 676 -22.49 24.47 22.92
CA MET A 676 -21.11 24.11 22.59
C MET A 676 -20.43 25.20 21.74
N LEU A 677 -19.13 25.37 21.92
CA LEU A 677 -18.27 26.16 21.03
C LEU A 677 -17.68 25.25 19.95
N PRO A 678 -17.54 25.71 18.68
CA PRO A 678 -16.90 24.93 17.63
C PRO A 678 -15.47 24.50 17.99
N MET A 679 -15.12 23.26 17.67
CA MET A 679 -13.79 22.69 17.92
C MET A 679 -12.99 22.58 16.61
N ASP A 680 -11.75 23.08 16.62
CA ASP A 680 -10.81 22.99 15.51
C ASP A 680 -9.69 21.96 15.79
N PRO A 681 -9.13 21.28 14.77
CA PRO A 681 -8.12 20.24 14.97
C PRO A 681 -6.85 20.70 15.68
N TRP A 682 -6.35 19.89 16.61
CA TRP A 682 -5.18 20.20 17.44
C TRP A 682 -4.34 18.95 17.77
N TYR A 683 -3.02 19.11 17.73
CA TYR A 683 -2.04 18.04 17.92
C TYR A 683 -1.04 18.41 19.02
N ARG A 684 -0.91 17.55 20.04
CA ARG A 684 0.04 17.77 21.15
C ARG A 684 1.48 17.95 20.62
N GLY A 685 2.14 18.99 21.11
CA GLY A 685 3.53 19.33 20.76
C GLY A 685 3.75 19.93 19.36
N PHE A 686 2.72 20.05 18.51
CA PHE A 686 2.84 20.76 17.23
C PHE A 686 2.97 22.26 17.46
N LYS A 687 3.96 22.89 16.79
CA LYS A 687 4.25 24.34 16.96
C LYS A 687 3.84 25.19 15.76
N GLY A 688 3.45 24.54 14.66
CA GLY A 688 3.03 25.21 13.43
C GLY A 688 1.57 25.68 13.46
N LEU A 689 1.11 26.22 12.34
CA LEU A 689 -0.19 26.86 12.20
C LEU A 689 -1.23 25.89 11.64
N ILE A 690 -2.45 25.93 12.17
CA ILE A 690 -3.63 25.19 11.65
C ILE A 690 -4.74 26.21 11.40
N GLU A 691 -5.01 26.49 10.13
CA GLU A 691 -6.00 27.50 9.72
C GLU A 691 -7.17 26.89 8.95
N LYS A 692 -8.38 27.38 9.23
CA LYS A 692 -9.65 26.94 8.64
C LYS A 692 -9.87 27.63 7.29
N THR A 693 -9.47 27.00 6.20
CA THR A 693 -9.38 27.64 4.87
C THR A 693 -10.59 27.46 3.97
N ALA A 694 -11.45 26.46 4.23
CA ALA A 694 -12.75 26.35 3.55
C ALA A 694 -13.80 25.64 4.41
N VAL A 695 -15.00 26.20 4.47
CA VAL A 695 -16.19 25.51 5.00
C VAL A 695 -17.04 25.02 3.82
N LYS A 696 -17.54 23.79 3.91
CA LYS A 696 -18.49 23.19 2.97
C LYS A 696 -19.60 22.53 3.79
N GLU A 697 -20.78 22.35 3.20
CA GLU A 697 -21.92 21.68 3.84
C GLU A 697 -21.54 20.31 4.43
N ALA A 698 -20.66 19.57 3.74
CA ALA A 698 -20.22 18.23 4.16
C ALA A 698 -19.00 18.22 5.11
N GLY A 699 -18.53 19.37 5.61
CA GLY A 699 -17.40 19.50 6.56
C GLY A 699 -16.37 20.58 6.21
N ALA A 700 -15.45 20.84 7.14
CA ALA A 700 -14.42 21.87 7.01
C ALA A 700 -13.10 21.32 6.43
N THR A 701 -12.33 22.19 5.78
CA THR A 701 -10.95 21.96 5.31
C THR A 701 -10.02 22.91 6.04
N TYR A 702 -8.92 22.37 6.57
CA TYR A 702 -7.88 23.10 7.28
C TYR A 702 -6.56 22.98 6.53
N THR A 703 -5.80 24.08 6.45
CA THR A 703 -4.41 24.08 6.03
C THR A 703 -3.52 23.94 7.27
N VAL A 704 -2.58 22.99 7.24
CA VAL A 704 -1.59 22.77 8.29
C VAL A 704 -0.23 23.20 7.75
N THR A 705 0.31 24.27 8.31
CA THR A 705 1.55 24.92 7.87
C THR A 705 2.67 24.69 8.88
N GLY A 706 3.83 24.23 8.40
CA GLY A 706 5.07 24.14 9.16
C GLY A 706 5.80 25.48 9.21
N ILE A 707 6.76 25.62 10.12
CA ILE A 707 7.50 26.87 10.32
C ILE A 707 8.73 26.89 9.41
N ILE A 708 8.86 27.98 8.64
CA ILE A 708 10.07 28.33 7.89
C ILE A 708 10.39 29.81 8.09
N GLU A 709 11.62 30.08 8.53
CA GLU A 709 12.12 31.42 8.82
C GLU A 709 13.35 31.74 7.94
N GLU A 710 13.60 33.01 7.69
CA GLU A 710 14.80 33.48 6.99
C GLU A 710 15.84 33.91 8.03
N SER A 711 16.94 33.17 8.14
CA SER A 711 18.01 33.46 9.10
C SER A 711 19.09 34.37 8.52
N ASP A 712 19.47 34.16 7.26
CA ASP A 712 20.41 34.99 6.51
C ASP A 712 19.92 35.23 5.08
N SER A 713 20.56 36.16 4.36
CA SER A 713 20.27 36.50 2.96
C SER A 713 20.37 35.35 1.94
N ASN A 714 20.85 34.17 2.35
CA ASN A 714 20.89 32.95 1.53
C ASN A 714 20.43 31.69 2.32
N THR A 715 19.97 31.82 3.57
CA THR A 715 19.72 30.68 4.49
C THR A 715 18.29 30.69 5.03
N LEU A 716 17.54 29.62 4.79
CA LEU A 716 16.21 29.38 5.37
C LEU A 716 16.30 28.30 6.45
N THR A 717 15.65 28.51 7.58
CA THR A 717 15.62 27.56 8.71
C THR A 717 14.21 27.01 8.88
N ILE A 718 14.08 25.69 8.89
CA ILE A 718 12.80 24.97 8.98
C ILE A 718 12.76 24.24 10.33
N THR A 719 11.95 24.76 11.25
CA THR A 719 11.87 24.29 12.65
C THR A 719 10.66 23.39 12.91
N GLU A 720 9.72 23.31 11.97
CA GLU A 720 8.51 22.51 12.10
C GLU A 720 8.00 22.00 10.75
N LEU A 721 7.57 20.74 10.67
CA LEU A 721 6.95 20.15 9.48
C LEU A 721 5.44 19.98 9.68
N PRO A 722 4.61 20.11 8.63
CA PRO A 722 3.19 19.79 8.72
C PRO A 722 2.92 18.43 9.34
N VAL A 723 1.84 18.33 10.10
CA VAL A 723 1.41 17.09 10.76
C VAL A 723 1.36 15.94 9.76
N ARG A 724 1.89 14.77 10.18
CA ARG A 724 2.04 13.55 9.38
C ARG A 724 2.99 13.64 8.16
N ARG A 725 3.85 14.67 8.09
CA ARG A 725 5.04 14.67 7.22
C ARG A 725 6.29 14.37 8.05
N TRP A 726 6.96 13.27 7.73
CA TRP A 726 8.08 12.72 8.51
C TRP A 726 9.42 13.27 8.06
N THR A 727 10.39 13.27 8.97
CA THR A 727 11.70 13.92 8.76
C THR A 727 12.52 13.24 7.65
N GLN A 728 12.50 11.91 7.55
CA GLN A 728 13.19 11.16 6.49
C GLN A 728 12.57 11.43 5.11
N ASP A 729 11.24 11.32 4.99
CA ASP A 729 10.48 11.65 3.78
C ASP A 729 10.71 13.12 3.33
N TYR A 730 10.95 14.02 4.30
CA TYR A 730 11.31 15.42 4.03
C TYR A 730 12.75 15.57 3.54
N LYS A 731 13.70 14.86 4.15
CA LYS A 731 15.11 14.83 3.77
C LYS A 731 15.31 14.32 2.34
N GLU A 732 14.66 13.22 1.97
CA GLU A 732 14.69 12.69 0.59
C GLU A 732 14.13 13.70 -0.43
N PHE A 733 13.16 14.52 -0.02
CA PHE A 733 12.67 15.62 -0.84
C PHE A 733 13.70 16.76 -0.98
N LEU A 734 14.40 17.17 0.09
CA LEU A 734 15.48 18.16 0.01
C LEU A 734 16.63 17.65 -0.89
N GLU A 735 17.03 16.39 -0.72
CA GLU A 735 18.06 15.73 -1.53
C GLU A 735 17.72 15.77 -3.03
N SER A 736 16.45 15.58 -3.39
CA SER A 736 15.98 15.69 -4.80
C SER A 736 16.04 17.11 -5.38
N LEU A 737 16.17 18.14 -4.53
CA LEU A 737 16.35 19.54 -4.94
C LEU A 737 17.83 19.96 -4.98
N VAL A 738 18.74 19.20 -4.35
CA VAL A 738 20.21 19.34 -4.43
C VAL A 738 20.78 18.54 -5.59
N THR A 739 20.31 17.31 -5.81
CA THR A 739 20.80 16.42 -6.88
C THR A 739 20.18 16.69 -8.25
N GLY A 740 19.06 17.41 -8.28
CA GLY A 740 18.22 17.57 -9.48
C GLY A 740 17.36 16.34 -9.76
N THR A 741 16.54 16.42 -10.80
CA THR A 741 15.68 15.30 -11.23
C THR A 741 15.89 15.00 -12.72
N ASP A 742 15.43 13.85 -13.21
CA ASP A 742 15.44 13.47 -14.64
C ASP A 742 14.89 14.56 -15.61
N LYS A 743 14.16 15.55 -15.09
CA LYS A 743 13.54 16.66 -15.84
C LYS A 743 14.22 18.02 -15.64
N VAL A 744 15.01 18.20 -14.58
CA VAL A 744 15.66 19.47 -14.22
C VAL A 744 17.06 19.16 -13.73
N LYS A 745 18.07 19.52 -14.53
CA LYS A 745 19.48 19.17 -14.29
C LYS A 745 20.22 20.12 -13.35
N ASP A 746 19.70 21.34 -13.19
CA ASP A 746 20.35 22.38 -12.40
C ASP A 746 19.79 22.34 -10.95
N PRO A 747 20.65 22.37 -9.92
CA PRO A 747 20.23 22.24 -8.53
C PRO A 747 19.52 23.50 -8.04
N PHE A 748 18.42 23.33 -7.29
CA PHE A 748 17.67 24.44 -6.72
C PHE A 748 18.22 24.86 -5.34
N ILE A 749 18.61 23.88 -4.53
CA ILE A 749 19.29 24.07 -3.25
C ILE A 749 20.81 23.88 -3.47
N LYS A 750 21.66 24.70 -2.84
CA LYS A 750 23.12 24.52 -2.89
C LYS A 750 23.59 23.41 -1.94
N ASP A 751 23.09 23.46 -0.71
CA ASP A 751 23.45 22.60 0.42
C ASP A 751 22.31 22.66 1.45
N TYR A 752 22.16 21.63 2.29
CA TYR A 752 21.31 21.68 3.48
C TYR A 752 21.97 20.94 4.65
N ARG A 753 21.71 21.43 5.86
CA ARG A 753 22.21 20.84 7.10
C ARG A 753 21.07 20.33 7.95
N GLU A 754 21.36 19.30 8.71
CA GLU A 754 20.40 18.57 9.53
C GLU A 754 20.77 18.64 11.00
N TYR A 755 19.89 19.23 11.81
CA TYR A 755 20.03 19.36 13.27
C TYR A 755 18.80 18.79 14.02
N ASN A 756 18.06 17.91 13.34
CA ASN A 756 16.92 17.17 13.87
C ASN A 756 17.30 16.30 15.08
N ASP A 757 16.35 16.03 15.95
CA ASP A 757 16.44 14.93 16.93
C ASP A 757 15.21 14.00 16.84
N ASP A 758 14.93 13.24 17.89
CA ASP A 758 13.84 12.25 17.96
C ASP A 758 12.43 12.87 17.84
N THR A 759 12.29 14.17 18.12
CA THR A 759 10.99 14.82 18.32
C THR A 759 10.89 16.20 17.70
N THR A 760 12.00 16.93 17.59
CA THR A 760 12.08 18.29 17.03
C THR A 760 12.72 18.29 15.64
N VAL A 761 12.24 19.19 14.79
CA VAL A 761 12.78 19.41 13.44
C VAL A 761 13.68 20.64 13.44
N HIS A 762 14.79 20.57 12.72
CA HIS A 762 15.66 21.69 12.40
C HIS A 762 16.49 21.39 11.14
N PHE A 763 16.06 21.92 9.99
CA PHE A 763 16.86 21.95 8.76
C PHE A 763 17.32 23.37 8.44
N GLU A 764 18.60 23.56 8.12
CA GLU A 764 19.11 24.80 7.50
C GLU A 764 19.26 24.55 5.99
N VAL A 765 18.65 25.38 5.15
CA VAL A 765 18.64 25.22 3.69
C VAL A 765 19.35 26.41 3.04
N THR A 766 20.46 26.15 2.35
CA THR A 766 21.28 27.18 1.70
C THR A 766 20.92 27.30 0.21
N LEU A 767 20.57 28.51 -0.21
CA LEU A 767 20.12 28.84 -1.57
C LEU A 767 21.13 29.74 -2.29
N SER A 768 20.85 30.08 -3.56
CA SER A 768 21.37 31.29 -4.20
C SER A 768 20.36 32.43 -4.02
N GLU A 769 20.82 33.67 -4.03
CA GLU A 769 19.96 34.87 -3.96
C GLU A 769 18.86 34.84 -5.04
N GLN A 770 19.19 34.39 -6.26
CA GLN A 770 18.23 34.21 -7.36
C GLN A 770 17.18 33.14 -7.04
N ASN A 771 17.59 31.99 -6.48
CA ASN A 771 16.65 30.92 -6.13
C ASN A 771 15.82 31.27 -4.89
N LEU A 772 16.36 32.06 -3.95
CA LEU A 772 15.64 32.59 -2.79
C LEU A 772 14.58 33.61 -3.21
N ILE A 773 14.90 34.55 -4.12
CA ILE A 773 13.92 35.48 -4.70
C ILE A 773 12.81 34.70 -5.43
N MET A 774 13.17 33.67 -6.22
CA MET A 774 12.21 32.80 -6.89
C MET A 774 11.33 32.03 -5.88
N ALA A 775 11.90 31.52 -4.79
CA ALA A 775 11.15 30.84 -3.73
C ALA A 775 10.19 31.78 -3.00
N LYS A 776 10.59 33.04 -2.74
CA LYS A 776 9.71 34.06 -2.15
C LYS A 776 8.56 34.44 -3.11
N GLN A 777 8.82 34.56 -4.41
CA GLN A 777 7.79 34.81 -5.42
C GLN A 777 6.78 33.65 -5.58
N GLU A 778 7.21 32.40 -5.37
CA GLU A 778 6.31 31.23 -5.39
C GLU A 778 5.61 30.97 -4.04
N GLY A 779 6.09 31.60 -2.96
CA GLY A 779 5.72 31.33 -1.58
C GLY A 779 6.59 30.23 -0.96
N LEU A 780 7.31 30.56 0.13
CA LEU A 780 8.28 29.65 0.76
C LEU A 780 7.64 28.31 1.18
N GLU A 781 6.54 28.37 1.91
CA GLU A 781 5.78 27.19 2.34
C GLU A 781 5.41 26.29 1.17
N LYS A 782 4.85 26.88 0.11
CA LYS A 782 4.41 26.17 -1.09
C LYS A 782 5.58 25.54 -1.85
N LYS A 783 6.70 26.25 -1.97
CA LYS A 783 7.93 25.78 -2.65
C LYS A 783 8.56 24.58 -1.94
N PHE A 784 8.65 24.65 -0.62
CA PHE A 784 9.19 23.58 0.24
C PHE A 784 8.12 22.55 0.67
N LYS A 785 6.87 22.72 0.21
CA LYS A 785 5.70 21.90 0.51
C LYS A 785 5.43 21.79 2.03
N LEU A 786 5.72 22.84 2.78
CA LEU A 786 5.46 22.98 4.23
C LEU A 786 4.00 23.36 4.52
N SER A 787 3.08 23.00 3.62
CA SER A 787 1.64 23.13 3.77
C SER A 787 0.97 21.80 3.39
N THR A 788 0.18 21.20 4.29
CA THR A 788 -0.70 20.06 3.98
C THR A 788 -2.16 20.42 4.30
N THR A 789 -3.11 19.57 3.92
CA THR A 789 -4.55 19.82 4.14
C THR A 789 -5.20 18.69 4.93
N ILE A 790 -5.88 19.04 6.02
CA ILE A 790 -6.76 18.17 6.81
C ILE A 790 -8.22 18.46 6.41
N SER A 791 -9.07 17.44 6.34
CA SER A 791 -10.52 17.61 6.09
C SER A 791 -11.32 16.81 7.10
N THR A 792 -12.34 17.43 7.70
CA THR A 792 -13.28 16.76 8.62
C THR A 792 -14.46 16.10 7.90
N SER A 793 -14.51 16.13 6.56
CA SER A 793 -15.68 15.71 5.78
C SER A 793 -15.98 14.20 5.73
N ASN A 794 -15.23 13.36 6.45
CA ASN A 794 -15.25 11.89 6.32
C ASN A 794 -15.21 11.16 7.68
N MET A 795 -15.90 11.70 8.69
CA MET A 795 -16.00 11.10 10.02
C MET A 795 -17.11 10.03 10.00
N HIS A 796 -16.73 8.76 9.84
CA HIS A 796 -17.63 7.61 9.90
C HIS A 796 -17.33 6.78 11.14
N LEU A 797 -18.31 6.55 12.01
CA LEU A 797 -18.13 5.83 13.27
C LEU A 797 -19.27 4.82 13.45
N PHE A 798 -19.01 3.74 14.18
CA PHE A 798 -20.10 2.92 14.70
C PHE A 798 -20.83 3.67 15.82
N ASP A 799 -22.16 3.74 15.71
CA ASP A 799 -23.04 4.21 16.77
C ASP A 799 -23.18 3.17 17.89
N HIS A 800 -23.99 3.49 18.91
CA HIS A 800 -24.26 2.62 20.05
C HIS A 800 -25.07 1.35 19.72
N LYS A 801 -25.45 1.14 18.46
CA LYS A 801 -26.17 -0.03 17.94
C LYS A 801 -25.31 -0.87 16.98
N GLY A 802 -24.07 -0.46 16.71
CA GLY A 802 -23.19 -1.12 15.75
C GLY A 802 -23.47 -0.75 14.29
N VAL A 803 -24.17 0.36 14.01
CA VAL A 803 -24.43 0.87 12.66
C VAL A 803 -23.45 1.99 12.32
N ILE A 804 -22.92 2.00 11.08
CA ILE A 804 -21.99 3.06 10.64
C ILE A 804 -22.78 4.33 10.30
N LYS A 805 -22.63 5.36 11.15
CA LYS A 805 -23.16 6.71 10.96
C LYS A 805 -22.07 7.65 10.42
N LYS A 806 -22.45 8.58 9.54
CA LYS A 806 -21.60 9.74 9.16
C LYS A 806 -21.92 10.89 10.11
N TYR A 807 -20.87 11.60 10.51
CA TYR A 807 -20.95 12.85 11.25
C TYR A 807 -20.34 13.95 10.39
N ASP A 808 -20.94 15.13 10.40
CA ASP A 808 -20.50 16.30 9.60
C ASP A 808 -19.61 17.25 10.40
N THR A 809 -19.77 17.27 11.73
CA THR A 809 -19.00 18.10 12.67
C THR A 809 -18.60 17.30 13.92
N PRO A 810 -17.50 17.65 14.62
CA PRO A 810 -17.10 16.96 15.85
C PRO A 810 -18.04 17.22 17.03
N GLU A 811 -18.83 18.30 17.00
CA GLU A 811 -19.84 18.60 18.01
C GLU A 811 -20.97 17.56 17.99
N GLN A 812 -21.40 17.09 16.81
CA GLN A 812 -22.39 15.99 16.69
C GLN A 812 -21.90 14.67 17.33
N ILE A 813 -20.59 14.43 17.30
CA ILE A 813 -19.96 13.26 17.94
C ILE A 813 -20.00 13.44 19.46
N LEU A 814 -19.71 14.64 19.95
CA LEU A 814 -19.73 14.97 21.37
C LEU A 814 -21.14 14.97 21.98
N GLU A 815 -22.15 15.44 21.23
CA GLU A 815 -23.57 15.46 21.62
C GLU A 815 -24.15 14.04 21.77
N GLU A 816 -23.95 13.17 20.77
CA GLU A 816 -24.43 11.78 20.87
C GLU A 816 -23.70 10.99 21.97
N PHE A 817 -22.39 11.22 22.13
CA PHE A 817 -21.62 10.71 23.26
C PHE A 817 -22.17 11.20 24.60
N PHE A 818 -22.52 12.49 24.71
CA PHE A 818 -22.97 13.11 25.96
C PHE A 818 -24.26 12.49 26.50
N HIS A 819 -25.27 12.35 25.65
CA HIS A 819 -26.55 11.73 26.03
C HIS A 819 -26.39 10.25 26.42
N LEU A 820 -25.45 9.53 25.83
CA LEU A 820 -25.13 8.16 26.25
C LEU A 820 -24.37 8.15 27.58
N ARG A 821 -23.36 9.01 27.75
CA ARG A 821 -22.49 9.06 28.93
C ARG A 821 -23.26 9.41 30.21
N ILE A 822 -24.22 10.35 30.15
CA ILE A 822 -25.02 10.71 31.35
C ILE A 822 -25.85 9.51 31.86
N THR A 823 -26.43 8.68 30.97
CA THR A 823 -27.13 7.45 31.39
C THR A 823 -26.19 6.39 31.98
N TYR A 824 -24.90 6.41 31.63
CA TYR A 824 -23.89 5.58 32.30
C TYR A 824 -23.52 6.11 33.68
N TYR A 825 -23.53 7.44 33.92
CA TYR A 825 -23.43 7.97 35.28
C TYR A 825 -24.63 7.62 36.16
N GLU A 826 -25.85 7.54 35.61
CA GLU A 826 -27.02 7.03 36.33
C GLU A 826 -26.85 5.54 36.72
N LYS A 827 -26.45 4.69 35.76
CA LYS A 827 -26.11 3.29 36.01
C LYS A 827 -25.01 3.15 37.06
N ARG A 828 -23.94 3.96 36.98
CA ARG A 828 -22.82 3.96 37.94
C ARG A 828 -23.29 4.36 39.32
N LYS A 829 -24.02 5.49 39.46
CA LYS A 829 -24.57 5.93 40.75
C LYS A 829 -25.43 4.83 41.38
N LYS A 830 -26.29 4.18 40.60
CA LYS A 830 -27.10 3.06 41.09
C LYS A 830 -26.23 1.89 41.53
N ALA A 831 -25.32 1.40 40.69
CA ALA A 831 -24.47 0.26 41.01
C ALA A 831 -23.56 0.51 42.22
N LEU A 832 -23.07 1.73 42.40
CA LEU A 832 -22.30 2.12 43.59
C LEU A 832 -23.18 2.17 44.84
N LEU A 833 -24.41 2.71 44.77
CA LEU A 833 -25.37 2.65 45.88
C LEU A 833 -25.76 1.21 46.25
N ASP A 834 -26.15 0.41 45.27
CA ASP A 834 -26.54 -1.00 45.45
C ASP A 834 -25.41 -1.80 46.13
N ASN A 835 -24.14 -1.55 45.79
CA ASN A 835 -22.99 -2.20 46.42
C ASN A 835 -22.65 -1.62 47.81
N LEU A 836 -22.64 -0.30 48.00
CA LEU A 836 -22.35 0.31 49.30
C LEU A 836 -23.41 -0.06 50.34
N GLU A 837 -24.69 -0.11 49.96
CA GLU A 837 -25.78 -0.51 50.85
C GLU A 837 -25.71 -2.01 51.20
N LEU A 838 -25.25 -2.85 50.25
CA LEU A 838 -24.96 -4.27 50.49
C LEU A 838 -23.78 -4.48 51.45
N ASP A 839 -22.70 -3.70 51.32
CA ASP A 839 -21.53 -3.77 52.20
C ASP A 839 -21.80 -3.19 53.58
N LEU A 840 -22.58 -2.12 53.70
CA LEU A 840 -23.10 -1.60 54.96
C LEU A 840 -23.93 -2.67 55.70
N LEU A 841 -24.78 -3.43 54.98
CA LEU A 841 -25.53 -4.54 55.55
C LEU A 841 -24.64 -5.72 55.99
N LYS A 842 -23.52 -5.99 55.28
CA LYS A 842 -22.50 -6.95 55.76
C LYS A 842 -21.81 -6.44 57.02
N LEU A 843 -21.45 -5.17 57.09
CA LEU A 843 -20.81 -4.54 58.25
C LEU A 843 -21.72 -4.55 59.47
N ASP A 844 -23.00 -4.21 59.32
CA ASP A 844 -23.98 -4.28 60.42
C ASP A 844 -24.12 -5.71 60.97
N ASN A 845 -24.25 -6.71 60.09
CA ASN A 845 -24.30 -8.12 60.50
C ASN A 845 -22.97 -8.58 61.15
N LYS A 846 -21.80 -8.14 60.67
CA LYS A 846 -20.50 -8.41 61.33
C LYS A 846 -20.42 -7.78 62.72
N VAL A 847 -20.78 -6.51 62.87
CA VAL A 847 -20.80 -5.79 64.15
C VAL A 847 -21.76 -6.46 65.13
N ARG A 848 -22.98 -6.81 64.70
CA ARG A 848 -23.96 -7.57 65.50
C ARG A 848 -23.44 -8.95 65.91
N PHE A 849 -22.75 -9.66 65.02
CA PHE A 849 -22.20 -10.98 65.29
C PHE A 849 -21.08 -10.91 66.34
N ILE A 850 -20.07 -10.07 66.14
CA ILE A 850 -18.94 -9.95 67.08
C ILE A 850 -19.42 -9.41 68.43
N LEU A 851 -20.31 -8.41 68.47
CA LEU A 851 -20.94 -7.96 69.71
C LEU A 851 -21.69 -9.10 70.43
N GLY A 852 -22.38 -9.96 69.67
CA GLY A 852 -23.03 -11.15 70.21
C GLY A 852 -22.04 -12.14 70.82
N VAL A 853 -20.90 -12.40 70.17
CA VAL A 853 -19.85 -13.28 70.69
C VAL A 853 -19.16 -12.69 71.93
N VAL A 854 -18.73 -11.42 71.87
CA VAL A 854 -18.05 -10.71 72.98
C VAL A 854 -18.96 -10.58 74.21
N LYS A 855 -20.28 -10.48 74.03
CA LYS A 855 -21.27 -10.47 75.13
C LYS A 855 -21.71 -11.88 75.58
N GLY A 856 -21.15 -12.95 75.03
CA GLY A 856 -21.54 -14.33 75.34
C GLY A 856 -22.94 -14.74 74.84
N GLN A 857 -23.57 -13.92 74.00
CA GLN A 857 -24.91 -14.15 73.43
C GLN A 857 -24.89 -15.07 72.20
N ILE A 858 -23.72 -15.30 71.60
CA ILE A 858 -23.49 -16.26 70.51
C ILE A 858 -22.26 -17.08 70.88
N ILE A 859 -22.43 -18.39 71.09
CA ILE A 859 -21.34 -19.29 71.49
C ILE A 859 -20.88 -20.09 70.27
N VAL A 860 -19.77 -19.68 69.67
CA VAL A 860 -19.17 -20.30 68.47
C VAL A 860 -18.30 -21.51 68.81
N ASN A 861 -17.67 -21.53 69.99
CA ASN A 861 -16.78 -22.60 70.41
C ASN A 861 -17.55 -23.88 70.79
N ASN A 862 -16.99 -25.04 70.43
CA ASN A 862 -17.52 -26.38 70.73
C ASN A 862 -19.00 -26.62 70.31
N ARG A 863 -19.43 -26.03 69.18
CA ARG A 863 -20.78 -26.17 68.60
C ARG A 863 -20.73 -26.63 67.14
N LYS A 864 -21.78 -27.28 66.64
CA LYS A 864 -21.81 -27.71 65.23
C LYS A 864 -22.16 -26.53 64.31
N ARG A 865 -21.52 -26.44 63.14
CA ARG A 865 -21.78 -25.39 62.14
C ARG A 865 -23.26 -25.30 61.70
N ALA A 866 -23.96 -26.44 61.66
CA ALA A 866 -25.39 -26.49 61.37
C ALA A 866 -26.28 -25.94 62.50
N GLU A 867 -25.88 -26.06 63.77
CA GLU A 867 -26.59 -25.49 64.92
C GLU A 867 -26.41 -23.96 64.95
N LEU A 868 -25.20 -23.48 64.63
CA LEU A 868 -24.88 -22.06 64.47
C LEU A 868 -25.64 -21.42 63.29
N PHE A 869 -25.79 -22.14 62.18
CA PHE A 869 -26.59 -21.69 61.03
C PHE A 869 -28.06 -21.40 61.42
N LEU A 870 -28.69 -22.32 62.15
CA LEU A 870 -30.07 -22.13 62.63
C LEU A 870 -30.16 -20.96 63.61
N GLU A 871 -29.21 -20.83 64.54
CA GLU A 871 -29.14 -19.69 65.46
C GLU A 871 -29.01 -18.34 64.74
N LEU A 872 -28.21 -18.25 63.67
CA LEU A 872 -28.07 -17.03 62.87
C LEU A 872 -29.35 -16.70 62.09
N GLN A 873 -30.05 -17.72 61.59
CA GLN A 873 -31.33 -17.56 60.92
C GLN A 873 -32.43 -17.09 61.90
N GLU A 874 -32.51 -17.69 63.09
CA GLU A 874 -33.44 -17.28 64.16
C GLU A 874 -33.15 -15.86 64.69
N LYS A 875 -31.88 -15.47 64.80
CA LYS A 875 -31.45 -14.13 65.24
C LYS A 875 -31.52 -13.06 64.14
N GLY A 876 -32.09 -13.38 62.98
CA GLY A 876 -32.35 -12.43 61.90
C GLY A 876 -31.07 -11.79 61.34
N PHE A 877 -30.01 -12.57 61.16
CA PHE A 877 -28.87 -12.18 60.34
C PHE A 877 -29.21 -12.35 58.86
N THR A 878 -28.71 -11.49 57.99
CA THR A 878 -28.98 -11.60 56.55
C THR A 878 -28.10 -12.70 55.92
N PRO A 879 -28.65 -13.69 55.21
CA PRO A 879 -27.85 -14.55 54.36
C PRO A 879 -27.41 -13.78 53.11
N PHE A 880 -26.14 -13.92 52.72
CA PHE A 880 -25.63 -13.46 51.43
C PHE A 880 -25.23 -14.67 50.59
N PRO A 881 -26.12 -15.16 49.70
CA PRO A 881 -25.80 -16.26 48.81
C PRO A 881 -24.53 -15.97 48.02
N LYS A 882 -23.53 -16.85 48.15
CA LYS A 882 -22.39 -16.88 47.24
C LYS A 882 -22.97 -17.08 45.84
N LYS A 883 -22.92 -16.03 45.00
CA LYS A 883 -23.47 -16.05 43.63
C LYS A 883 -22.97 -17.32 42.94
N THR A 884 -23.87 -18.23 42.59
CA THR A 884 -23.51 -19.46 41.87
C THR A 884 -22.77 -19.07 40.60
N LYS A 885 -21.59 -19.66 40.37
CA LYS A 885 -20.69 -19.33 39.26
C LYS A 885 -21.33 -19.57 37.89
N GLY A 886 -22.10 -18.59 37.42
CA GLY A 886 -22.11 -18.26 36.00
C GLY A 886 -20.74 -17.67 35.64
N VAL A 887 -20.17 -18.14 34.52
CA VAL A 887 -18.86 -17.81 33.93
C VAL A 887 -18.15 -16.63 34.61
N ASP A 888 -17.04 -16.92 35.32
CA ASP A 888 -16.32 -15.96 36.16
C ASP A 888 -15.97 -14.66 35.39
N VAL A 889 -16.79 -13.61 35.59
CA VAL A 889 -16.49 -12.24 35.18
C VAL A 889 -15.37 -11.74 36.07
N ALA A 890 -14.14 -11.85 35.59
CA ALA A 890 -12.93 -11.45 36.30
C ALA A 890 -12.86 -9.92 36.39
N ILE A 891 -13.57 -9.35 37.37
CA ILE A 891 -13.57 -7.91 37.69
C ILE A 891 -12.12 -7.42 37.80
N ALA A 892 -11.80 -6.35 37.08
CA ALA A 892 -10.43 -5.87 36.91
C ALA A 892 -9.77 -5.50 38.26
N GLY A 893 -8.79 -6.30 38.67
CA GLY A 893 -8.06 -6.12 39.92
C GLY A 893 -8.59 -6.90 41.13
N ALA A 894 -9.47 -7.90 40.95
CA ALA A 894 -9.70 -8.92 41.98
C ALA A 894 -8.52 -9.91 42.01
N THR A 895 -7.88 -10.09 43.17
CA THR A 895 -6.87 -11.13 43.39
C THR A 895 -7.53 -12.52 43.43
N PRO A 896 -7.03 -13.52 42.68
CA PRO A 896 -7.57 -14.87 42.73
C PRO A 896 -7.10 -15.61 44.00
N GLU A 897 -7.87 -15.48 45.07
CA GLU A 897 -7.74 -16.38 46.23
C GLU A 897 -8.30 -17.76 45.85
N THR A 898 -7.42 -18.65 45.40
CA THR A 898 -7.75 -20.05 45.14
C THR A 898 -7.76 -20.86 46.42
N GLU A 899 -8.95 -21.01 47.02
CA GLU A 899 -9.25 -22.13 47.92
C GLU A 899 -10.23 -23.09 47.21
N GLU A 900 -9.72 -24.25 46.79
CA GLU A 900 -10.54 -25.37 46.34
C GLU A 900 -10.96 -26.21 47.56
N SER A 901 -12.25 -26.21 47.87
CA SER A 901 -12.86 -27.16 48.81
C SER A 901 -14.20 -27.65 48.27
N GLU A 902 -14.22 -28.85 47.68
CA GLU A 902 -15.46 -29.54 47.36
C GLU A 902 -16.13 -30.05 48.65
N GLU A 903 -17.31 -29.54 49.00
CA GLU A 903 -18.19 -30.18 49.99
C GLU A 903 -19.55 -30.53 49.38
N THR A 904 -20.07 -31.69 49.79
CA THR A 904 -21.25 -32.35 49.21
C THR A 904 -22.56 -31.68 49.61
N THR A 905 -23.46 -31.47 48.65
CA THR A 905 -24.76 -30.82 48.89
C THR A 905 -25.84 -31.78 49.41
N GLU A 906 -26.26 -31.60 50.65
CA GLU A 906 -27.66 -31.85 51.06
C GLU A 906 -28.44 -30.53 51.03
N VAL A 907 -29.69 -30.56 50.56
CA VAL A 907 -30.50 -29.35 50.33
C VAL A 907 -31.62 -29.25 51.36
N ALA A 908 -31.47 -28.31 52.31
CA ALA A 908 -32.52 -27.96 53.25
C ALA A 908 -33.67 -27.18 52.58
N LYS A 909 -34.90 -27.39 53.06
CA LYS A 909 -36.08 -26.64 52.59
C LYS A 909 -35.98 -25.18 53.08
N GLY A 910 -35.80 -24.25 52.14
CA GLY A 910 -35.74 -22.81 52.44
C GLY A 910 -34.95 -21.98 51.44
N GLY A 911 -34.17 -22.60 50.55
CA GLY A 911 -33.40 -21.92 49.48
C GLY A 911 -32.09 -21.26 49.95
N VAL A 912 -32.01 -20.88 51.23
CA VAL A 912 -30.78 -20.43 51.91
C VAL A 912 -29.89 -21.63 52.21
N LYS A 913 -28.58 -21.52 51.91
CA LYS A 913 -27.57 -22.56 52.17
C LYS A 913 -26.70 -22.19 53.38
N PRO A 914 -26.08 -23.17 54.06
CA PRO A 914 -25.09 -22.92 55.12
C PRO A 914 -23.92 -22.00 54.70
N SER A 915 -23.54 -22.05 53.41
CA SER A 915 -22.51 -21.19 52.80
C SER A 915 -22.83 -19.69 52.85
N ASP A 916 -24.11 -19.33 53.01
CA ASP A 916 -24.58 -17.96 52.81
C ASP A 916 -24.37 -17.09 54.06
N TYR A 917 -23.93 -17.72 55.16
CA TYR A 917 -23.46 -17.07 56.39
C TYR A 917 -21.94 -17.20 56.59
N ASP A 918 -21.20 -17.71 55.59
CA ASP A 918 -19.74 -17.87 55.69
C ASP A 918 -19.03 -16.55 56.01
N TYR A 919 -19.54 -15.41 55.55
CA TYR A 919 -19.00 -14.08 55.83
C TYR A 919 -18.97 -13.68 57.32
N LEU A 920 -19.65 -14.44 58.18
CA LEU A 920 -19.57 -14.38 59.65
C LEU A 920 -18.84 -15.60 60.23
N LEU A 921 -19.11 -16.79 59.70
CA LEU A 921 -18.60 -18.06 60.24
C LEU A 921 -17.14 -18.37 59.86
N SER A 922 -16.57 -17.73 58.83
CA SER A 922 -15.16 -17.85 58.43
C SER A 922 -14.26 -16.78 59.07
N MET A 923 -14.78 -15.99 60.02
CA MET A 923 -13.99 -14.94 60.68
C MET A 923 -12.94 -15.55 61.62
N ALA A 924 -11.68 -15.18 61.43
CA ALA A 924 -10.58 -15.66 62.26
C ALA A 924 -10.77 -15.25 63.74
N ILE A 925 -10.48 -16.16 64.67
CA ILE A 925 -10.78 -15.99 66.10
C ILE A 925 -10.17 -14.70 66.69
N GLY A 926 -9.01 -14.27 66.22
CA GLY A 926 -8.37 -13.00 66.62
C GLY A 926 -9.13 -11.72 66.22
N THR A 927 -10.17 -11.82 65.39
CA THR A 927 -11.06 -10.68 65.05
C THR A 927 -12.25 -10.54 66.01
N LEU A 928 -12.42 -11.46 66.96
CA LEU A 928 -13.54 -11.47 67.91
C LEU A 928 -13.27 -10.62 69.16
N THR A 929 -12.72 -9.41 68.96
CA THR A 929 -12.30 -8.48 70.04
C THR A 929 -13.16 -7.22 70.07
N TRP A 930 -13.18 -6.53 71.21
CA TRP A 930 -13.90 -5.26 71.36
C TRP A 930 -13.28 -4.14 70.51
N GLU A 931 -11.95 -4.14 70.37
CA GLU A 931 -11.20 -3.24 69.48
C GLU A 931 -11.66 -3.39 68.02
N LYS A 932 -11.83 -4.63 67.53
CA LYS A 932 -12.31 -4.88 66.17
C LYS A 932 -13.77 -4.47 65.97
N VAL A 933 -14.59 -4.48 67.02
CA VAL A 933 -15.93 -3.86 66.98
C VAL A 933 -15.83 -2.35 66.82
N GLN A 934 -14.94 -1.66 67.54
CA GLN A 934 -14.75 -0.21 67.37
C GLN A 934 -14.27 0.13 65.95
N GLU A 935 -13.33 -0.64 65.42
CA GLU A 935 -12.82 -0.49 64.04
C GLU A 935 -13.95 -0.66 63.01
N LEU A 936 -14.75 -1.74 63.12
CA LEU A 936 -15.87 -2.00 62.22
C LEU A 936 -17.03 -0.99 62.38
N CYS A 937 -17.21 -0.41 63.56
CA CYS A 937 -18.16 0.68 63.78
C CYS A 937 -17.69 1.98 63.09
N ALA A 938 -16.40 2.31 63.17
CA ALA A 938 -15.83 3.47 62.46
C ALA A 938 -15.84 3.26 60.93
N GLU A 939 -15.58 2.04 60.46
CA GLU A 939 -15.76 1.67 59.05
C GLU A 939 -17.23 1.81 58.63
N LYS A 940 -18.19 1.31 59.43
CA LYS A 940 -19.62 1.46 59.16
C LYS A 940 -20.06 2.93 59.12
N GLU A 941 -19.59 3.77 60.06
CA GLU A 941 -19.89 5.22 60.06
C GLU A 941 -19.37 5.90 58.79
N LYS A 942 -18.16 5.54 58.33
CA LYS A 942 -17.63 6.00 57.05
C LYS A 942 -18.52 5.57 55.88
N PHE A 943 -18.84 4.29 55.75
CA PHE A 943 -19.72 3.79 54.67
C PHE A 943 -21.11 4.43 54.71
N GLU A 944 -21.68 4.67 55.90
CA GLU A 944 -22.93 5.43 56.06
C GLU A 944 -22.81 6.87 55.52
N ASN A 945 -21.66 7.52 55.70
CA ASN A 945 -21.42 8.88 55.20
C ASN A 945 -21.14 8.89 53.69
N ASP A 946 -20.40 7.91 53.17
CA ASP A 946 -20.19 7.71 51.73
C ASP A 946 -21.53 7.46 51.00
N VAL A 947 -22.46 6.69 51.59
CA VAL A 947 -23.84 6.53 51.09
C VAL A 947 -24.65 7.83 51.15
N LYS A 948 -24.50 8.65 52.21
CA LYS A 948 -25.17 9.96 52.31
C LYS A 948 -24.68 10.92 51.21
N GLU A 949 -23.37 11.02 50.97
CA GLU A 949 -22.79 11.82 49.88
C GLU A 949 -23.31 11.33 48.52
N LEU A 950 -23.19 10.03 48.24
CA LEU A 950 -23.56 9.46 46.94
C LEU A 950 -25.07 9.59 46.67
N ARG A 951 -25.94 9.39 47.67
CA ARG A 951 -27.38 9.63 47.54
C ARG A 951 -27.67 11.09 47.19
N GLY A 952 -26.99 12.05 47.83
CA GLY A 952 -27.13 13.49 47.57
C GLY A 952 -26.54 13.99 46.24
N SER A 953 -25.50 13.33 45.72
CA SER A 953 -24.89 13.69 44.43
C SER A 953 -25.86 13.54 43.23
N THR A 954 -25.76 14.39 42.22
CA THR A 954 -26.41 14.20 40.91
C THR A 954 -25.46 13.50 39.92
N PRO A 955 -25.96 12.79 38.88
CA PRO A 955 -25.12 12.25 37.81
C PRO A 955 -24.18 13.30 37.19
N SER A 956 -24.68 14.52 36.95
CA SER A 956 -23.89 15.67 36.48
C SER A 956 -22.77 16.04 37.46
N SER A 957 -23.04 16.08 38.77
CA SER A 957 -22.01 16.41 39.79
C SER A 957 -20.91 15.34 39.88
N LEU A 958 -21.25 14.06 39.66
CA LEU A 958 -20.26 12.98 39.58
C LEU A 958 -19.38 13.15 38.34
N TRP A 959 -19.96 13.54 37.21
CA TRP A 959 -19.19 13.82 35.99
C TRP A 959 -18.29 15.06 36.15
N ILE A 960 -18.74 16.12 36.81
CA ILE A 960 -17.90 17.29 37.13
C ILE A 960 -16.72 16.87 38.03
N LYS A 961 -16.97 16.07 39.08
CA LYS A 961 -15.92 15.53 39.99
C LYS A 961 -14.86 14.71 39.21
N ASP A 962 -15.30 13.91 38.24
CA ASP A 962 -14.44 13.14 37.33
C ASP A 962 -13.65 14.05 36.35
N LEU A 963 -14.27 15.08 35.76
CA LEU A 963 -13.63 16.05 34.86
C LEU A 963 -12.59 16.92 35.60
N ASP A 964 -12.88 17.32 36.83
CA ASP A 964 -11.98 18.09 37.70
C ASP A 964 -10.79 17.25 38.21
N ALA A 965 -10.87 15.93 38.16
CA ALA A 965 -9.74 15.03 38.39
C ALA A 965 -8.90 14.89 37.11
N LEU A 966 -9.55 14.76 35.94
CA LEU A 966 -8.90 14.68 34.64
C LEU A 966 -8.11 15.95 34.29
N ASP A 967 -8.65 17.15 34.54
CA ASP A 967 -7.96 18.43 34.28
C ASP A 967 -6.65 18.55 35.10
N LYS A 968 -6.66 18.10 36.36
CA LYS A 968 -5.45 18.13 37.23
C LYS A 968 -4.36 17.18 36.74
N GLU A 969 -4.73 16.05 36.14
CA GLU A 969 -3.75 15.14 35.54
C GLU A 969 -3.26 15.65 34.17
N LEU A 970 -4.08 16.44 33.45
CA LEU A 970 -3.62 17.20 32.28
C LEU A 970 -2.62 18.29 32.68
N ASP A 971 -2.86 19.02 33.78
CA ASP A 971 -1.88 19.97 34.34
C ASP A 971 -0.54 19.28 34.69
N ASN A 972 -0.60 18.06 35.26
CA ASN A 972 0.58 17.25 35.56
C ASN A 972 1.34 16.81 34.30
N LEU A 973 0.62 16.47 33.22
CA LEU A 973 1.19 16.04 31.95
C LEU A 973 1.85 17.22 31.21
N GLU A 974 1.18 18.37 31.14
CA GLU A 974 1.70 19.60 30.55
C GLU A 974 2.96 20.10 31.30
N ARG A 975 3.01 19.95 32.64
CA ARG A 975 4.22 20.24 33.43
C ARG A 975 5.38 19.30 33.08
N GLN A 976 5.13 17.99 32.91
CA GLN A 976 6.17 17.02 32.53
C GLN A 976 6.75 17.32 31.14
N ASP A 977 5.91 17.67 30.16
CA ASP A 977 6.34 18.08 28.82
C ASP A 977 7.23 19.34 28.88
N ALA A 978 6.84 20.34 29.68
CA ALA A 978 7.60 21.58 29.86
C ALA A 978 8.97 21.34 30.54
N GLU A 979 9.01 20.52 31.59
CA GLU A 979 10.26 20.14 32.27
C GLU A 979 11.21 19.38 31.33
N ALA A 980 10.67 18.48 30.49
CA ALA A 980 11.43 17.76 29.47
C ALA A 980 11.99 18.68 28.38
N GLU A 981 11.21 19.65 27.87
CA GLU A 981 11.73 20.62 26.88
C GLU A 981 12.82 21.53 27.49
N VAL A 982 12.67 21.95 28.75
CA VAL A 982 13.70 22.73 29.47
C VAL A 982 14.98 21.91 29.68
N MET A 983 14.88 20.63 30.03
CA MET A 983 16.03 19.72 30.13
C MET A 983 16.75 19.56 28.78
N ARG A 984 16.00 19.32 27.69
CA ARG A 984 16.54 19.21 26.33
C ARG A 984 17.27 20.49 25.88
N LYS A 985 16.67 21.66 26.14
CA LYS A 985 17.30 22.98 25.87
C LYS A 985 18.61 23.17 26.65
N LYS A 986 18.65 22.81 27.94
CA LYS A 986 19.88 22.84 28.77
C LYS A 986 20.99 21.91 28.23
N ILE A 987 20.63 20.75 27.68
CA ILE A 987 21.59 19.81 27.08
C ILE A 987 22.17 20.38 25.76
N LYS A 988 21.31 20.85 24.84
CA LYS A 988 21.77 21.46 23.58
C LYS A 988 22.69 22.67 23.83
N ALA A 989 22.36 23.52 24.81
CA ALA A 989 23.19 24.67 25.20
C ALA A 989 24.59 24.27 25.72
N LYS A 990 24.69 23.19 26.52
CA LYS A 990 25.99 22.67 26.99
C LYS A 990 26.85 22.12 25.86
N ALA A 991 26.25 21.50 24.85
CA ALA A 991 26.98 20.99 23.69
C ALA A 991 27.57 22.11 22.82
N GLY A 992 26.80 23.18 22.56
CA GLY A 992 27.23 24.31 21.73
C GLY A 992 28.49 25.02 22.24
N ASN A 993 28.61 25.21 23.56
CA ASN A 993 29.77 25.90 24.15
C ASN A 993 31.10 25.12 24.03
N GLY A 994 31.09 23.83 23.67
CA GLY A 994 32.32 23.04 23.48
C GLY A 994 33.11 23.40 22.22
N GLY A 995 32.47 23.95 21.19
CA GLY A 995 33.09 24.17 19.87
C GLY A 995 34.06 25.36 19.80
N ALA A 996 33.85 26.39 20.63
CA ALA A 996 34.53 27.69 20.46
C ALA A 996 36.03 27.68 20.82
N ALA A 997 36.51 26.70 21.60
CA ALA A 997 37.89 26.65 22.09
C ALA A 997 38.90 25.96 21.16
N ALA A 998 38.43 25.16 20.19
CA ALA A 998 39.30 24.25 19.42
C ALA A 998 39.93 24.86 18.14
N ALA A 999 39.60 26.09 17.78
CA ALA A 999 39.88 26.68 16.47
C ALA A 999 41.28 27.34 16.28
N LYS A 1000 42.30 26.98 17.08
CA LYS A 1000 43.68 27.50 16.93
C LYS A 1000 44.79 26.47 17.21
N GLN A 1001 45.02 25.54 16.27
CA GLN A 1001 46.37 25.01 15.97
C GLN A 1001 46.41 24.25 14.63
N ALA A 1002 47.53 24.38 13.90
CA ALA A 1002 47.74 23.75 12.60
C ALA A 1002 48.41 22.36 12.71
N PRO A 1003 48.10 21.41 11.81
CA PRO A 1003 48.53 20.02 11.95
C PRO A 1003 50.02 19.79 11.62
N LYS A 1004 50.69 18.96 12.41
CA LYS A 1004 51.99 18.34 12.07
C LYS A 1004 51.85 16.82 11.94
N LYS A 1005 52.59 16.24 10.98
CA LYS A 1005 52.49 14.83 10.59
C LYS A 1005 53.08 13.86 11.63
N PRO A 1006 52.59 12.62 11.72
CA PRO A 1006 52.96 11.66 12.76
C PRO A 1006 54.30 10.94 12.49
N ARG A 1007 54.90 10.39 13.56
CA ARG A 1007 55.94 9.35 13.48
C ARG A 1007 55.78 8.32 14.62
N LYS A 1008 56.13 7.06 14.33
CA LYS A 1008 56.01 5.90 15.24
C LYS A 1008 57.21 5.83 16.20
N ASN A 1009 57.02 5.38 17.44
CA ASN A 1009 57.30 3.99 17.87
C ASN A 1009 57.19 3.80 19.41
N ASN A 1010 57.06 2.52 19.80
CA ASN A 1010 57.28 1.86 21.11
C ASN A 1010 58.11 2.65 22.14
N THR A 1011 57.85 2.62 23.46
CA THR A 1011 57.80 1.40 24.31
C THR A 1011 57.06 1.58 25.65
N LYS A 1012 56.62 0.45 26.26
CA LYS A 1012 56.45 0.22 27.71
C LYS A 1012 57.79 -0.36 28.27
N PRO A 1013 58.14 -0.34 29.59
CA PRO A 1013 57.23 -0.74 30.69
C PRO A 1013 57.46 -0.18 32.13
N SER A 1014 56.57 -0.62 33.04
CA SER A 1014 56.82 -0.94 34.47
C SER A 1014 56.88 0.16 35.54
N ALA A 1015 56.48 -0.24 36.77
CA ALA A 1015 56.55 0.41 38.10
C ALA A 1015 56.00 1.86 38.21
N ALA A 1016 54.95 2.18 38.97
CA ALA A 1016 54.67 1.92 40.40
C ALA A 1016 55.63 2.63 41.36
N THR A 1017 55.17 3.70 42.05
CA THR A 1017 54.97 3.79 43.52
C THR A 1017 54.19 5.10 43.82
N GLU A 1018 53.32 5.10 44.84
CA GLU A 1018 52.75 6.32 45.48
C GLU A 1018 53.81 6.93 46.46
N PRO A 1019 53.56 7.94 47.34
CA PRO A 1019 52.33 8.68 47.68
C PRO A 1019 52.55 10.21 47.82
N ILE A 1020 51.78 10.86 48.72
CA ILE A 1020 51.91 12.26 49.23
C ILE A 1020 51.30 13.34 48.31
N ALA A 1021 50.40 14.22 48.77
CA ALA A 1021 49.56 14.24 49.96
C ALA A 1021 48.34 15.19 49.76
N ILE A 1022 47.36 15.09 50.66
CA ILE A 1022 46.31 16.11 50.90
C ILE A 1022 46.55 16.62 52.33
N ASP A 1023 46.33 17.92 52.60
CA ASP A 1023 46.58 18.52 53.91
C ASP A 1023 45.42 19.42 54.38
N SER A 1024 45.05 19.27 55.65
CA SER A 1024 44.15 20.13 56.47
C SER A 1024 42.67 20.31 55.99
N GLU A 1025 41.65 20.50 56.84
CA GLU A 1025 41.57 20.82 58.30
C GLU A 1025 40.63 19.86 59.09
N THR A 1026 40.58 19.99 60.44
CA THR A 1026 39.81 19.15 61.40
C THR A 1026 38.81 20.00 62.23
N VAL A 1027 37.91 19.53 63.11
CA VAL A 1027 37.71 18.30 63.96
C VAL A 1027 36.17 18.03 64.07
N GLN A 1028 35.57 17.04 64.74
CA GLN A 1028 35.90 16.06 65.82
C GLN A 1028 35.74 14.60 65.29
N GLU A 1029 35.82 13.46 65.99
CA GLU A 1029 35.61 12.96 67.38
C GLU A 1029 34.13 12.91 67.87
N VAL A 1030 33.64 11.88 68.60
CA VAL A 1030 34.23 11.10 69.72
C VAL A 1030 33.73 9.61 69.80
N THR A 1031 34.67 8.64 69.94
CA THR A 1031 34.54 7.21 70.41
C THR A 1031 33.56 6.21 69.71
N LYS A 1032 33.92 4.99 69.26
CA LYS A 1032 34.65 3.79 69.81
C LYS A 1032 33.77 2.78 70.60
N ASN A 1033 33.54 1.56 70.06
CA ASN A 1033 34.15 0.29 70.53
C ASN A 1033 33.64 -1.01 69.84
N LYS A 1034 34.43 -2.09 69.97
CA LYS A 1034 34.17 -3.51 69.61
C LYS A 1034 34.46 -4.36 70.87
N PRO A 1035 33.88 -5.57 71.09
CA PRO A 1035 34.58 -6.78 70.61
C PRO A 1035 33.73 -8.06 70.36
N LYS A 1036 34.48 -9.09 69.94
CA LYS A 1036 34.16 -10.47 69.47
C LYS A 1036 33.30 -11.37 70.41
N GLY A 1037 32.54 -12.30 69.81
CA GLY A 1037 31.93 -13.51 70.41
C GLY A 1037 31.86 -14.68 69.39
N ARG A 1038 31.52 -15.93 69.78
CA ARG A 1038 31.69 -17.12 68.90
C ARG A 1038 30.70 -18.30 69.16
N GLN A 1039 30.32 -19.00 68.07
CA GLN A 1039 29.77 -20.39 67.95
C GLN A 1039 28.24 -20.68 67.88
N ASN A 1040 27.89 -21.44 66.81
CA ASN A 1040 26.93 -22.56 66.68
C ASN A 1040 25.38 -22.43 66.67
N LYS A 1041 24.83 -22.62 65.45
CA LYS A 1041 23.68 -23.50 65.05
C LYS A 1041 22.35 -23.48 65.84
N SER A 1042 21.27 -23.03 65.19
CA SER A 1042 20.17 -23.91 64.71
C SER A 1042 19.19 -23.12 63.79
N LYS A 1043 18.00 -23.67 63.46
CA LYS A 1043 17.12 -23.20 62.36
C LYS A 1043 15.92 -22.35 62.84
N SER A 1044 15.65 -21.21 62.18
CA SER A 1044 14.35 -20.87 61.53
C SER A 1044 14.30 -19.39 61.06
N GLN A 1045 13.43 -19.07 60.08
CA GLN A 1045 13.09 -17.71 59.64
C GLN A 1045 11.94 -17.12 60.50
N PRO A 1046 11.83 -15.78 60.62
CA PRO A 1046 11.10 -14.95 59.66
C PRO A 1046 11.94 -13.76 59.10
N VAL A 1047 11.28 -12.79 58.45
CA VAL A 1047 11.87 -11.83 57.47
C VAL A 1047 11.58 -10.37 57.83
N SER A 1048 12.57 -9.48 57.61
CA SER A 1048 12.35 -8.07 57.24
C SER A 1048 13.65 -7.41 56.72
N VAL A 1049 13.57 -6.78 55.52
CA VAL A 1049 13.96 -5.39 55.15
C VAL A 1049 15.22 -4.80 55.84
N GLU A 1050 16.26 -4.24 55.18
CA GLU A 1050 16.38 -3.59 53.84
C GLU A 1050 17.81 -3.66 53.22
N SER A 1051 17.96 -3.13 52.00
CA SER A 1051 19.17 -2.58 51.33
C SER A 1051 20.53 -3.30 51.37
N ASP A 1052 21.03 -3.70 50.18
CA ASP A 1052 22.40 -3.41 49.67
C ASP A 1052 22.53 -3.95 48.22
N GLU A 1053 22.46 -3.09 47.20
CA GLU A 1053 22.67 -3.43 45.77
C GLU A 1053 23.90 -2.69 45.20
N ASP A 1054 25.13 -3.15 45.46
CA ASP A 1054 26.32 -2.52 44.84
C ASP A 1054 27.58 -3.42 44.71
N GLU A 1055 27.45 -4.74 44.48
CA GLU A 1055 28.62 -5.61 44.23
C GLU A 1055 28.51 -6.59 43.02
N ASP A 1056 27.32 -6.88 42.49
CA ASP A 1056 27.13 -7.83 41.35
C ASP A 1056 27.46 -7.24 39.95
N LEU A 1057 27.54 -5.91 39.82
CA LEU A 1057 27.71 -5.24 38.52
C LEU A 1057 29.12 -5.36 37.90
N ILE A 1058 30.12 -5.80 38.66
CA ILE A 1058 31.50 -5.98 38.18
C ILE A 1058 31.69 -7.38 37.57
N ALA A 1059 31.18 -8.43 38.21
CA ALA A 1059 31.33 -9.82 37.77
C ALA A 1059 30.57 -10.15 36.46
N LEU A 1060 29.56 -9.36 36.10
CA LEU A 1060 28.87 -9.50 34.81
C LEU A 1060 29.67 -8.91 33.64
N LYS A 1061 30.56 -7.94 33.91
CA LYS A 1061 31.24 -7.14 32.89
C LYS A 1061 32.40 -7.90 32.25
N GLU A 1062 33.23 -8.55 33.06
CA GLU A 1062 34.33 -9.42 32.59
C GLU A 1062 33.82 -10.64 31.79
N ARG A 1063 32.56 -11.05 31.98
CA ARG A 1063 31.93 -12.12 31.20
C ARG A 1063 31.44 -11.72 29.81
N LEU A 1064 31.34 -10.42 29.51
CA LEU A 1064 30.89 -9.91 28.21
C LEU A 1064 32.04 -9.57 27.25
N GLU A 1065 33.25 -9.36 27.75
CA GLU A 1065 34.41 -8.99 26.92
C GLU A 1065 35.08 -10.19 26.22
N ALA A 1066 34.64 -11.43 26.51
CA ALA A 1066 35.23 -12.66 25.98
C ALA A 1066 34.70 -13.13 24.60
N TYR A 1067 33.67 -12.47 24.03
CA TYR A 1067 33.03 -12.88 22.76
C TYR A 1067 32.71 -11.67 21.87
N ASN A 1068 33.72 -11.09 21.20
CA ASN A 1068 33.50 -10.04 20.19
C ASN A 1068 34.61 -9.94 19.12
N LEU A 1069 34.49 -10.75 18.06
CA LEU A 1069 35.12 -10.63 16.74
C LEU A 1069 34.38 -11.60 15.80
N ASP A 1070 34.04 -11.29 14.54
CA ASP A 1070 33.98 -10.03 13.78
C ASP A 1070 33.09 -10.31 12.53
N SER A 1071 32.28 -9.37 12.04
CA SER A 1071 31.50 -9.59 10.81
C SER A 1071 30.96 -8.33 10.09
N SER A 1072 31.57 -8.00 8.94
CA SER A 1072 31.03 -7.21 7.82
C SER A 1072 31.96 -7.37 6.60
N PRO A 1073 31.56 -7.08 5.34
CA PRO A 1073 30.27 -6.63 4.80
C PRO A 1073 29.70 -7.71 3.81
N GLU A 1074 28.92 -7.52 2.73
CA GLU A 1074 28.36 -6.32 2.07
C GLU A 1074 26.96 -6.55 1.43
N ARG A 1075 26.86 -7.15 0.23
CA ARG A 1075 25.68 -7.07 -0.65
C ARG A 1075 25.55 -8.21 -1.69
N LEU A 1076 24.29 -8.53 -2.02
CA LEU A 1076 23.70 -8.88 -3.34
C LEU A 1076 24.26 -10.02 -4.24
N ALA A 1077 23.35 -10.51 -5.11
CA ALA A 1077 23.48 -11.56 -6.13
C ALA A 1077 23.62 -13.01 -5.59
N MET A 1078 23.23 -14.10 -6.27
CA MET A 1078 22.24 -14.48 -7.32
C MET A 1078 22.82 -15.70 -8.08
N GLU A 1079 21.94 -16.55 -8.61
CA GLU A 1079 22.21 -17.77 -9.42
C GLU A 1079 22.62 -19.04 -8.64
N THR A 1080 22.57 -20.16 -9.36
CA THR A 1080 22.47 -21.54 -8.87
C THR A 1080 23.47 -22.45 -9.56
N GLU A 1081 23.99 -23.45 -8.87
CA GLU A 1081 24.10 -24.81 -9.41
C GLU A 1081 24.30 -25.85 -8.29
N THR A 1082 24.14 -27.13 -8.59
CA THR A 1082 24.07 -28.22 -7.59
C THR A 1082 24.85 -29.47 -7.99
N MET A 1083 25.16 -30.29 -6.97
CA MET A 1083 25.64 -31.68 -7.02
C MET A 1083 27.16 -31.89 -7.23
N PRO A 1084 27.71 -33.05 -6.81
CA PRO A 1084 27.13 -34.14 -6.00
C PRO A 1084 27.81 -34.36 -4.64
N GLU A 1085 27.07 -34.98 -3.71
CA GLU A 1085 27.57 -35.50 -2.43
C GLU A 1085 27.85 -37.02 -2.55
N ALA A 1086 28.90 -37.54 -1.90
CA ALA A 1086 29.19 -38.99 -1.90
C ALA A 1086 29.99 -39.50 -0.68
N ALA A 1087 29.39 -40.47 0.02
CA ALA A 1087 30.00 -41.55 0.81
C ALA A 1087 30.94 -41.22 2.01
N ALA A 1088 30.40 -41.41 3.21
CA ALA A 1088 31.12 -41.55 4.48
C ALA A 1088 31.81 -42.92 4.66
N ALA A 1089 32.58 -43.12 5.75
CA ALA A 1089 32.30 -44.13 6.80
C ALA A 1089 33.42 -44.31 7.86
N LYS A 1090 33.10 -45.09 8.92
CA LYS A 1090 33.97 -45.84 9.86
C LYS A 1090 34.68 -45.09 11.02
N GLU A 1091 34.85 -45.67 12.23
CA GLU A 1091 34.15 -46.77 12.95
C GLU A 1091 34.62 -46.88 14.43
N GLY A 1092 33.79 -47.42 15.33
CA GLY A 1092 34.27 -48.35 16.39
C GLY A 1092 34.14 -47.97 17.89
N PRO A 1093 33.99 -48.95 18.83
CA PRO A 1093 33.31 -48.70 20.13
C PRO A 1093 33.94 -49.37 21.40
N LYS A 1094 33.30 -49.20 22.59
CA LYS A 1094 33.55 -50.03 23.80
C LYS A 1094 32.30 -50.31 24.67
N LYS A 1095 31.85 -51.58 24.69
CA LYS A 1095 31.47 -52.49 25.82
C LYS A 1095 30.52 -52.05 26.98
N ARG A 1096 29.78 -52.92 27.71
CA ARG A 1096 29.27 -54.32 27.52
C ARG A 1096 28.54 -54.86 28.79
N ALA A 1097 27.34 -55.48 28.67
CA ALA A 1097 26.73 -56.53 29.54
C ALA A 1097 25.36 -56.95 28.93
N ALA A 1098 24.71 -58.12 29.02
CA ALA A 1098 24.90 -59.52 29.50
C ALA A 1098 23.59 -59.96 30.21
N ALA A 1099 23.00 -61.17 30.07
CA ALA A 1099 23.19 -62.30 29.15
C ALA A 1099 22.02 -63.35 29.26
N ALA A 1100 21.98 -64.33 28.31
CA ALA A 1100 21.34 -65.67 28.42
C ALA A 1100 19.78 -65.77 28.24
N ARG A 1101 19.16 -66.89 27.80
CA ARG A 1101 19.65 -68.24 27.42
C ARG A 1101 18.65 -69.08 26.56
N LYS A 1102 19.16 -70.14 25.90
CA LYS A 1102 18.49 -71.35 25.33
C LYS A 1102 17.70 -71.23 24.01
N ALA A 1103 17.44 -72.40 23.40
CA ALA A 1103 16.83 -72.67 22.09
C ALA A 1103 16.18 -74.08 22.07
N MET A 1104 15.47 -74.45 20.98
CA MET A 1104 15.61 -75.73 20.20
C MET A 1104 14.28 -76.36 19.64
N THR A 1105 14.27 -76.64 18.32
CA THR A 1105 13.49 -77.65 17.52
C THR A 1105 11.95 -77.63 17.33
N VAL A 1106 11.54 -78.31 16.23
CA VAL A 1106 10.19 -78.82 15.82
C VAL A 1106 9.24 -77.77 15.16
N VAL A 1107 8.45 -78.03 14.10
CA VAL A 1107 8.55 -78.76 12.79
C VAL A 1107 7.18 -78.58 12.05
N SER A 1108 7.12 -78.75 10.71
CA SER A 1108 5.91 -78.87 9.85
C SER A 1108 4.94 -77.66 9.75
N ASP A 1109 4.23 -77.37 8.64
CA ASP A 1109 4.23 -77.78 7.21
C ASP A 1109 3.62 -76.57 6.42
N GLU A 1110 3.96 -76.26 5.15
CA GLU A 1110 3.35 -76.75 3.88
C GLU A 1110 1.79 -76.61 3.88
N ASP A 1111 1.10 -76.02 2.90
CA ASP A 1111 1.24 -76.00 1.42
C ASP A 1111 0.53 -74.74 0.80
N THR A 1112 0.56 -74.36 -0.50
CA THR A 1112 1.06 -74.96 -1.77
C THR A 1112 1.40 -73.89 -2.84
N ASP A 1113 2.02 -74.30 -3.97
CA ASP A 1113 2.11 -73.63 -5.29
C ASP A 1113 3.00 -72.36 -5.35
N ASP A 1114 4.33 -72.40 -5.57
CA ASP A 1114 5.26 -73.34 -6.24
C ASP A 1114 5.14 -73.42 -7.79
N GLU A 1115 6.21 -73.61 -8.60
CA GLU A 1115 7.67 -73.48 -8.38
C GLU A 1115 8.42 -73.19 -9.73
N ASP A 1116 9.65 -72.68 -9.65
CA ASP A 1116 10.95 -73.09 -10.28
C ASP A 1116 10.99 -73.99 -11.58
N PHE A 1117 12.10 -74.20 -12.34
CA PHE A 1117 13.54 -73.92 -12.18
C PHE A 1117 14.35 -73.89 -13.53
N GLU A 1118 15.66 -73.65 -13.42
CA GLU A 1118 16.78 -74.17 -14.26
C GLU A 1118 17.12 -73.62 -15.68
N ASN A 1119 18.07 -74.31 -16.37
CA ASN A 1119 19.27 -73.67 -16.95
C ASN A 1119 19.94 -74.46 -18.14
N SER A 1120 20.94 -73.82 -18.79
CA SER A 1120 22.13 -74.39 -19.50
C SER A 1120 22.25 -74.38 -21.06
N LYS A 1121 23.50 -74.48 -21.53
CA LYS A 1121 24.03 -74.82 -22.89
C LYS A 1121 24.30 -73.72 -23.97
N VAL A 1122 25.41 -72.98 -23.79
CA VAL A 1122 26.72 -73.14 -24.50
C VAL A 1122 26.69 -73.96 -25.83
N PRO A 1123 27.33 -73.58 -26.99
CA PRO A 1123 28.72 -73.03 -27.09
C PRO A 1123 29.13 -72.01 -28.20
N LYS A 1124 30.23 -71.29 -27.91
CA LYS A 1124 31.41 -70.91 -28.78
C LYS A 1124 31.23 -70.11 -30.10
N GLY A 1125 31.88 -68.93 -30.13
CA GLY A 1125 32.40 -68.24 -31.33
C GLY A 1125 33.62 -67.36 -30.96
N LYS A 1126 34.58 -67.11 -31.86
CA LYS A 1126 35.88 -66.44 -31.54
C LYS A 1126 36.21 -65.26 -32.48
N LYS A 1127 36.85 -64.23 -31.90
CA LYS A 1127 37.88 -63.31 -32.45
C LYS A 1127 37.73 -62.74 -33.88
N GLY A 1128 38.00 -61.43 -34.02
CA GLY A 1128 38.44 -60.86 -35.31
C GLY A 1128 38.64 -59.34 -35.23
N ALA A 1129 39.75 -58.83 -35.74
CA ALA A 1129 40.06 -57.40 -35.74
C ALA A 1129 40.12 -56.83 -37.17
N GLY A 1130 39.74 -55.55 -37.32
CA GLY A 1130 40.40 -54.62 -38.24
C GLY A 1130 39.85 -54.49 -39.68
N GLY A 1131 39.40 -53.27 -39.99
CA GLY A 1131 39.81 -52.59 -41.23
C GLY A 1131 38.90 -52.63 -42.47
N GLY A 1132 38.51 -51.43 -42.95
CA GLY A 1132 38.71 -51.10 -44.37
C GLY A 1132 37.49 -50.90 -45.28
N ARG A 1133 37.37 -49.65 -45.78
CA ARG A 1133 36.91 -49.23 -47.13
C ARG A 1133 35.43 -49.40 -47.59
N LYS A 1134 34.88 -48.26 -48.02
CA LYS A 1134 33.86 -48.01 -49.09
C LYS A 1134 34.17 -48.81 -50.39
N PRO A 1135 33.21 -49.09 -51.32
CA PRO A 1135 32.36 -48.05 -51.97
C PRO A 1135 30.98 -48.43 -52.61
N ALA A 1136 30.28 -47.38 -53.12
CA ALA A 1136 29.38 -47.37 -54.30
C ALA A 1136 28.08 -48.23 -54.32
N ASN A 1137 27.09 -48.03 -55.23
CA ASN A 1137 26.44 -46.82 -55.83
C ASN A 1137 25.18 -47.26 -56.64
N ALA A 1138 24.19 -46.37 -56.86
CA ALA A 1138 23.09 -46.47 -57.87
C ALA A 1138 22.00 -47.58 -57.66
N THR A 1139 20.74 -47.57 -58.19
CA THR A 1139 19.96 -46.60 -59.02
C THR A 1139 18.42 -46.84 -58.98
N LYS A 1140 17.64 -45.90 -59.59
CA LYS A 1140 16.16 -45.85 -59.87
C LYS A 1140 15.29 -45.26 -58.73
N ALA A 1141 14.53 -44.15 -58.86
CA ALA A 1141 13.55 -43.63 -59.86
C ALA A 1141 12.15 -44.30 -59.71
N LYS A 1142 10.98 -43.62 -59.70
CA LYS A 1142 10.47 -42.25 -60.04
C LYS A 1142 9.08 -42.06 -59.32
N ALA A 1143 8.34 -40.92 -59.20
CA ALA A 1143 8.47 -39.49 -59.53
C ALA A 1143 7.41 -38.60 -58.77
N THR A 1144 7.57 -37.27 -58.82
CA THR A 1144 6.54 -36.17 -58.79
C THR A 1144 5.30 -36.18 -57.86
N ILE A 1145 5.20 -35.13 -57.01
CA ILE A 1145 4.19 -34.03 -57.05
C ILE A 1145 4.68 -32.88 -56.15
N ALA A 1146 4.32 -31.62 -56.43
CA ALA A 1146 4.82 -30.45 -55.67
C ALA A 1146 3.84 -29.26 -55.55
N ALA A 1147 3.51 -28.88 -54.31
CA ALA A 1147 2.87 -27.62 -53.90
C ALA A 1147 2.90 -27.54 -52.35
N LYS A 1148 2.88 -26.39 -51.66
CA LYS A 1148 3.11 -24.98 -52.00
C LYS A 1148 3.49 -24.29 -50.68
N LYS A 1149 4.65 -23.62 -50.57
CA LYS A 1149 4.99 -22.81 -49.39
C LYS A 1149 4.85 -21.33 -49.72
N ARG A 1150 4.02 -20.60 -48.98
CA ARG A 1150 3.85 -19.14 -49.11
C ARG A 1150 4.78 -18.44 -48.12
N GLU A 1151 5.71 -17.64 -48.62
CA GLU A 1151 6.43 -16.64 -47.82
C GLU A 1151 6.12 -15.27 -48.40
N GLY A 1152 5.60 -14.36 -47.56
CA GLY A 1152 5.16 -13.04 -47.98
C GLY A 1152 6.23 -11.99 -47.78
N GLN A 1153 6.76 -11.42 -48.85
CA GLN A 1153 7.61 -10.22 -48.77
C GLN A 1153 6.76 -8.96 -48.95
N ILE A 1154 6.92 -8.02 -48.01
CA ILE A 1154 6.25 -6.72 -48.03
C ILE A 1154 6.90 -5.85 -49.12
N LYS A 1155 6.09 -5.28 -50.02
CA LYS A 1155 6.56 -4.37 -51.07
C LYS A 1155 6.57 -2.93 -50.58
N PRO A 1156 7.57 -2.10 -50.97
CA PRO A 1156 7.57 -0.68 -50.67
C PRO A 1156 6.67 0.13 -51.62
N ILE A 1157 6.09 1.21 -51.06
CA ILE A 1157 5.72 2.49 -51.72
C ILE A 1157 4.78 2.41 -52.94
N LEU A 1158 3.49 2.71 -52.71
CA LEU A 1158 2.47 2.93 -53.75
C LEU A 1158 2.14 4.43 -53.89
N ALA A 1159 3.15 5.28 -54.15
CA ALA A 1159 2.99 6.75 -54.09
C ALA A 1159 3.16 7.49 -55.44
N GLN A 1160 3.57 6.81 -56.51
CA GLN A 1160 4.11 7.48 -57.71
C GLN A 1160 3.25 7.33 -58.98
N LYS A 1161 2.21 6.49 -58.96
CA LYS A 1161 1.56 5.97 -60.19
C LYS A 1161 0.20 6.58 -60.56
N LEU A 1162 -0.11 7.80 -60.09
CA LEU A 1162 -1.43 8.44 -60.31
C LEU A 1162 -1.40 9.87 -60.87
N ILE A 1163 -0.23 10.36 -61.34
CA ILE A 1163 -0.08 11.73 -61.90
C ILE A 1163 -0.29 11.75 -63.43
N SER A 1164 -0.42 10.59 -64.08
CA SER A 1164 -0.56 10.43 -65.53
C SER A 1164 -1.98 10.69 -66.08
N GLU A 1165 -3.04 10.43 -65.32
CA GLU A 1165 -4.43 10.46 -65.84
C GLU A 1165 -5.00 11.87 -66.10
N LEU A 1166 -4.30 12.94 -65.70
CA LEU A 1166 -4.81 14.32 -65.80
C LEU A 1166 -4.67 14.97 -67.19
N LEU A 1167 -4.02 14.32 -68.16
CA LEU A 1167 -3.78 14.82 -69.53
C LEU A 1167 -3.77 13.68 -70.56
N PRO A 1168 -4.75 13.58 -71.48
CA PRO A 1168 -4.68 12.64 -72.60
C PRO A 1168 -3.70 13.14 -73.68
N PRO A 1169 -2.89 12.26 -74.31
CA PRO A 1169 -2.02 12.62 -75.43
C PRO A 1169 -2.78 12.67 -76.76
N ALA A 1170 -2.26 13.46 -77.71
CA ALA A 1170 -2.80 13.54 -79.07
C ALA A 1170 -2.29 12.39 -79.96
N THR A 1171 -3.07 12.04 -80.99
CA THR A 1171 -2.80 10.95 -81.93
C THR A 1171 -1.96 11.40 -83.13
N ASN A 1172 -0.99 10.57 -83.58
CA ASN A 1172 -0.86 10.14 -84.99
C ASN A 1172 0.32 9.16 -85.24
N ALA A 1173 -0.04 7.90 -85.50
CA ALA A 1173 0.43 6.97 -86.56
C ALA A 1173 1.92 6.60 -86.84
N VAL A 1174 2.05 5.37 -87.39
CA VAL A 1174 3.12 4.77 -88.24
C VAL A 1174 4.28 3.97 -87.56
N ASP A 1175 4.08 2.64 -87.60
CA ASP A 1175 4.98 1.50 -87.84
C ASP A 1175 6.23 1.10 -87.00
N SER A 1176 6.46 -0.22 -87.08
CA SER A 1176 7.46 -1.08 -86.44
C SER A 1176 8.82 -1.11 -87.20
N PRO A 1177 9.94 -1.68 -86.68
CA PRO A 1177 10.01 -3.06 -86.15
C PRO A 1177 10.99 -3.34 -84.97
N GLU A 1178 11.00 -4.61 -84.52
CA GLU A 1178 11.72 -5.13 -83.36
C GLU A 1178 13.27 -5.20 -83.47
N LYS A 1179 13.97 -5.18 -82.31
CA LYS A 1179 15.12 -6.09 -82.05
C LYS A 1179 15.59 -6.20 -80.59
N LYS A 1180 15.43 -7.42 -80.04
CA LYS A 1180 16.33 -8.14 -79.11
C LYS A 1180 17.15 -7.33 -78.07
N VAL A 1181 16.68 -7.29 -76.82
CA VAL A 1181 17.49 -6.87 -75.65
C VAL A 1181 18.30 -8.06 -75.07
N ARG A 1182 19.58 -7.83 -74.74
CA ARG A 1182 20.45 -8.80 -74.04
C ARG A 1182 20.41 -8.58 -72.52
N LYS A 1183 20.66 -9.63 -71.73
CA LYS A 1183 20.70 -9.57 -70.26
C LYS A 1183 21.80 -8.61 -69.76
N ILE A 1184 21.43 -7.69 -68.87
CA ILE A 1184 22.34 -6.76 -68.17
C ILE A 1184 23.06 -7.49 -67.03
N ARG A 1185 24.32 -7.11 -66.76
CA ARG A 1185 25.10 -7.58 -65.59
C ARG A 1185 24.92 -6.62 -64.40
N PRO A 1186 24.88 -7.10 -63.14
CA PRO A 1186 24.86 -6.22 -61.98
C PRO A 1186 26.21 -5.47 -61.80
N SER A 1187 26.13 -4.21 -61.38
CA SER A 1187 27.30 -3.38 -61.04
C SER A 1187 27.59 -3.42 -59.51
N PRO A 1188 28.84 -3.30 -59.03
CA PRO A 1188 29.21 -3.88 -57.74
C PRO A 1188 29.60 -2.87 -56.65
N PHE A 1189 28.65 -2.46 -55.80
CA PHE A 1189 28.96 -1.78 -54.53
C PHE A 1189 28.12 -2.30 -53.35
N ASN A 1190 28.39 -3.54 -52.94
CA ASN A 1190 28.07 -4.01 -51.59
C ASN A 1190 28.96 -5.22 -51.22
N LYS A 1191 29.91 -5.03 -50.31
CA LYS A 1191 30.73 -6.12 -49.74
C LYS A 1191 30.87 -5.93 -48.23
N LYS A 1192 30.34 -6.89 -47.47
CA LYS A 1192 30.85 -7.21 -46.13
C LYS A 1192 32.01 -8.19 -46.28
N SER A 1193 33.03 -8.08 -45.44
CA SER A 1193 34.15 -9.03 -45.32
C SER A 1193 34.14 -9.66 -43.93
N GLY A 1194 34.78 -10.83 -43.78
CA GLY A 1194 34.88 -11.54 -42.52
C GLY A 1194 36.16 -12.37 -42.40
N SER A 1195 36.76 -12.31 -41.21
CA SER A 1195 37.67 -13.28 -40.56
C SER A 1195 38.65 -14.13 -41.39
N PHE A 1196 39.93 -14.06 -41.02
CA PHE A 1196 40.77 -15.25 -40.79
C PHE A 1196 41.71 -15.01 -39.59
N LEU A 1197 42.12 -16.09 -38.91
CA LEU A 1197 43.07 -16.12 -37.77
C LEU A 1197 44.51 -16.28 -38.31
N ASP A 1198 45.62 -16.14 -37.58
CA ASP A 1198 45.95 -16.30 -36.14
C ASP A 1198 47.24 -15.43 -35.85
N LYS A 1199 47.96 -15.34 -34.71
CA LYS A 1199 48.01 -16.04 -33.40
C LYS A 1199 48.79 -15.20 -32.34
N SER A 1200 48.60 -15.50 -31.05
CA SER A 1200 49.52 -15.33 -29.88
C SER A 1200 50.35 -14.05 -29.67
N GLY A 1201 50.29 -13.40 -28.47
CA GLY A 1201 51.30 -12.36 -28.16
C GLY A 1201 51.38 -11.54 -26.86
N ILE A 1202 50.65 -11.82 -25.75
CA ILE A 1202 50.85 -11.17 -24.41
C ILE A 1202 50.41 -9.68 -24.29
N ASN A 1203 50.09 -9.25 -23.05
CA ASN A 1203 49.34 -8.04 -22.69
C ASN A 1203 50.18 -6.81 -22.28
N GLY A 1204 49.63 -5.61 -22.48
CA GLY A 1204 49.22 -4.75 -21.36
C GLY A 1204 49.97 -3.44 -21.07
N SER A 1205 49.26 -2.31 -21.15
CA SER A 1205 49.53 -1.00 -20.50
C SER A 1205 48.30 -0.08 -20.74
N SER A 1206 47.69 0.54 -19.71
CA SER A 1206 47.90 1.93 -19.21
C SER A 1206 47.51 3.04 -20.23
N SER A 1207 46.89 4.20 -19.94
CA SER A 1207 46.18 4.84 -18.81
C SER A 1207 46.25 6.36 -19.08
N GLU A 1208 45.20 7.12 -18.73
CA GLU A 1208 45.24 8.52 -18.23
C GLU A 1208 45.87 9.72 -19.03
N ASN A 1209 45.04 10.76 -19.17
CA ASN A 1209 45.26 12.20 -18.89
C ASN A 1209 46.50 13.02 -19.38
N SER A 1210 46.17 13.96 -20.28
CA SER A 1210 46.36 15.44 -20.15
C SER A 1210 47.74 16.14 -20.06
N SER A 1211 47.89 17.10 -20.99
CA SER A 1211 48.43 18.48 -20.82
C SER A 1211 49.93 18.79 -21.03
N LEU A 1212 50.19 20.03 -21.47
CA LEU A 1212 51.48 20.75 -21.65
C LEU A 1212 52.41 20.24 -22.78
N GLY A 1213 53.20 21.06 -23.50
CA GLY A 1213 53.22 22.53 -23.62
C GLY A 1213 54.52 23.11 -24.26
N ALA A 1214 54.39 23.97 -25.29
CA ALA A 1214 55.46 24.74 -25.98
C ALA A 1214 56.53 23.90 -26.75
N SER A 1215 57.38 24.44 -27.66
CA SER A 1215 57.71 25.83 -28.07
C SER A 1215 58.29 25.94 -29.51
N ASP A 1216 57.94 27.00 -30.26
CA ASP A 1216 58.72 27.77 -31.27
C ASP A 1216 59.38 27.05 -32.49
N GLU A 1217 59.72 27.70 -33.62
CA GLU A 1217 59.75 29.11 -34.10
C GLU A 1217 59.43 29.09 -35.64
N ALA A 1218 59.20 30.16 -36.45
CA ALA A 1218 59.54 31.57 -36.34
C ALA A 1218 58.75 32.55 -37.27
N GLN A 1219 59.04 33.84 -37.06
CA GLN A 1219 58.79 35.04 -37.90
C GLN A 1219 57.39 35.69 -37.91
N ARG A 1220 57.39 37.02 -38.11
CA ARG A 1220 56.29 37.99 -37.96
C ARG A 1220 56.33 39.00 -39.11
N GLU A 1221 55.25 39.75 -39.32
CA GLU A 1221 55.33 41.22 -39.29
C GLU A 1221 53.96 41.88 -39.01
N ASP A 1222 53.98 43.15 -38.59
CA ASP A 1222 52.84 43.88 -38.00
C ASP A 1222 52.23 44.93 -38.94
N SER A 1223 50.97 45.30 -38.69
CA SER A 1223 50.55 46.72 -38.56
C SER A 1223 49.04 46.88 -38.30
N ALA A 1224 48.65 47.99 -37.68
CA ALA A 1224 47.26 48.30 -37.35
C ALA A 1224 46.93 49.79 -37.56
N ALA A 1225 45.68 50.09 -37.95
CA ALA A 1225 45.11 51.43 -37.89
C ALA A 1225 43.57 51.39 -37.74
N LYS A 1226 42.99 52.44 -37.16
CA LYS A 1226 41.55 52.58 -36.88
C LYS A 1226 40.88 53.59 -37.82
N ALA A 1227 39.54 53.61 -37.70
CA ALA A 1227 38.63 54.75 -37.86
C ALA A 1227 37.85 54.87 -39.19
N ARG A 1228 36.56 55.18 -39.04
CA ARG A 1228 35.54 55.32 -40.09
C ARG A 1228 34.82 56.67 -39.90
N PRO A 1229 35.07 57.69 -40.72
CA PRO A 1229 34.46 59.01 -40.57
C PRO A 1229 33.02 59.09 -41.13
N LYS A 1230 32.37 60.23 -40.86
CA LYS A 1230 30.93 60.52 -41.09
C LYS A 1230 30.65 61.20 -42.45
N ARG A 1231 29.36 61.26 -42.82
CA ARG A 1231 28.54 62.42 -43.32
C ARG A 1231 27.47 61.94 -44.33
N GLU A 1232 26.29 62.55 -44.53
CA GLU A 1232 25.40 63.48 -43.79
C GLU A 1232 23.96 63.28 -44.39
N ASN A 1233 22.83 63.42 -43.67
CA ASN A 1233 21.97 64.64 -43.53
C ASN A 1233 21.74 65.43 -44.85
N ARG A 1234 20.56 66.04 -45.14
CA ARG A 1234 19.40 66.46 -44.31
C ARG A 1234 18.22 66.96 -45.19
N THR A 1235 16.97 66.91 -44.68
CA THR A 1235 15.92 67.96 -44.85
C THR A 1235 14.80 67.79 -43.79
N ARG A 1236 13.94 68.81 -43.55
CA ARG A 1236 13.19 68.98 -42.27
C ARG A 1236 11.95 69.90 -42.34
N ALA A 1237 10.87 69.51 -41.65
CA ALA A 1237 9.64 70.25 -41.26
C ALA A 1237 8.94 69.44 -40.12
N VAL A 1238 8.26 69.92 -39.05
CA VAL A 1238 7.89 71.25 -38.48
C VAL A 1238 6.76 71.98 -39.26
N TYR A 1239 5.63 72.44 -38.68
CA TYR A 1239 5.32 73.09 -37.38
C TYR A 1239 4.06 72.51 -36.66
N VAL A 1240 3.62 73.20 -35.60
CA VAL A 1240 2.37 73.03 -34.79
C VAL A 1240 1.48 74.28 -35.11
N GLU A 1241 0.14 74.37 -35.02
CA GLU A 1241 -0.90 73.92 -34.06
C GLU A 1241 -2.23 73.57 -34.85
N SER A 1242 -3.50 73.51 -34.39
CA SER A 1242 -4.24 73.84 -33.15
C SER A 1242 -5.61 73.10 -33.03
N SER A 1243 -6.30 73.29 -31.89
CA SER A 1243 -7.78 73.33 -31.68
C SER A 1243 -8.73 72.18 -32.10
N GLU A 1244 -9.36 71.60 -31.04
CA GLU A 1244 -10.80 71.28 -30.86
C GLU A 1244 -11.42 69.87 -31.08
N SER A 1245 -12.14 69.46 -30.01
CA SER A 1245 -13.24 68.48 -29.88
C SER A 1245 -13.13 67.05 -30.44
N ALA A 1246 -12.96 66.07 -29.53
CA ALA A 1246 -13.46 64.69 -29.65
C ALA A 1246 -13.61 64.06 -28.25
N SER A 1247 -14.72 63.33 -28.01
CA SER A 1247 -15.08 62.54 -26.80
C SER A 1247 -14.97 63.26 -25.44
N GLU A 1248 -16.05 63.50 -24.67
CA GLU A 1248 -17.11 62.57 -24.22
C GLU A 1248 -16.53 61.38 -23.42
N ASP A 1249 -16.03 61.71 -22.23
CA ASP A 1249 -16.53 61.25 -20.92
C ASP A 1249 -16.78 59.73 -20.72
N ASP A 1250 -15.81 59.06 -20.08
CA ASP A 1250 -16.05 57.91 -19.20
C ASP A 1250 -16.07 58.41 -17.74
N GLU A 1251 -17.24 58.65 -17.14
CA GLU A 1251 -17.40 58.76 -15.67
C GLU A 1251 -18.64 58.02 -15.16
N GLU A 1252 -18.61 57.73 -13.85
CA GLU A 1252 -19.21 56.61 -13.14
C GLU A 1252 -20.73 56.70 -12.83
N ASP A 1253 -21.29 55.53 -12.49
CA ASP A 1253 -22.22 55.28 -11.37
C ASP A 1253 -23.78 55.33 -11.45
N GLU A 1254 -24.32 54.57 -10.47
CA GLU A 1254 -25.68 54.46 -9.86
C GLU A 1254 -26.97 54.11 -10.68
N VAL A 1255 -27.40 52.85 -10.47
CA VAL A 1255 -28.73 52.39 -9.98
C VAL A 1255 -29.98 53.27 -10.22
N LEU A 1256 -31.00 52.75 -10.93
CA LEU A 1256 -32.40 52.62 -10.41
C LEU A 1256 -33.40 51.83 -11.30
N SER A 1257 -34.55 51.56 -10.70
CA SER A 1257 -35.67 50.62 -10.98
C SER A 1257 -36.57 50.81 -12.21
N GLU A 1258 -37.16 49.68 -12.66
CA GLU A 1258 -38.55 49.44 -13.14
C GLU A 1258 -39.11 50.17 -14.40
N TYR A 1259 -39.64 49.40 -15.37
CA TYR A 1259 -41.10 49.14 -15.53
C TYR A 1259 -41.49 48.29 -16.79
N SER A 1260 -42.75 47.84 -16.80
CA SER A 1260 -43.60 47.31 -17.90
C SER A 1260 -43.53 45.82 -18.30
N ASN A 1261 -44.69 45.16 -18.16
CA ASN A 1261 -45.02 43.75 -18.42
C ASN A 1261 -45.05 43.37 -19.91
N PHE A 1262 -45.09 42.05 -20.18
CA PHE A 1262 -46.12 41.48 -21.05
C PHE A 1262 -46.50 40.05 -20.57
N GLU A 1263 -47.79 39.75 -20.47
CA GLU A 1263 -48.39 38.41 -20.27
C GLU A 1263 -48.62 37.78 -21.70
N GLU A 1264 -49.06 36.55 -21.97
CA GLU A 1264 -50.10 35.69 -21.39
C GLU A 1264 -49.81 34.19 -21.70
N GLU A 1265 -50.31 33.32 -20.82
CA GLU A 1265 -51.07 32.06 -21.04
C GLU A 1265 -50.63 30.92 -21.99
N ASP A 1266 -50.68 29.69 -21.44
CA ASP A 1266 -51.32 28.48 -22.01
C ASP A 1266 -51.73 27.60 -20.79
N ASP A 1267 -52.91 26.96 -20.83
CA ASP A 1267 -53.62 26.42 -19.63
C ASP A 1267 -53.65 24.87 -19.53
N ASP A 1268 -54.03 24.34 -18.35
CA ASP A 1268 -54.18 22.89 -17.94
C ASP A 1268 -52.91 21.98 -17.89
#